data_AF-A0A8J5R9X4-F1
#
_entry.id   AF-A0A8J5R9X4-F1
#
_cell.length_a   1.000
_cell.length_b   1.000
_cell.length_c   1.000
_cell.angle_alpha   90.00
_cell.angle_beta   90.00
_cell.angle_gamma   90.00
#
_symmetry.space_group_name_H-M   'P 1'
#
loop_
_entity.id
_entity.type
_entity.pdbx_description
1 polymer ?
#
loop_
_entity_poly.entity_id
_entity_poly.type
_entity_poly.pdbx_seq_one_letter_code
_entity_poly.pdbx_strand_id
1 'polypeptide(L)'
;MKIFLIEILGYPGVKLIEKDDWFDAVTVFSRMSETLSYNDQRVYSISIRKITILINSVPETMVNIEAWIPPQEDTTQILNRYDVKECGSITTPGRFSWYIPIELSDPDDNWRTFAYPKTASRFDLNDTILTLIQNLTQAPNGRYYCQEAFCNKGMYIPAHCQKQDIHDLNSSCALLLASESDVTYFIKDHIDILNLYVKVAWVGPHLRNFTRFLTKEYLGTYNTNPQSFAILHWTPSDVIPNERDFIAVEFPGCGSRGLNIGCVYESNRLVKLAWSKLESIAKFAWEAINRAQFNVDMYEDLIDRYNRLIDSNVTEDTIACDWLADNLNYTLRHWMPSNDDKNILYVGGIFPMSGTPYTTKSIAVAALMAKQAINLDNTILRDYDITLLASDGQCKSDMVMKSFIDYIVHNYYQKLIGVLGPACSETIEPLIGISRHYKTMIISYSAEGSTFNDRSRYPYFFRTIGENKQYRHVYLQFFQHFAWKRVAALTEDGQKYTEYISHLQETLRDHEINFIANVKFPRERERHEMTEYLEDLKQIRAKIIIADVYDTIARQVMCEAYKLKMTAYDGYVWFLPLWLQEDWYDTDKHNQNGEDIPCSTSEMNEAINGHLSVSYLYFANDDTIMQEGIKVREWRDKYESSCRSRKLSPSPYAGYAYDAMWTYAYAIDNLLKENQSYIADLHSDQTVNRMTDIIASIDFEGVSGRIKFYGGPSRAPIITIIQHIDNEFKTVGKFFPNISETKGEVIGGQLVLNESAIVWLSSQVPNDGSEPPARCILAGLAELLDVSCEVAIVIANVIGLSLLGAVLITGFVIVKKKYDEKVRLQEKVLESFGLDPRQATLDLDKWEIPRERVVINRKIGEGAFGTVYGGETFFPEKGWLAVAVKTLKSGSTTEQKLDFLSEVEVMKRFEHKNIIKLLGVCIKTTPVLTVMEFMLYGDLKTYLLARRHLVNDSHYEDTDEISNKKLTAMALDVARALSYLAQLKYVHRDVASRNCLVNAQRVVKLGDFGMTRPMYENDYYKFSRKESLSLGVFSPASDVWSYGVLLYEIITFGSFPFQGLSNNQVLSYVKEGKTLHIPKGVKPQLEALIKACWAFDYPKRPSAPEIVDFLAMNPRVLCPCLDGPLSSVQIDHSGDVDSLTKSSKKLSMSLSWPSQRQQSSASTSEQLTVPNFLNAQLLDINLDSNNAQNIDNDDNDTDEDDNHSPLLANNNKINDNVKINNNQLPIFSHNHINNSENIPKYINVQLGGLANGIIQVKEQTSSNSLQDEPNITNLIV
;
A
#
# COMPACT_ATOMS: atom_id res chain seq x y z
N MET A 1 -10.60 -17.56 43.07
CA MET A 1 -9.97 -17.18 41.79
C MET A 1 -10.28 -15.74 41.38
N LYS A 2 -11.53 -15.35 41.06
CA LYS A 2 -11.95 -13.98 40.66
C LYS A 2 -11.16 -12.84 41.34
N ILE A 3 -11.16 -12.79 42.67
CA ILE A 3 -10.49 -11.73 43.47
C ILE A 3 -8.97 -11.68 43.22
N PHE A 4 -8.31 -12.82 43.05
CA PHE A 4 -6.87 -12.88 42.71
C PHE A 4 -6.60 -12.30 41.30
N LEU A 5 -7.47 -12.58 40.33
CA LEU A 5 -7.33 -12.01 38.98
C LEU A 5 -7.57 -10.49 38.98
N ILE A 6 -8.53 -9.99 39.77
CA ILE A 6 -8.83 -8.55 39.87
C ILE A 6 -7.75 -7.81 40.68
N GLU A 7 -7.56 -8.17 41.95
CA GLU A 7 -6.79 -7.39 42.92
C GLU A 7 -5.28 -7.64 42.88
N ILE A 8 -4.84 -8.84 42.47
CA ILE A 8 -3.42 -9.22 42.45
C ILE A 8 -2.82 -9.13 41.04
N LEU A 9 -3.58 -9.50 39.99
CA LEU A 9 -3.11 -9.46 38.60
C LEU A 9 -3.63 -8.26 37.78
N GLY A 10 -4.67 -7.55 38.24
CA GLY A 10 -5.14 -6.31 37.61
C GLY A 10 -6.13 -6.48 36.46
N TYR A 11 -6.92 -7.57 36.42
CA TYR A 11 -7.97 -7.81 35.42
C TYR A 11 -9.36 -7.36 35.93
N PRO A 12 -9.79 -6.08 35.73
CA PRO A 12 -11.03 -5.55 36.34
C PRO A 12 -12.34 -6.13 35.77
N GLY A 13 -12.29 -6.81 34.61
CA GLY A 13 -13.47 -7.28 33.89
C GLY A 13 -14.04 -8.64 34.34
N VAL A 14 -13.44 -9.31 35.33
CA VAL A 14 -13.76 -10.70 35.67
C VAL A 14 -15.13 -10.82 36.35
N LYS A 15 -16.06 -11.54 35.70
CA LYS A 15 -17.39 -11.86 36.22
C LYS A 15 -17.49 -13.35 36.54
N LEU A 16 -18.25 -13.68 37.58
CA LEU A 16 -18.77 -15.02 37.79
C LEU A 16 -20.11 -15.14 37.05
N ILE A 17 -20.38 -16.32 36.49
CA ILE A 17 -21.57 -16.62 35.70
C ILE A 17 -22.04 -18.01 36.11
N GLU A 18 -23.09 -18.06 36.94
CA GLU A 18 -23.73 -19.30 37.33
C GLU A 18 -24.63 -19.82 36.21
N LYS A 19 -24.52 -21.12 35.93
CA LYS A 19 -25.37 -21.89 35.01
C LYS A 19 -25.51 -23.28 35.63
N ASP A 20 -26.70 -23.85 35.60
CA ASP A 20 -26.92 -25.23 36.02
C ASP A 20 -26.77 -26.15 34.79
N ASP A 21 -25.79 -27.06 34.85
CA ASP A 21 -25.34 -27.88 33.72
C ASP A 21 -25.79 -29.35 33.79
N TRP A 22 -26.37 -29.78 34.92
CA TRP A 22 -26.85 -31.17 35.13
C TRP A 22 -25.76 -32.24 34.91
N PHE A 23 -24.48 -31.84 34.96
CA PHE A 23 -23.28 -32.62 34.63
C PHE A 23 -23.18 -33.06 33.15
N ASP A 24 -23.86 -32.36 32.22
CA ASP A 24 -23.68 -32.49 30.78
C ASP A 24 -22.44 -31.72 30.31
N ALA A 25 -21.35 -32.44 30.00
CA ALA A 25 -20.12 -31.81 29.53
C ALA A 25 -20.28 -31.19 28.13
N VAL A 26 -21.15 -31.73 27.26
CA VAL A 26 -21.41 -31.17 25.93
C VAL A 26 -22.04 -29.78 26.05
N THR A 27 -22.98 -29.59 26.97
CA THR A 27 -23.53 -28.26 27.29
C THR A 27 -22.44 -27.31 27.80
N VAL A 28 -21.56 -27.76 28.70
CA VAL A 28 -20.41 -26.96 29.17
C VAL A 28 -19.52 -26.51 28.00
N PHE A 29 -19.04 -27.44 27.18
CA PHE A 29 -18.17 -27.14 26.04
C PHE A 29 -18.83 -26.24 24.99
N SER A 30 -20.14 -26.38 24.75
CA SER A 30 -20.87 -25.60 23.75
C SER A 30 -20.89 -24.09 24.04
N ARG A 31 -20.76 -23.69 25.32
CA ARG A 31 -20.70 -22.28 25.75
C ARG A 31 -19.30 -21.69 25.78
N MET A 32 -18.27 -22.55 25.87
CA MET A 32 -16.87 -22.15 25.96
C MET A 32 -16.17 -22.14 24.59
N SER A 33 -16.83 -22.63 23.53
CA SER A 33 -16.33 -22.70 22.15
C SER A 33 -16.93 -21.59 21.27
N GLU A 34 -16.29 -21.31 20.12
CA GLU A 34 -16.73 -20.30 19.14
C GLU A 34 -17.89 -20.81 18.24
N THR A 35 -18.89 -21.41 18.88
CA THR A 35 -20.14 -21.99 18.34
C THR A 35 -20.07 -23.33 17.59
N LEU A 36 -20.62 -24.38 18.23
CA LEU A 36 -21.05 -25.62 17.57
C LEU A 36 -22.45 -26.05 18.08
N SER A 37 -23.50 -25.47 17.49
CA SER A 37 -24.89 -25.93 17.71
C SER A 37 -25.16 -27.20 16.90
N TYR A 38 -24.87 -28.37 17.47
CA TYR A 38 -24.78 -29.67 16.79
C TYR A 38 -26.08 -30.21 16.14
N ASN A 39 -27.22 -29.52 16.26
CA ASN A 39 -28.57 -30.06 16.00
C ASN A 39 -29.25 -29.67 14.67
N ASP A 40 -28.54 -29.13 13.66
CA ASP A 40 -29.13 -28.90 12.32
C ASP A 40 -28.25 -29.39 11.16
N GLN A 41 -28.67 -30.49 10.51
CA GLN A 41 -27.99 -31.12 9.37
C GLN A 41 -28.14 -30.35 8.03
N ARG A 42 -28.28 -29.02 8.05
CA ARG A 42 -28.53 -28.18 6.86
C ARG A 42 -27.55 -27.04 6.62
N VAL A 43 -26.41 -27.02 7.31
CA VAL A 43 -25.43 -25.91 7.21
C VAL A 43 -24.30 -26.22 6.20
N TYR A 44 -24.65 -26.43 4.92
CA TYR A 44 -23.70 -26.53 3.80
C TYR A 44 -23.73 -25.31 2.84
N SER A 45 -24.33 -24.20 3.27
CA SER A 45 -24.55 -23.01 2.42
C SER A 45 -24.41 -21.66 3.14
N ILE A 46 -23.43 -21.53 4.04
CA ILE A 46 -23.05 -20.23 4.61
C ILE A 46 -21.81 -19.68 3.87
N SER A 47 -21.94 -18.46 3.32
CA SER A 47 -20.86 -17.80 2.59
C SER A 47 -19.69 -17.44 3.50
N ILE A 48 -18.46 -17.49 2.98
CA ILE A 48 -17.19 -17.19 3.68
C ILE A 48 -17.24 -15.87 4.49
N ARG A 49 -17.94 -14.82 3.99
CA ARG A 49 -18.13 -13.55 4.69
C ARG A 49 -18.82 -13.63 6.07
N LYS A 50 -19.58 -14.70 6.37
CA LYS A 50 -20.11 -14.94 7.72
C LYS A 50 -19.12 -15.68 8.61
N ILE A 51 -18.32 -16.58 8.04
CA ILE A 51 -17.30 -17.35 8.78
C ILE A 51 -16.27 -16.40 9.42
N THR A 52 -15.80 -15.40 8.68
CA THR A 52 -14.88 -14.36 9.20
C THR A 52 -15.46 -13.52 10.35
N ILE A 53 -16.79 -13.52 10.57
CA ILE A 53 -17.44 -12.77 11.66
C ILE A 53 -17.60 -13.61 12.93
N LEU A 54 -17.67 -14.95 12.83
CA LEU A 54 -17.76 -15.82 14.01
C LEU A 54 -16.39 -16.18 14.64
N ILE A 55 -15.31 -16.22 13.86
CA ILE A 55 -13.94 -16.59 14.30
C ILE A 55 -13.34 -15.66 15.39
N ASN A 56 -13.98 -14.51 15.64
CA ASN A 56 -13.57 -13.54 16.66
C ASN A 56 -14.61 -13.35 17.78
N SER A 57 -15.55 -14.30 17.96
CA SER A 57 -16.59 -14.18 18.99
C SER A 57 -16.15 -14.80 20.33
N VAL A 58 -15.76 -13.94 21.27
CA VAL A 58 -15.38 -14.33 22.63
C VAL A 58 -16.57 -15.03 23.33
N PRO A 59 -16.40 -16.22 23.93
CA PRO A 59 -17.50 -16.96 24.56
C PRO A 59 -18.03 -16.28 25.84
N GLU A 60 -19.29 -16.55 26.19
CA GLU A 60 -19.92 -16.03 27.43
C GLU A 60 -19.12 -16.45 28.68
N THR A 61 -18.63 -17.70 28.67
CA THR A 61 -17.81 -18.29 29.74
C THR A 61 -16.46 -18.73 29.17
N MET A 62 -15.36 -18.09 29.56
CA MET A 62 -14.00 -18.44 29.09
C MET A 62 -13.28 -19.49 29.94
N VAL A 63 -13.73 -19.70 31.19
CA VAL A 63 -13.07 -20.56 32.18
C VAL A 63 -14.15 -21.30 32.99
N ASN A 64 -14.00 -22.61 33.15
CA ASN A 64 -14.74 -23.40 34.12
C ASN A 64 -13.73 -24.14 35.02
N ILE A 65 -13.87 -23.99 36.33
CA ILE A 65 -12.94 -24.59 37.31
C ILE A 65 -13.32 -26.06 37.59
N GLU A 66 -14.58 -26.44 37.39
CA GLU A 66 -15.14 -27.72 37.86
C GLU A 66 -16.09 -28.35 36.82
N ALA A 67 -15.53 -28.87 35.72
CA ALA A 67 -16.28 -29.70 34.77
C ALA A 67 -16.15 -31.18 35.13
N TRP A 68 -17.24 -31.81 35.58
CA TRP A 68 -17.32 -33.26 35.72
C TRP A 68 -17.53 -33.91 34.36
N ILE A 69 -16.71 -34.91 34.02
CA ILE A 69 -16.83 -35.68 32.77
C ILE A 69 -17.01 -37.18 33.12
N PRO A 70 -18.12 -37.82 32.74
CA PRO A 70 -18.34 -39.26 32.91
C PRO A 70 -17.37 -40.10 32.05
N PRO A 71 -17.08 -41.37 32.42
CA PRO A 71 -16.16 -42.25 31.66
C PRO A 71 -16.73 -42.71 30.32
N GLN A 72 -18.01 -42.44 30.07
CA GLN A 72 -18.79 -42.91 28.93
C GLN A 72 -18.90 -41.83 27.83
N GLU A 73 -18.57 -40.58 28.13
CA GLU A 73 -18.70 -39.48 27.17
C GLU A 73 -17.45 -39.35 26.30
N ASP A 74 -17.64 -39.53 24.98
CA ASP A 74 -16.56 -39.39 24.00
C ASP A 74 -16.26 -37.92 23.67
N THR A 75 -15.68 -37.25 24.66
CA THR A 75 -15.25 -35.84 24.61
C THR A 75 -14.10 -35.58 23.62
N THR A 76 -13.59 -36.60 22.91
CA THR A 76 -12.51 -36.44 21.92
C THR A 76 -12.90 -35.46 20.81
N GLN A 77 -14.09 -35.61 20.20
CA GLN A 77 -14.61 -34.76 19.12
C GLN A 77 -14.82 -33.28 19.51
N ILE A 78 -14.69 -32.96 20.80
CA ILE A 78 -15.01 -31.65 21.37
C ILE A 78 -13.77 -31.00 22.01
N LEU A 79 -12.82 -31.80 22.52
CA LEU A 79 -11.62 -31.31 23.20
C LEU A 79 -10.46 -30.93 22.26
N ASN A 80 -10.36 -31.55 21.08
CA ASN A 80 -9.24 -31.32 20.16
C ASN A 80 -9.67 -31.45 18.70
N ARG A 81 -9.10 -30.62 17.85
CA ARG A 81 -8.90 -30.94 16.44
C ARG A 81 -7.60 -31.73 16.33
N TYR A 82 -7.72 -33.05 16.19
CA TYR A 82 -6.57 -33.95 16.12
C TYR A 82 -5.93 -33.92 14.73
N ASP A 83 -4.62 -33.68 14.64
CA ASP A 83 -3.82 -33.92 13.42
C ASP A 83 -3.39 -35.40 13.33
N VAL A 84 -4.17 -36.30 13.95
CA VAL A 84 -3.97 -37.75 13.96
C VAL A 84 -5.28 -38.52 13.78
N LYS A 85 -5.19 -39.68 13.14
CA LYS A 85 -6.28 -40.66 13.02
C LYS A 85 -6.16 -41.72 14.13
N GLU A 86 -7.21 -41.90 14.93
CA GLU A 86 -7.33 -43.06 15.83
C GLU A 86 -7.62 -44.33 15.01
N CYS A 87 -6.80 -45.37 15.18
CA CYS A 87 -6.98 -46.67 14.49
C CYS A 87 -7.66 -47.73 15.34
N GLY A 88 -7.75 -47.53 16.66
CA GLY A 88 -8.50 -48.38 17.57
C GLY A 88 -8.21 -48.11 19.05
N SER A 89 -9.29 -48.04 19.83
CA SER A 89 -9.25 -48.07 21.30
C SER A 89 -9.05 -49.50 21.76
N ILE A 90 -7.98 -49.76 22.52
CA ILE A 90 -7.64 -51.12 22.97
C ILE A 90 -8.12 -51.40 24.40
N THR A 91 -8.39 -50.36 25.21
CA THR A 91 -9.02 -50.47 26.53
C THR A 91 -10.00 -49.32 26.79
N THR A 92 -10.66 -49.37 27.95
CA THR A 92 -11.05 -48.21 28.78
C THR A 92 -10.52 -48.48 30.20
N PRO A 93 -10.34 -47.49 31.11
CA PRO A 93 -10.61 -46.04 31.01
C PRO A 93 -9.32 -45.22 30.81
N GLY A 94 -9.39 -43.88 30.78
CA GLY A 94 -8.23 -42.99 30.50
C GLY A 94 -7.72 -43.05 29.05
N ARG A 95 -8.20 -44.03 28.28
CA ARG A 95 -8.16 -44.21 26.82
C ARG A 95 -6.77 -44.02 26.19
N PHE A 96 -5.94 -45.05 26.35
CA PHE A 96 -4.82 -45.32 25.45
C PHE A 96 -5.30 -45.91 24.12
N SER A 97 -4.89 -45.31 23.00
CA SER A 97 -5.21 -45.75 21.64
C SER A 97 -4.01 -45.64 20.71
N TRP A 98 -4.14 -46.21 19.50
CA TRP A 98 -3.13 -46.13 18.44
C TRP A 98 -3.46 -45.00 17.47
N TYR A 99 -2.50 -44.10 17.27
CA TYR A 99 -2.64 -42.90 16.45
C TYR A 99 -1.64 -42.91 15.27
N ILE A 100 -2.07 -42.39 14.13
CA ILE A 100 -1.24 -42.14 12.93
C ILE A 100 -1.38 -40.64 12.57
N PRO A 101 -0.31 -39.89 12.24
CA PRO A 101 -0.43 -38.54 11.67
C PRO A 101 -1.40 -38.50 10.49
N ILE A 102 -2.33 -37.53 10.48
CA ILE A 102 -3.48 -37.56 9.57
C ILE A 102 -3.04 -37.48 8.10
N GLU A 103 -1.97 -36.73 7.81
CA GLU A 103 -1.34 -36.57 6.49
C GLU A 103 -0.59 -37.83 6.02
N LEU A 104 -0.32 -38.77 6.94
CA LEU A 104 0.31 -40.07 6.67
C LEU A 104 -0.69 -41.24 6.80
N SER A 105 -2.00 -40.95 6.92
CA SER A 105 -3.05 -41.95 7.13
C SER A 105 -3.94 -42.16 5.90
N ASP A 106 -4.29 -43.41 5.61
CA ASP A 106 -5.27 -43.76 4.58
C ASP A 106 -6.68 -43.85 5.21
N PRO A 107 -7.77 -43.56 4.47
CA PRO A 107 -9.14 -43.64 4.98
C PRO A 107 -9.51 -45.01 5.59
N ASP A 108 -8.96 -46.10 5.06
CA ASP A 108 -9.22 -47.47 5.51
C ASP A 108 -8.38 -47.93 6.72
N ASP A 109 -7.38 -47.15 7.16
CA ASP A 109 -6.51 -47.53 8.29
C ASP A 109 -7.31 -47.80 9.58
N ASN A 110 -7.07 -48.94 10.20
CA ASN A 110 -7.63 -49.34 11.49
C ASN A 110 -6.73 -50.40 12.14
N TRP A 111 -7.04 -50.88 13.34
CA TRP A 111 -6.20 -51.87 14.04
C TRP A 111 -5.92 -53.15 13.22
N ARG A 112 -6.80 -53.53 12.28
CA ARG A 112 -6.59 -54.68 11.37
C ARG A 112 -5.52 -54.43 10.30
N THR A 113 -5.17 -53.18 9.99
CA THR A 113 -4.02 -52.83 9.14
C THR A 113 -2.74 -53.47 9.66
N PHE A 114 -2.62 -53.62 10.98
CA PHE A 114 -1.47 -54.25 11.63
C PHE A 114 -1.57 -55.78 11.76
N ALA A 115 -2.72 -56.39 11.42
CA ALA A 115 -2.93 -57.84 11.48
C ALA A 115 -2.50 -58.57 10.19
N TYR A 116 -2.18 -57.84 9.11
CA TYR A 116 -1.71 -58.41 7.84
C TYR A 116 -0.37 -57.82 7.42
N PRO A 117 0.62 -58.64 6.99
CA PRO A 117 1.98 -58.15 6.72
C PRO A 117 2.03 -57.18 5.53
N LYS A 118 1.16 -57.36 4.52
CA LYS A 118 1.08 -56.49 3.33
C LYS A 118 0.62 -55.06 3.62
N THR A 119 -0.01 -54.80 4.76
CA THR A 119 -0.48 -53.48 5.18
C THR A 119 0.33 -52.94 6.35
N ALA A 120 0.81 -53.81 7.25
CA ALA A 120 1.76 -53.45 8.29
C ALA A 120 3.11 -52.96 7.72
N SER A 121 3.51 -53.46 6.55
CA SER A 121 4.74 -53.07 5.85
C SER A 121 4.82 -51.58 5.46
N ARG A 122 3.69 -50.88 5.31
CA ARG A 122 3.63 -49.43 5.07
C ARG A 122 4.11 -48.60 6.28
N PHE A 123 4.19 -49.24 7.44
CA PHE A 123 4.63 -48.68 8.72
C PHE A 123 5.99 -49.20 9.19
N ASP A 124 6.70 -49.94 8.33
CA ASP A 124 8.09 -50.33 8.59
C ASP A 124 9.02 -49.19 8.16
N LEU A 125 10.00 -48.85 9.00
CA LEU A 125 10.85 -47.67 8.84
C LEU A 125 12.21 -48.04 8.26
N ASN A 126 12.79 -47.14 7.47
CA ASN A 126 14.12 -47.31 6.88
C ASN A 126 15.21 -47.57 7.94
N ASP A 127 16.22 -48.37 7.60
CA ASP A 127 17.31 -48.77 8.51
C ASP A 127 18.06 -47.57 9.13
N THR A 128 18.14 -46.43 8.42
CA THR A 128 18.71 -45.17 8.91
C THR A 128 17.90 -44.50 10.03
N ILE A 129 16.58 -44.72 10.07
CA ILE A 129 15.71 -44.24 11.14
C ILE A 129 15.72 -45.23 12.31
N LEU A 130 15.83 -46.54 12.03
CA LEU A 130 15.94 -47.56 13.08
C LEU A 130 17.21 -47.42 13.94
N THR A 131 18.34 -46.95 13.38
CA THR A 131 19.55 -46.65 14.17
C THR A 131 19.39 -45.41 15.05
N LEU A 132 18.72 -44.35 14.54
CA LEU A 132 18.38 -43.17 15.32
C LEU A 132 17.48 -43.53 16.53
N ILE A 133 16.49 -44.41 16.31
CA ILE A 133 15.60 -44.89 17.36
C ILE A 133 16.35 -45.73 18.42
N GLN A 134 17.30 -46.58 18.02
CA GLN A 134 18.12 -47.36 18.98
C GLN A 134 19.01 -46.50 19.88
N ASN A 135 19.29 -45.25 19.50
CA ASN A 135 19.91 -44.27 20.39
C ASN A 135 18.86 -43.61 21.31
N LEU A 136 17.67 -43.28 20.78
CA LEU A 136 16.57 -42.66 21.54
C LEU A 136 15.88 -43.60 22.54
N THR A 137 16.07 -44.92 22.46
CA THR A 137 15.61 -45.87 23.50
C THR A 137 16.45 -45.84 24.78
N GLN A 138 17.52 -45.04 24.83
CA GLN A 138 18.43 -44.91 25.97
C GLN A 138 18.26 -43.58 26.70
N ALA A 139 18.18 -43.62 28.03
CA ALA A 139 18.17 -42.45 28.89
C ALA A 139 19.60 -41.90 29.10
N PRO A 140 19.77 -40.63 29.52
CA PRO A 140 21.09 -40.00 29.75
C PRO A 140 21.99 -40.69 30.79
N ASN A 141 21.46 -41.64 31.57
CA ASN A 141 22.20 -42.46 32.52
C ASN A 141 22.70 -43.81 31.95
N GLY A 142 22.54 -44.05 30.64
CA GLY A 142 22.98 -45.26 29.96
C GLY A 142 22.06 -46.48 30.12
N ARG A 143 20.86 -46.33 30.69
CA ARG A 143 19.84 -47.39 30.77
C ARG A 143 18.80 -47.23 29.67
N TYR A 144 18.22 -48.33 29.21
CA TYR A 144 17.09 -48.31 28.27
C TYR A 144 15.78 -47.91 28.98
N TYR A 145 14.86 -47.26 28.26
CA TYR A 145 13.53 -46.92 28.78
C TYR A 145 12.61 -48.13 28.97
N CYS A 146 12.87 -49.24 28.27
CA CYS A 146 12.33 -50.56 28.64
C CYS A 146 13.43 -51.45 29.22
N GLN A 147 13.20 -51.95 30.44
CA GLN A 147 14.10 -52.84 31.19
C GLN A 147 13.47 -54.23 31.46
N GLU A 148 12.28 -54.48 30.92
CA GLU A 148 11.56 -55.74 31.06
C GLU A 148 12.25 -56.91 30.35
N ALA A 149 12.03 -58.13 30.85
CA ALA A 149 12.70 -59.34 30.36
C ALA A 149 12.38 -59.70 28.89
N PHE A 150 11.34 -59.10 28.30
CA PHE A 150 10.98 -59.24 26.88
C PHE A 150 11.60 -58.17 25.96
N CYS A 151 12.29 -57.17 26.52
CA CYS A 151 12.86 -56.05 25.77
C CYS A 151 14.34 -56.30 25.38
N ASN A 152 14.64 -56.11 24.10
CA ASN A 152 15.98 -56.14 23.53
C ASN A 152 16.36 -54.71 23.10
N LYS A 153 17.38 -54.12 23.74
CA LYS A 153 17.82 -52.72 23.51
C LYS A 153 16.68 -51.68 23.57
N GLY A 154 15.77 -51.83 24.53
CA GLY A 154 14.61 -50.93 24.70
C GLY A 154 13.48 -51.13 23.68
N MET A 155 13.51 -52.21 22.89
CA MET A 155 12.47 -52.56 21.92
C MET A 155 11.91 -53.97 22.16
N TYR A 156 10.65 -54.20 21.79
CA TYR A 156 10.04 -55.53 21.72
C TYR A 156 9.77 -55.90 20.25
N ILE A 157 10.12 -57.13 19.87
CA ILE A 157 10.04 -57.64 18.49
C ILE A 157 9.43 -59.06 18.54
N PRO A 158 8.17 -59.25 18.10
CA PRO A 158 7.51 -60.56 18.07
C PRO A 158 8.29 -61.59 17.23
N ALA A 159 8.11 -62.87 17.52
CA ALA A 159 8.86 -63.95 16.85
C ALA A 159 8.68 -63.96 15.32
N HIS A 160 7.46 -63.69 14.83
CA HIS A 160 7.14 -63.57 13.39
C HIS A 160 7.68 -62.29 12.72
N CYS A 161 8.22 -61.35 13.49
CA CYS A 161 8.92 -60.16 12.99
C CYS A 161 10.46 -60.30 13.03
N GLN A 162 10.99 -61.45 13.42
CA GLN A 162 12.44 -61.70 13.47
C GLN A 162 12.90 -62.34 12.15
N LYS A 163 13.76 -61.63 11.40
CA LYS A 163 14.32 -62.11 10.13
C LYS A 163 15.23 -63.33 10.37
N GLN A 164 14.72 -64.55 10.13
CA GLN A 164 15.48 -65.80 10.34
C GLN A 164 16.08 -66.41 9.07
N ASP A 165 15.71 -65.97 7.86
CA ASP A 165 16.27 -66.51 6.62
C ASP A 165 16.42 -65.44 5.52
N ILE A 166 17.37 -65.65 4.60
CA ILE A 166 17.84 -64.63 3.63
C ILE A 166 16.95 -64.54 2.39
N HIS A 167 16.08 -65.53 2.14
CA HIS A 167 15.27 -65.61 0.93
C HIS A 167 13.82 -65.11 1.06
N ASP A 168 13.33 -64.77 2.25
CA ASP A 168 11.95 -64.31 2.46
C ASP A 168 11.89 -62.78 2.66
N LEU A 169 11.76 -62.04 1.55
CA LEU A 169 11.81 -60.56 1.51
C LEU A 169 10.62 -59.83 2.15
N ASN A 170 9.67 -60.54 2.78
CA ASN A 170 8.30 -60.06 3.02
C ASN A 170 7.86 -60.01 4.50
N SER A 171 8.80 -60.10 5.44
CA SER A 171 8.56 -60.03 6.90
C SER A 171 8.78 -58.62 7.48
N SER A 172 8.31 -57.58 6.78
CA SER A 172 8.30 -56.21 7.29
C SER A 172 7.17 -56.01 8.31
N CYS A 173 7.51 -55.46 9.47
CA CYS A 173 6.58 -55.25 10.58
C CYS A 173 6.55 -53.76 10.97
N ALA A 174 5.35 -53.26 11.22
CA ALA A 174 5.10 -51.88 11.61
C ALA A 174 5.86 -51.49 12.89
N LEU A 175 6.36 -50.25 12.97
CA LEU A 175 6.85 -49.71 14.24
C LEU A 175 5.76 -48.91 14.97
N LEU A 176 5.53 -49.29 16.23
CA LEU A 176 4.77 -48.53 17.21
C LEU A 176 5.73 -47.81 18.17
N LEU A 177 5.61 -46.49 18.27
CA LEU A 177 6.36 -45.68 19.22
C LEU A 177 5.55 -45.52 20.52
N ALA A 178 6.20 -45.71 21.67
CA ALA A 178 5.63 -45.54 23.00
C ALA A 178 6.60 -44.73 23.89
N SER A 179 6.10 -44.18 25.00
CA SER A 179 6.92 -43.42 25.95
C SER A 179 7.66 -44.36 26.92
N GLU A 180 7.15 -44.55 28.13
CA GLU A 180 7.74 -45.36 29.20
C GLU A 180 7.10 -46.75 29.28
N SER A 181 7.89 -47.79 29.58
CA SER A 181 7.38 -49.17 29.57
C SER A 181 6.56 -49.54 30.80
N ASP A 182 6.80 -48.90 31.94
CA ASP A 182 6.09 -49.15 33.20
C ASP A 182 4.58 -48.90 33.11
N VAL A 183 4.16 -47.90 32.32
CA VAL A 183 2.74 -47.59 32.05
C VAL A 183 2.19 -48.24 30.76
N THR A 184 3.03 -48.72 29.84
CA THR A 184 2.58 -49.26 28.53
C THR A 184 2.96 -50.72 28.23
N TYR A 185 3.62 -51.45 29.14
CA TYR A 185 4.07 -52.84 28.90
C TYR A 185 2.95 -53.80 28.45
N PHE A 186 1.70 -53.54 28.85
CA PHE A 186 0.52 -54.32 28.49
C PHE A 186 0.36 -54.51 26.96
N ILE A 187 0.92 -53.60 26.15
CA ILE A 187 0.79 -53.67 24.70
C ILE A 187 1.48 -54.90 24.09
N LYS A 188 2.53 -55.42 24.73
CA LYS A 188 3.22 -56.65 24.29
C LYS A 188 2.29 -57.86 24.36
N ASP A 189 1.49 -57.99 25.40
CA ASP A 189 0.52 -59.10 25.51
C ASP A 189 -0.61 -58.96 24.47
N HIS A 190 -1.04 -57.74 24.16
CA HIS A 190 -2.04 -57.51 23.10
C HIS A 190 -1.49 -57.82 21.70
N ILE A 191 -0.22 -57.51 21.41
CA ILE A 191 0.42 -57.84 20.12
C ILE A 191 0.56 -59.37 19.95
N ASP A 192 0.95 -60.10 21.00
CA ASP A 192 1.01 -61.56 20.98
C ASP A 192 -0.39 -62.21 20.84
N ILE A 193 -1.37 -61.78 21.65
CA ILE A 193 -2.75 -62.34 21.65
C ILE A 193 -3.47 -62.10 20.32
N LEU A 194 -3.29 -60.92 19.71
CA LEU A 194 -3.92 -60.56 18.43
C LEU A 194 -3.05 -60.91 17.21
N ASN A 195 -1.86 -61.49 17.43
CA ASN A 195 -0.89 -61.88 16.39
C ASN A 195 -0.60 -60.75 15.38
N LEU A 196 -0.27 -59.55 15.89
CA LEU A 196 -0.05 -58.36 15.07
C LEU A 196 1.40 -58.28 14.55
N TYR A 197 1.58 -57.79 13.33
CA TYR A 197 2.89 -57.59 12.68
C TYR A 197 3.52 -56.27 13.13
N VAL A 198 3.79 -56.14 14.43
CA VAL A 198 4.17 -54.87 15.08
C VAL A 198 5.33 -55.05 16.04
N LYS A 199 6.38 -54.25 15.86
CA LYS A 199 7.49 -54.05 16.81
C LYS A 199 7.24 -52.77 17.60
N VAL A 200 7.70 -52.72 18.85
CA VAL A 200 7.49 -51.57 19.76
C VAL A 200 8.83 -50.98 20.18
N ALA A 201 8.95 -49.65 20.18
CA ALA A 201 10.10 -48.93 20.74
C ALA A 201 9.65 -47.96 21.83
N TRP A 202 10.28 -48.06 23.01
CA TRP A 202 10.07 -47.14 24.13
C TRP A 202 11.15 -46.06 24.12
N VAL A 203 10.76 -44.83 23.80
CA VAL A 203 11.65 -43.66 23.66
C VAL A 203 11.46 -42.61 24.75
N GLY A 204 10.62 -42.91 25.75
CA GLY A 204 10.37 -42.07 26.91
C GLY A 204 9.97 -40.63 26.55
N PRO A 205 10.54 -39.60 27.21
CA PRO A 205 10.17 -38.20 27.01
C PRO A 205 10.54 -37.65 25.62
N HIS A 206 11.32 -38.38 24.82
CA HIS A 206 11.67 -37.94 23.46
C HIS A 206 10.51 -38.11 22.46
N LEU A 207 9.46 -38.87 22.82
CA LEU A 207 8.35 -39.23 21.93
C LEU A 207 7.72 -38.03 21.21
N ARG A 208 7.45 -36.92 21.92
CA ARG A 208 6.82 -35.71 21.36
C ARG A 208 7.65 -35.06 20.25
N ASN A 209 8.93 -34.80 20.54
CA ASN A 209 9.82 -34.13 19.60
C ASN A 209 10.19 -35.06 18.44
N PHE A 210 10.33 -36.36 18.71
CA PHE A 210 10.65 -37.34 17.68
C PHE A 210 9.47 -37.62 16.73
N THR A 211 8.23 -37.68 17.22
CA THR A 211 7.01 -37.69 16.39
C THR A 211 6.98 -36.48 15.44
N ARG A 212 7.17 -35.26 15.97
CA ARG A 212 7.20 -34.03 15.17
C ARG A 212 8.32 -33.99 14.13
N PHE A 213 9.45 -34.64 14.41
CA PHE A 213 10.55 -34.82 13.46
C PHE A 213 10.16 -35.80 12.34
N LEU A 214 9.70 -37.02 12.68
CA LEU A 214 9.32 -38.03 11.69
C LEU A 214 8.19 -37.58 10.76
N THR A 215 7.17 -36.88 11.27
CA THR A 215 6.10 -36.34 10.41
C THR A 215 6.66 -35.35 9.38
N LYS A 216 7.64 -34.51 9.74
CA LYS A 216 8.27 -33.58 8.81
C LYS A 216 9.18 -34.27 7.79
N GLU A 217 9.97 -35.25 8.22
CA GLU A 217 10.84 -36.04 7.32
C GLU A 217 10.03 -36.80 6.26
N TYR A 218 8.92 -37.45 6.67
CA TYR A 218 8.08 -38.21 5.75
C TYR A 218 7.17 -37.37 4.85
N LEU A 219 6.88 -36.12 5.21
CA LEU A 219 6.24 -35.13 4.33
C LEU A 219 7.24 -34.38 3.43
N GLY A 220 8.54 -34.67 3.52
CA GLY A 220 9.58 -34.08 2.68
C GLY A 220 9.40 -34.39 1.20
N THR A 221 9.65 -33.38 0.34
CA THR A 221 9.52 -33.50 -1.12
C THR A 221 10.34 -34.66 -1.70
N TYR A 222 9.72 -35.37 -2.67
CA TYR A 222 10.25 -36.49 -3.48
C TYR A 222 10.04 -37.94 -2.99
N ASN A 223 9.29 -38.19 -1.91
CA ASN A 223 8.75 -39.55 -1.68
C ASN A 223 7.48 -39.80 -2.53
N THR A 224 7.52 -40.80 -3.42
CA THR A 224 6.37 -41.21 -4.26
C THR A 224 5.44 -42.22 -3.59
N ASN A 225 5.88 -42.86 -2.50
CA ASN A 225 5.07 -43.60 -1.55
C ASN A 225 5.46 -43.09 -0.14
N PRO A 226 4.62 -42.34 0.57
CA PRO A 226 4.92 -41.95 1.94
C PRO A 226 4.91 -43.18 2.86
N GLN A 227 6.00 -43.37 3.63
CA GLN A 227 5.99 -44.26 4.78
C GLN A 227 5.17 -43.62 5.90
N SER A 228 4.48 -44.45 6.68
CA SER A 228 3.68 -44.03 7.83
C SER A 228 4.28 -44.58 9.13
N PHE A 229 3.80 -44.14 10.29
CA PHE A 229 4.20 -44.68 11.59
C PHE A 229 3.06 -44.59 12.60
N ALA A 230 3.09 -45.47 13.60
CA ALA A 230 2.06 -45.55 14.64
C ALA A 230 2.60 -45.09 16.00
N ILE A 231 1.74 -44.45 16.79
CA ILE A 231 2.05 -43.89 18.12
C ILE A 231 1.05 -44.47 19.13
N LEU A 232 1.54 -44.96 20.26
CA LEU A 232 0.73 -45.36 21.41
C LEU A 232 0.71 -44.21 22.44
N HIS A 233 -0.47 -43.66 22.72
CA HIS A 233 -0.62 -42.65 23.77
C HIS A 233 -2.04 -42.61 24.35
N TRP A 234 -2.21 -41.94 25.50
CA TRP A 234 -3.51 -41.55 26.07
C TRP A 234 -3.98 -40.17 25.56
N THR A 235 -5.26 -39.84 25.74
CA THR A 235 -5.86 -38.53 25.35
C THR A 235 -6.62 -37.83 26.49
N PRO A 236 -6.55 -36.49 26.59
CA PRO A 236 -5.86 -35.53 25.71
C PRO A 236 -4.38 -35.29 26.10
N SER A 237 -3.45 -35.52 25.18
CA SER A 237 -1.99 -35.44 25.41
C SER A 237 -1.34 -34.25 24.70
N ASP A 238 -0.13 -33.84 25.13
CA ASP A 238 0.73 -32.84 24.47
C ASP A 238 1.64 -33.45 23.38
N VAL A 239 1.89 -34.76 23.45
CA VAL A 239 2.66 -35.56 22.47
C VAL A 239 1.99 -35.57 21.11
N ILE A 240 0.66 -35.57 21.11
CA ILE A 240 -0.16 -35.58 19.90
C ILE A 240 -0.23 -34.15 19.32
N PRO A 241 0.12 -33.92 18.04
CA PRO A 241 -0.08 -32.65 17.38
C PRO A 241 -1.59 -32.40 17.19
N ASN A 242 -2.10 -31.36 17.85
CA ASN A 242 -3.50 -30.94 17.81
C ASN A 242 -3.55 -29.40 17.85
N GLU A 243 -4.54 -28.82 17.15
CA GLU A 243 -5.12 -27.56 17.60
C GLU A 243 -6.09 -27.87 18.77
N ARG A 244 -5.85 -27.24 19.93
CA ARG A 244 -6.72 -27.39 21.11
C ARG A 244 -7.73 -26.25 21.14
N ASP A 245 -9.01 -26.56 21.13
CA ASP A 245 -10.06 -25.60 21.48
C ASP A 245 -10.16 -25.41 23.01
N PHE A 246 -9.82 -26.47 23.76
CA PHE A 246 -9.82 -26.49 25.21
C PHE A 246 -8.54 -27.11 25.79
N ILE A 247 -8.08 -26.57 26.90
CA ILE A 247 -6.97 -27.13 27.67
C ILE A 247 -7.53 -27.71 28.97
N ALA A 248 -7.40 -29.02 29.13
CA ALA A 248 -7.60 -29.72 30.39
C ALA A 248 -6.36 -29.56 31.27
N VAL A 249 -6.54 -29.11 32.50
CA VAL A 249 -5.46 -29.10 33.53
C VAL A 249 -5.57 -30.38 34.35
N GLU A 250 -4.49 -31.16 34.37
CA GLU A 250 -4.44 -32.49 34.99
C GLU A 250 -3.86 -32.45 36.42
N PHE A 251 -4.39 -33.29 37.31
CA PHE A 251 -3.82 -33.56 38.63
C PHE A 251 -3.05 -34.88 38.61
N PRO A 252 -1.93 -35.03 39.35
CA PRO A 252 -1.10 -36.23 39.31
C PRO A 252 -1.82 -37.46 39.89
N GLY A 253 -1.73 -38.59 39.20
CA GLY A 253 -2.29 -39.88 39.61
C GLY A 253 -1.67 -40.45 40.90
N CYS A 254 -2.46 -41.21 41.66
CA CYS A 254 -2.11 -41.68 43.00
C CYS A 254 -1.07 -42.83 43.00
N GLY A 255 -0.20 -42.85 44.02
CA GLY A 255 0.89 -43.82 44.15
C GLY A 255 0.68 -44.90 45.21
N SER A 256 0.75 -46.17 44.78
CA SER A 256 1.15 -47.35 45.57
C SER A 256 0.33 -47.78 46.80
N ARG A 257 -0.47 -48.86 46.65
CA ARG A 257 -0.11 -50.22 47.16
C ARG A 257 -1.24 -51.25 46.97
N GLY A 258 -0.99 -52.30 46.19
CA GLY A 258 -1.82 -53.51 46.16
C GLY A 258 -1.53 -54.38 44.94
N LEU A 259 -1.36 -55.69 45.13
CA LEU A 259 -1.21 -56.63 44.00
C LEU A 259 -2.59 -56.98 43.43
N ASN A 260 -3.00 -56.29 42.37
CA ASN A 260 -3.97 -56.76 41.39
C ASN A 260 -3.72 -56.05 40.05
N ILE A 261 -4.29 -56.59 38.97
CA ILE A 261 -4.07 -56.07 37.62
C ILE A 261 -4.91 -54.81 37.42
N GLY A 262 -4.26 -53.65 37.62
CA GLY A 262 -4.78 -52.30 37.32
C GLY A 262 -4.70 -51.31 38.48
N CYS A 263 -4.23 -50.08 38.20
CA CYS A 263 -4.72 -48.91 38.93
C CYS A 263 -6.17 -48.66 38.47
N VAL A 264 -7.16 -48.44 39.34
CA VAL A 264 -7.23 -47.41 40.40
C VAL A 264 -7.17 -46.00 39.79
N TYR A 265 -8.07 -45.78 38.82
CA TYR A 265 -8.54 -44.46 38.40
C TYR A 265 -9.97 -44.27 38.91
N GLU A 266 -10.36 -43.05 39.25
CA GLU A 266 -11.77 -42.74 39.51
C GLU A 266 -12.58 -42.88 38.22
N SER A 267 -13.85 -43.28 38.35
CA SER A 267 -14.71 -43.48 37.18
C SER A 267 -15.03 -42.16 36.48
N ASN A 268 -15.24 -41.10 37.24
CA ASN A 268 -15.48 -39.75 36.71
C ASN A 268 -14.20 -38.93 36.88
N ARG A 269 -13.96 -37.96 35.98
CA ARG A 269 -12.87 -36.99 36.13
C ARG A 269 -13.42 -35.59 36.35
N LEU A 270 -12.87 -34.86 37.32
CA LEU A 270 -13.05 -33.43 37.46
C LEU A 270 -11.95 -32.72 36.66
N VAL A 271 -12.32 -31.83 35.75
CA VAL A 271 -11.40 -31.18 34.82
C VAL A 271 -11.62 -29.66 34.86
N LYS A 272 -10.54 -28.90 35.08
CA LYS A 272 -10.56 -27.46 34.77
C LYS A 272 -10.51 -27.30 33.25
N LEU A 273 -11.39 -26.46 32.72
CA LEU A 273 -11.43 -26.08 31.32
C LEU A 273 -11.12 -24.59 31.18
N ALA A 274 -10.23 -24.26 30.24
CA ALA A 274 -10.04 -22.91 29.75
C ALA A 274 -10.18 -22.89 28.23
N TRP A 275 -10.84 -21.85 27.71
CA TRP A 275 -10.85 -21.50 26.28
C TRP A 275 -9.41 -21.26 25.82
N SER A 276 -8.95 -21.95 24.77
CA SER A 276 -7.52 -22.01 24.44
C SER A 276 -6.88 -20.66 24.11
N LYS A 277 -7.63 -19.74 23.48
CA LYS A 277 -7.15 -18.39 23.18
C LYS A 277 -6.82 -17.56 24.42
N LEU A 278 -7.21 -17.99 25.63
CA LEU A 278 -6.83 -17.33 26.89
C LEU A 278 -5.30 -17.32 27.11
N GLU A 279 -4.58 -18.33 26.62
CA GLU A 279 -3.11 -18.41 26.69
C GLU A 279 -2.44 -17.25 25.93
N SER A 280 -2.96 -16.87 24.75
CA SER A 280 -2.36 -15.84 23.90
C SER A 280 -2.77 -14.41 24.27
N ILE A 281 -4.02 -14.21 24.71
CA ILE A 281 -4.59 -12.88 25.06
C ILE A 281 -4.37 -12.48 26.53
N ALA A 282 -4.22 -13.45 27.43
CA ALA A 282 -4.16 -13.22 28.88
C ALA A 282 -3.25 -14.23 29.60
N LYS A 283 -2.01 -14.41 29.09
CA LYS A 283 -0.99 -15.36 29.61
C LYS A 283 -0.93 -15.45 31.13
N PHE A 284 -0.91 -14.31 31.84
CA PHE A 284 -0.80 -14.30 33.31
C PHE A 284 -2.08 -14.77 34.03
N ALA A 285 -3.27 -14.47 33.52
CA ALA A 285 -4.51 -15.08 34.01
C ALA A 285 -4.54 -16.59 33.75
N TRP A 286 -4.18 -17.02 32.53
CA TRP A 286 -4.10 -18.43 32.16
C TRP A 286 -3.10 -19.20 33.03
N GLU A 287 -1.88 -18.67 33.20
CA GLU A 287 -0.86 -19.25 34.07
C GLU A 287 -1.36 -19.35 35.51
N ALA A 288 -2.01 -18.31 36.05
CA ALA A 288 -2.53 -18.34 37.41
C ALA A 288 -3.67 -19.36 37.59
N ILE A 289 -4.58 -19.51 36.62
CA ILE A 289 -5.65 -20.51 36.64
C ILE A 289 -5.09 -21.94 36.56
N ASN A 290 -4.05 -22.13 35.74
CA ASN A 290 -3.35 -23.40 35.59
C ASN A 290 -2.61 -23.78 36.88
N ARG A 291 -1.77 -22.87 37.38
CA ARG A 291 -0.98 -22.99 38.63
C ARG A 291 -1.84 -23.07 39.91
N ALA A 292 -3.08 -22.55 39.90
CA ALA A 292 -3.91 -22.49 41.09
C ALA A 292 -4.35 -23.87 41.60
N GLN A 293 -3.74 -24.32 42.69
CA GLN A 293 -4.09 -25.55 43.39
C GLN A 293 -4.61 -25.25 44.80
N PHE A 294 -5.52 -26.09 45.27
CA PHE A 294 -5.98 -26.18 46.65
C PHE A 294 -5.62 -27.58 47.15
N ASN A 295 -5.14 -27.69 48.39
CA ASN A 295 -5.09 -28.98 49.08
C ASN A 295 -6.41 -29.22 49.85
N VAL A 296 -6.56 -30.37 50.49
CA VAL A 296 -7.76 -30.72 51.26
C VAL A 296 -7.99 -29.73 52.41
N ASP A 297 -6.95 -29.47 53.22
CA ASP A 297 -7.00 -28.57 54.38
C ASP A 297 -7.50 -27.15 54.01
N MET A 298 -7.06 -26.62 52.87
CA MET A 298 -7.47 -25.32 52.33
C MET A 298 -8.93 -25.29 51.90
N TYR A 299 -9.45 -26.40 51.38
CA TYR A 299 -10.85 -26.54 50.96
C TYR A 299 -11.76 -26.71 52.19
N GLU A 300 -11.32 -27.47 53.20
CA GLU A 300 -12.00 -27.60 54.49
C GLU A 300 -12.05 -26.26 55.25
N ASP A 301 -10.96 -25.48 55.34
CA ASP A 301 -10.99 -24.13 55.96
C ASP A 301 -11.93 -23.17 55.22
N LEU A 302 -11.97 -23.21 53.88
CA LEU A 302 -12.89 -22.38 53.10
C LEU A 302 -14.37 -22.73 53.38
N ILE A 303 -14.70 -24.02 53.42
CA ILE A 303 -16.05 -24.53 53.73
C ILE A 303 -16.43 -24.22 55.19
N ASP A 304 -15.52 -24.41 56.15
CA ASP A 304 -15.77 -24.10 57.55
C ASP A 304 -15.93 -22.59 57.77
N ARG A 305 -15.23 -21.73 57.02
CA ARG A 305 -15.48 -20.27 57.04
C ARG A 305 -16.87 -19.95 56.49
N TYR A 306 -17.25 -20.54 55.36
CA TYR A 306 -18.58 -20.36 54.77
C TYR A 306 -19.70 -20.77 55.74
N ASN A 307 -19.65 -22.00 56.25
CA ASN A 307 -20.63 -22.55 57.18
C ASN A 307 -20.74 -21.76 58.50
N ARG A 308 -19.66 -21.13 58.96
CA ARG A 308 -19.68 -20.25 60.15
C ARG A 308 -20.29 -18.86 59.89
N LEU A 309 -20.27 -18.38 58.65
CA LEU A 309 -20.58 -16.99 58.31
C LEU A 309 -21.88 -16.82 57.50
N ILE A 310 -22.45 -17.91 56.94
CA ILE A 310 -23.69 -17.90 56.15
C ILE A 310 -24.87 -17.25 56.89
N ASP A 311 -25.05 -17.54 58.20
CA ASP A 311 -26.10 -16.94 59.04
C ASP A 311 -25.87 -15.45 59.38
N SER A 312 -24.69 -14.90 59.06
CA SER A 312 -24.28 -13.54 59.46
C SER A 312 -24.37 -12.48 58.36
N ASN A 313 -24.99 -12.82 57.21
CA ASN A 313 -25.24 -11.90 56.09
C ASN A 313 -23.95 -11.28 55.50
N VAL A 314 -22.85 -12.04 55.55
CA VAL A 314 -21.57 -11.72 54.89
C VAL A 314 -21.59 -12.32 53.47
N THR A 315 -21.03 -11.64 52.47
CA THR A 315 -21.01 -12.15 51.09
C THR A 315 -19.85 -13.11 50.85
N GLU A 316 -20.03 -14.02 49.89
CA GLU A 316 -19.02 -14.99 49.47
C GLU A 316 -17.73 -14.33 48.96
N ASP A 317 -17.85 -13.17 48.28
CA ASP A 317 -16.69 -12.36 47.90
C ASP A 317 -15.87 -11.90 49.12
N THR A 318 -16.51 -11.51 50.23
CA THR A 318 -15.78 -11.13 51.45
C THR A 318 -15.11 -12.34 52.09
N ILE A 319 -15.82 -13.47 52.22
CA ILE A 319 -15.26 -14.70 52.82
C ILE A 319 -14.06 -15.20 52.01
N ALA A 320 -14.14 -15.16 50.67
CA ALA A 320 -13.05 -15.51 49.78
C ALA A 320 -11.90 -14.48 49.79
N CYS A 321 -12.18 -13.20 50.04
CA CYS A 321 -11.16 -12.16 50.20
C CYS A 321 -10.36 -12.35 51.50
N ASP A 322 -11.05 -12.56 52.62
CA ASP A 322 -10.43 -12.77 53.94
C ASP A 322 -9.57 -14.04 53.94
N TRP A 323 -10.08 -15.14 53.37
CA TRP A 323 -9.29 -16.37 53.19
C TRP A 323 -8.06 -16.16 52.29
N LEU A 324 -8.18 -15.36 51.22
CA LEU A 324 -7.06 -15.05 50.32
C LEU A 324 -6.01 -14.16 50.99
N ALA A 325 -6.42 -13.24 51.88
CA ALA A 325 -5.51 -12.42 52.67
C ALA A 325 -4.72 -13.26 53.68
N ASP A 326 -5.39 -14.16 54.41
CA ASP A 326 -4.73 -15.10 55.34
C ASP A 326 -3.72 -16.02 54.61
N ASN A 327 -4.06 -16.49 53.41
CA ASN A 327 -3.27 -17.44 52.63
C ASN A 327 -2.34 -16.77 51.59
N LEU A 328 -2.19 -15.44 51.62
CA LEU A 328 -1.56 -14.67 50.54
C LEU A 328 -0.14 -15.12 50.20
N ASN A 329 0.67 -15.52 51.20
CA ASN A 329 2.02 -16.05 50.98
C ASN A 329 2.03 -17.40 50.24
N TYR A 330 1.00 -18.23 50.41
CA TYR A 330 0.86 -19.46 49.64
C TYR A 330 0.46 -19.15 48.20
N THR A 331 -0.56 -18.30 48.00
CA THR A 331 -1.08 -18.00 46.65
C THR A 331 -0.09 -17.19 45.82
N LEU A 332 0.63 -16.22 46.40
CA LEU A 332 1.72 -15.52 45.71
C LEU A 332 2.89 -16.44 45.35
N ARG A 333 3.17 -17.48 46.15
CA ARG A 333 4.26 -18.42 45.86
C ARG A 333 3.91 -19.47 44.81
N HIS A 334 2.67 -19.95 44.80
CA HIS A 334 2.26 -21.08 43.96
C HIS A 334 1.41 -20.67 42.76
N TRP A 335 0.49 -19.70 42.92
CA TRP A 335 -0.45 -19.30 41.86
C TRP A 335 0.07 -18.14 41.00
N MET A 336 1.02 -17.34 41.48
CA MET A 336 1.56 -16.22 40.71
C MET A 336 2.41 -16.73 39.52
N PRO A 337 2.31 -16.09 38.34
CA PRO A 337 3.25 -16.29 37.23
C PRO A 337 4.70 -15.98 37.63
N SER A 338 5.67 -16.60 36.97
CA SER A 338 7.10 -16.29 37.13
C SER A 338 7.49 -15.16 36.19
N ASN A 339 8.15 -14.12 36.72
CA ASN A 339 8.40 -12.86 36.01
C ASN A 339 9.53 -12.93 34.97
N ASP A 340 10.09 -14.13 34.75
CA ASP A 340 11.20 -14.40 33.83
C ASP A 340 10.74 -14.45 32.36
N ASP A 341 9.43 -14.71 32.11
CA ASP A 341 8.80 -14.74 30.78
C ASP A 341 7.73 -13.62 30.64
N LYS A 342 8.19 -12.36 30.66
CA LYS A 342 7.38 -11.17 30.32
C LYS A 342 6.67 -11.33 28.97
N ASN A 343 5.54 -10.64 28.79
CA ASN A 343 4.80 -10.69 27.53
C ASN A 343 5.46 -9.83 26.44
N ILE A 344 5.87 -10.44 25.33
CA ILE A 344 6.48 -9.71 24.20
C ILE A 344 5.41 -8.94 23.41
N LEU A 345 5.68 -7.65 23.18
CA LEU A 345 4.96 -6.78 22.23
C LEU A 345 5.89 -6.38 21.09
N TYR A 346 5.34 -6.14 19.89
CA TYR A 346 6.11 -5.82 18.70
C TYR A 346 5.92 -4.38 18.24
N VAL A 347 7.00 -3.74 17.80
CA VAL A 347 6.98 -2.53 16.96
C VAL A 347 7.60 -2.90 15.61
N GLY A 348 6.88 -2.71 14.52
CA GLY A 348 7.43 -2.89 13.16
C GLY A 348 8.33 -1.71 12.81
N GLY A 349 9.57 -1.92 12.40
CA GLY A 349 10.52 -0.83 12.13
C GLY A 349 10.99 -0.83 10.67
N ILE A 350 10.54 0.15 9.87
CA ILE A 350 10.85 0.20 8.44
C ILE A 350 11.91 1.26 8.17
N PHE A 351 13.15 0.83 7.94
CA PHE A 351 14.33 1.69 7.80
C PHE A 351 14.93 1.62 6.38
N PRO A 352 15.58 2.67 5.86
CA PRO A 352 16.34 2.62 4.62
C PRO A 352 17.71 1.96 4.87
N MET A 353 17.79 0.63 4.78
CA MET A 353 19.03 -0.11 5.04
C MET A 353 19.84 -0.38 3.78
N SER A 354 19.19 -0.44 2.61
CA SER A 354 19.85 -0.53 1.29
C SER A 354 19.07 0.25 0.22
N GLY A 355 19.50 0.16 -1.04
CA GLY A 355 18.92 0.92 -2.16
C GLY A 355 19.66 2.23 -2.46
N THR A 356 19.04 3.08 -3.26
CA THR A 356 19.53 4.42 -3.64
C THR A 356 18.33 5.38 -3.73
N PRO A 357 18.49 6.69 -3.46
CA PRO A 357 19.74 7.37 -3.12
C PRO A 357 20.14 7.30 -1.63
N TYR A 358 19.17 7.19 -0.70
CA TYR A 358 19.41 7.35 0.73
C TYR A 358 19.50 6.00 1.46
N THR A 359 20.64 5.72 2.11
CA THR A 359 20.81 4.55 3.00
C THR A 359 21.39 4.97 4.35
N THR A 360 20.80 4.50 5.45
CA THR A 360 21.17 4.96 6.80
C THR A 360 20.82 3.92 7.86
N LYS A 361 21.56 2.79 7.86
CA LYS A 361 21.44 1.69 8.83
C LYS A 361 21.58 2.15 10.29
N SER A 362 22.28 3.26 10.53
CA SER A 362 22.52 3.82 11.86
C SER A 362 21.27 4.42 12.53
N ILE A 363 20.17 4.67 11.82
CA ILE A 363 18.89 5.06 12.46
C ILE A 363 18.28 3.85 13.21
N ALA A 364 18.37 2.65 12.65
CA ALA A 364 17.88 1.43 13.30
C ALA A 364 18.64 1.12 14.60
N VAL A 365 19.94 1.48 14.68
CA VAL A 365 20.74 1.35 15.91
C VAL A 365 20.16 2.19 17.04
N ALA A 366 19.65 3.40 16.77
CA ALA A 366 18.99 4.22 17.78
C ALA A 366 17.67 3.59 18.26
N ALA A 367 16.82 3.10 17.35
CA ALA A 367 15.59 2.40 17.73
C ALA A 367 15.86 1.13 18.56
N LEU A 368 16.95 0.41 18.29
CA LEU A 368 17.42 -0.72 19.11
C LEU A 368 17.95 -0.29 20.49
N MET A 369 18.66 0.84 20.59
CA MET A 369 19.07 1.40 21.87
C MET A 369 17.86 1.84 22.72
N ALA A 370 16.80 2.37 22.10
CA ALA A 370 15.57 2.72 22.81
C ALA A 370 14.88 1.45 23.34
N LYS A 371 14.77 0.41 22.51
CA LYS A 371 14.26 -0.91 22.92
C LYS A 371 15.04 -1.49 24.13
N GLN A 372 16.34 -1.28 24.19
CA GLN A 372 17.15 -1.70 25.33
C GLN A 372 16.88 -0.85 26.59
N ALA A 373 16.81 0.47 26.46
CA ALA A 373 16.53 1.37 27.58
C ALA A 373 15.12 1.15 28.18
N ILE A 374 14.10 1.01 27.33
CA ILE A 374 12.71 0.77 27.74
C ILE A 374 12.59 -0.54 28.53
N ASN A 375 13.10 -1.66 28.02
CA ASN A 375 12.95 -2.96 28.68
C ASN A 375 13.78 -3.08 29.99
N LEU A 376 14.77 -2.21 30.20
CA LEU A 376 15.55 -2.11 31.44
C LEU A 376 14.86 -1.27 32.53
N ASP A 377 13.90 -0.41 32.18
CA ASP A 377 13.17 0.45 33.12
C ASP A 377 11.94 -0.28 33.69
N ASN A 378 12.09 -0.83 34.90
CA ASN A 378 11.00 -1.52 35.60
C ASN A 378 9.84 -0.59 36.06
N THR A 379 9.88 0.72 35.81
CA THR A 379 8.78 1.65 36.12
C THR A 379 7.75 1.79 34.99
N ILE A 380 8.09 1.29 33.80
CA ILE A 380 7.32 1.39 32.55
C ILE A 380 7.15 -0.01 31.98
N LEU A 381 5.95 -0.36 31.49
CA LEU A 381 5.66 -1.68 30.90
C LEU A 381 6.10 -2.88 31.78
N ARG A 382 5.87 -2.79 33.09
CA ARG A 382 6.31 -3.76 34.12
C ARG A 382 6.21 -5.23 33.74
N ASP A 383 5.12 -5.62 33.08
CA ASP A 383 4.75 -7.01 32.77
C ASP A 383 5.03 -7.42 31.30
N TYR A 384 5.63 -6.52 30.52
CA TYR A 384 5.82 -6.61 29.07
C TYR A 384 7.24 -6.21 28.65
N ASP A 385 7.68 -6.72 27.49
CA ASP A 385 8.93 -6.31 26.84
C ASP A 385 8.66 -5.95 25.37
N ILE A 386 9.24 -4.84 24.90
CA ILE A 386 9.13 -4.44 23.49
C ILE A 386 10.22 -5.13 22.65
N THR A 387 9.84 -5.60 21.46
CA THR A 387 10.73 -6.13 20.41
C THR A 387 10.54 -5.34 19.12
N LEU A 388 11.65 -4.89 18.52
CA LEU A 388 11.67 -4.16 17.25
C LEU A 388 11.84 -5.13 16.07
N LEU A 389 10.82 -5.27 15.23
CA LEU A 389 10.87 -6.05 13.99
C LEU A 389 11.43 -5.19 12.86
N ALA A 390 12.75 -5.07 12.79
CA ALA A 390 13.41 -4.19 11.81
C ALA A 390 13.40 -4.77 10.38
N SER A 391 13.12 -3.94 9.38
CA SER A 391 13.04 -4.33 7.96
C SER A 391 13.54 -3.22 7.02
N ASP A 392 14.04 -3.62 5.85
CA ASP A 392 14.59 -2.71 4.83
C ASP A 392 13.51 -2.20 3.87
N GLY A 393 13.09 -0.95 4.05
CA GLY A 393 12.11 -0.29 3.19
C GLY A 393 12.71 0.31 1.90
N GLN A 394 14.04 0.35 1.74
CA GLN A 394 14.79 0.87 0.58
C GLN A 394 14.41 2.27 0.07
N CYS A 395 13.61 3.03 0.82
CA CYS A 395 12.84 4.17 0.31
C CYS A 395 12.07 3.90 -1.01
N LYS A 396 11.53 2.68 -1.16
CA LYS A 396 10.60 2.31 -2.24
C LYS A 396 9.25 1.85 -1.67
N SER A 397 8.15 2.31 -2.26
CA SER A 397 6.80 2.08 -1.73
C SER A 397 6.38 0.61 -1.77
N ASP A 398 6.88 -0.18 -2.72
CA ASP A 398 6.66 -1.63 -2.79
C ASP A 398 7.37 -2.39 -1.66
N MET A 399 8.61 -2.04 -1.35
CA MET A 399 9.39 -2.62 -0.24
C MET A 399 8.81 -2.26 1.14
N VAL A 400 8.36 -1.01 1.33
CA VAL A 400 7.63 -0.58 2.54
C VAL A 400 6.32 -1.36 2.70
N MET A 401 5.52 -1.46 1.63
CA MET A 401 4.26 -2.20 1.65
C MET A 401 4.46 -3.70 1.87
N LYS A 402 5.52 -4.29 1.32
CA LYS A 402 5.91 -5.68 1.59
C LYS A 402 6.23 -5.87 3.08
N SER A 403 7.08 -5.01 3.65
CA SER A 403 7.45 -5.09 5.07
C SER A 403 6.23 -4.97 5.99
N PHE A 404 5.26 -4.11 5.66
CA PHE A 404 3.99 -4.04 6.39
C PHE A 404 3.16 -5.31 6.25
N ILE A 405 2.99 -5.84 5.03
CA ILE A 405 2.28 -7.10 4.80
C ILE A 405 2.95 -8.25 5.56
N ASP A 406 4.28 -8.28 5.63
CA ASP A 406 5.02 -9.26 6.42
C ASP A 406 4.70 -9.14 7.93
N TYR A 407 4.50 -7.94 8.49
CA TYR A 407 4.04 -7.77 9.89
C TYR A 407 2.58 -8.18 10.12
N ILE A 408 1.71 -8.04 9.11
CA ILE A 408 0.28 -8.40 9.19
C ILE A 408 0.02 -9.90 9.00
N VAL A 409 0.77 -10.56 8.10
CA VAL A 409 0.52 -11.95 7.67
C VAL A 409 1.16 -12.98 8.60
N HIS A 410 2.31 -12.67 9.21
CA HIS A 410 2.90 -13.50 10.25
C HIS A 410 2.24 -13.18 11.61
N ASN A 411 2.35 -14.09 12.58
CA ASN A 411 1.62 -14.03 13.88
C ASN A 411 2.00 -12.86 14.82
N TYR A 412 2.67 -11.81 14.32
CA TYR A 412 3.02 -10.61 15.06
C TYR A 412 1.84 -9.64 15.22
N TYR A 413 0.91 -9.60 14.26
CA TYR A 413 -0.16 -8.59 14.19
C TYR A 413 -0.97 -8.44 15.49
N GLN A 414 -1.38 -9.54 16.12
CA GLN A 414 -2.15 -9.50 17.38
C GLN A 414 -1.43 -8.79 18.54
N LYS A 415 -0.10 -8.63 18.45
CA LYS A 415 0.76 -8.00 19.46
C LYS A 415 1.54 -6.81 18.89
N LEU A 416 1.11 -6.26 17.74
CA LEU A 416 1.76 -5.16 17.04
C LEU A 416 1.26 -3.81 17.55
N ILE A 417 2.07 -3.13 18.37
CA ILE A 417 1.81 -1.78 18.91
C ILE A 417 1.61 -0.77 17.76
N GLY A 418 2.40 -0.89 16.71
CA GLY A 418 2.39 0.03 15.57
C GLY A 418 3.64 -0.10 14.71
N VAL A 419 3.81 0.83 13.78
CA VAL A 419 4.94 0.91 12.87
C VAL A 419 5.75 2.19 13.09
N LEU A 420 7.07 2.03 13.20
CA LEU A 420 8.06 3.09 13.21
C LEU A 420 8.60 3.30 11.78
N GLY A 421 8.46 4.51 11.26
CA GLY A 421 8.80 4.85 9.88
C GLY A 421 7.63 4.65 8.89
N PRO A 422 7.90 4.57 7.57
CA PRO A 422 9.22 4.65 6.93
C PRO A 422 9.86 6.04 7.02
N ALA A 423 11.11 6.12 6.58
CA ALA A 423 11.88 7.37 6.52
C ALA A 423 11.38 8.37 5.45
N CYS A 424 11.13 7.88 4.23
CA CYS A 424 10.94 8.74 3.06
C CYS A 424 9.48 9.14 2.85
N SER A 425 9.24 10.43 2.55
CA SER A 425 7.90 10.98 2.32
C SER A 425 7.15 10.36 1.13
N GLU A 426 7.83 9.87 0.09
CA GLU A 426 7.17 9.17 -1.03
C GLU A 426 6.53 7.84 -0.60
N THR A 427 7.10 7.14 0.39
CA THR A 427 6.73 5.76 0.71
C THR A 427 5.74 5.62 1.85
N ILE A 428 5.53 6.69 2.63
CA ILE A 428 4.60 6.65 3.76
C ILE A 428 3.13 6.81 3.34
N GLU A 429 2.81 7.60 2.30
CA GLU A 429 1.42 7.86 1.88
C GLU A 429 0.57 6.58 1.66
N PRO A 430 1.02 5.53 0.94
CA PRO A 430 0.24 4.31 0.80
C PRO A 430 0.07 3.56 2.13
N LEU A 431 1.09 3.59 3.00
CA LEU A 431 1.07 2.92 4.30
C LEU A 431 0.06 3.57 5.26
N ILE A 432 0.08 4.90 5.39
CA ILE A 432 -0.90 5.63 6.22
C ILE A 432 -2.30 5.62 5.58
N GLY A 433 -2.41 5.45 4.26
CA GLY A 433 -3.69 5.22 3.59
C GLY A 433 -4.36 3.91 4.00
N ILE A 434 -3.59 2.82 4.13
CA ILE A 434 -4.14 1.52 4.56
C ILE A 434 -4.22 1.36 6.09
N SER A 435 -3.49 2.15 6.87
CA SER A 435 -3.43 2.04 8.33
C SER A 435 -4.80 2.17 9.01
N ARG A 436 -5.72 2.94 8.41
CA ARG A 436 -7.11 3.05 8.86
C ARG A 436 -7.90 1.73 8.76
N HIS A 437 -7.56 0.86 7.81
CA HIS A 437 -8.23 -0.43 7.60
C HIS A 437 -7.67 -1.53 8.51
N TYR A 438 -6.36 -1.51 8.78
CA TYR A 438 -5.69 -2.42 9.73
C TYR A 438 -5.60 -1.84 11.15
N LYS A 439 -6.16 -0.65 11.37
CA LYS A 439 -6.20 0.08 12.65
C LYS A 439 -4.86 0.04 13.37
N THR A 440 -3.81 0.37 12.63
CA THR A 440 -2.41 0.28 13.08
C THR A 440 -1.84 1.69 13.22
N MET A 441 -1.27 2.00 14.38
CA MET A 441 -0.61 3.29 14.59
C MET A 441 0.69 3.38 13.77
N ILE A 442 0.99 4.56 13.24
CA ILE A 442 2.22 4.84 12.50
C ILE A 442 2.87 6.12 13.04
N ILE A 443 4.13 6.02 13.46
CA ILE A 443 4.95 7.16 13.87
C ILE A 443 6.17 7.24 12.93
N SER A 444 6.26 8.29 12.10
CA SER A 444 7.46 8.52 11.29
C SER A 444 8.47 9.41 12.02
N TYR A 445 9.75 9.10 11.82
CA TYR A 445 10.89 9.84 12.37
C TYR A 445 11.53 10.81 11.37
N SER A 446 11.16 10.80 10.09
CA SER A 446 11.74 11.70 9.08
C SER A 446 10.85 12.07 7.88
N ALA A 447 9.58 11.65 7.83
CA ALA A 447 8.68 12.05 6.74
C ALA A 447 8.12 13.48 7.00
N GLU A 448 8.72 14.49 6.38
CA GLU A 448 8.42 15.91 6.62
C GLU A 448 7.24 16.51 5.80
N GLY A 449 6.65 15.74 4.88
CA GLY A 449 5.64 16.23 3.92
C GLY A 449 4.36 16.83 4.53
N SER A 450 3.79 17.85 3.89
CA SER A 450 2.60 18.59 4.36
C SER A 450 1.28 17.82 4.22
N THR A 451 1.17 16.91 3.25
CA THR A 451 -0.07 16.19 2.90
C THR A 451 -0.60 15.28 4.01
N PHE A 452 0.22 14.92 5.00
CA PHE A 452 -0.11 13.94 6.05
C PHE A 452 -0.87 14.52 7.26
N ASN A 453 -1.07 15.84 7.32
CA ASN A 453 -1.70 16.50 8.48
C ASN A 453 -3.22 16.25 8.63
N ASP A 454 -3.91 15.81 7.57
CA ASP A 454 -5.36 15.60 7.60
C ASP A 454 -5.75 14.34 8.37
N ARG A 455 -6.10 14.51 9.66
CA ARG A 455 -6.61 13.42 10.53
C ARG A 455 -7.92 12.79 10.05
N SER A 456 -8.70 13.43 9.15
CA SER A 456 -9.92 12.81 8.60
C SER A 456 -9.59 11.72 7.57
N ARG A 457 -8.46 11.87 6.86
CA ARG A 457 -7.87 10.92 5.93
C ARG A 457 -6.92 9.94 6.64
N TYR A 458 -6.08 10.45 7.54
CA TYR A 458 -5.00 9.73 8.22
C TYR A 458 -5.11 9.83 9.76
N PRO A 459 -6.13 9.20 10.39
CA PRO A 459 -6.39 9.38 11.83
C PRO A 459 -5.25 8.86 12.73
N TYR A 460 -4.63 7.75 12.33
CA TYR A 460 -3.66 6.97 13.14
C TYR A 460 -2.19 7.28 12.82
N PHE A 461 -1.93 8.40 12.12
CA PHE A 461 -0.58 8.86 11.78
C PHE A 461 -0.08 9.93 12.75
N PHE A 462 1.21 9.86 13.11
CA PHE A 462 1.95 10.86 13.87
C PHE A 462 3.41 10.94 13.36
N ARG A 463 4.14 12.00 13.74
CA ARG A 463 5.60 12.11 13.50
C ARG A 463 6.35 12.88 14.57
N THR A 464 7.56 12.42 14.91
CA THR A 464 8.46 13.10 15.86
C THR A 464 9.28 14.23 15.22
N ILE A 465 9.40 14.26 13.89
CA ILE A 465 9.94 15.38 13.11
C ILE A 465 8.86 16.44 12.82
N GLY A 466 9.27 17.64 12.39
CA GLY A 466 8.37 18.72 11.98
C GLY A 466 7.72 18.52 10.59
N GLU A 467 6.99 19.54 10.15
CA GLU A 467 6.33 19.62 8.84
C GLU A 467 6.90 20.79 8.04
N ASN A 468 7.39 20.58 6.81
CA ASN A 468 8.12 21.62 6.05
C ASN A 468 7.32 22.88 5.69
N LYS A 469 5.99 22.83 5.84
CA LYS A 469 5.13 24.02 5.88
C LYS A 469 5.54 25.03 6.96
N GLN A 470 6.20 24.60 8.04
CA GLN A 470 6.71 25.47 9.11
C GLN A 470 7.88 26.36 8.64
N TYR A 471 8.69 25.91 7.65
CA TYR A 471 9.79 26.70 7.09
C TYR A 471 9.34 28.03 6.47
N ARG A 472 8.07 28.17 6.07
CA ARG A 472 7.51 29.43 5.55
C ARG A 472 7.69 30.62 6.50
N HIS A 473 7.61 30.37 7.81
CA HIS A 473 7.76 31.39 8.84
C HIS A 473 9.22 31.83 8.99
N VAL A 474 10.15 30.90 8.77
CA VAL A 474 11.60 31.14 8.81
C VAL A 474 12.05 31.95 7.59
N TYR A 475 11.66 31.51 6.38
CA TYR A 475 11.95 32.24 5.14
C TYR A 475 11.34 33.65 5.16
N LEU A 476 10.09 33.81 5.60
CA LEU A 476 9.45 35.12 5.72
C LEU A 476 10.25 36.08 6.60
N GLN A 477 10.62 35.68 7.82
CA GLN A 477 11.37 36.54 8.74
C GLN A 477 12.81 36.79 8.25
N PHE A 478 13.46 35.80 7.63
CA PHE A 478 14.80 35.95 7.07
C PHE A 478 14.85 36.96 5.91
N PHE A 479 13.90 36.86 4.98
CA PHE A 479 13.82 37.77 3.82
C PHE A 479 13.39 39.19 4.23
N GLN A 480 12.51 39.33 5.23
CA GLN A 480 12.20 40.62 5.85
C GLN A 480 13.42 41.26 6.52
N HIS A 481 14.25 40.47 7.23
CA HIS A 481 15.44 40.97 7.92
C HIS A 481 16.49 41.56 6.97
N PHE A 482 16.73 40.92 5.82
CA PHE A 482 17.64 41.43 4.78
C PHE A 482 16.95 42.31 3.71
N ALA A 483 15.68 42.66 3.92
CA ALA A 483 14.84 43.48 3.03
C ALA A 483 14.74 42.99 1.57
N TRP A 484 14.87 41.68 1.33
CA TRP A 484 14.74 41.06 0.01
C TRP A 484 13.27 40.90 -0.37
N LYS A 485 12.86 41.47 -1.52
CA LYS A 485 11.48 41.38 -2.05
C LYS A 485 11.35 40.53 -3.31
N ARG A 486 12.44 39.92 -3.79
CA ARG A 486 12.48 39.09 -5.00
C ARG A 486 13.15 37.74 -4.69
N VAL A 487 12.39 36.65 -4.82
CA VAL A 487 12.86 35.29 -4.55
C VAL A 487 12.45 34.36 -5.69
N ALA A 488 13.31 33.42 -6.07
CA ALA A 488 12.98 32.33 -6.98
C ALA A 488 13.12 30.96 -6.28
N ALA A 489 12.51 29.93 -6.85
CA ALA A 489 12.80 28.55 -6.49
C ALA A 489 12.98 27.64 -7.70
N LEU A 490 13.69 26.55 -7.47
CA LEU A 490 14.07 25.52 -8.44
C LEU A 490 13.79 24.15 -7.81
N THR A 491 12.82 23.41 -8.33
CA THR A 491 12.26 22.20 -7.71
C THR A 491 12.04 21.08 -8.72
N GLU A 492 12.17 19.82 -8.30
CA GLU A 492 11.91 18.67 -9.18
C GLU A 492 10.39 18.36 -9.24
N ASP A 493 9.86 18.15 -10.44
CA ASP A 493 8.44 17.97 -10.67
C ASP A 493 7.95 16.52 -10.40
N GLY A 494 6.66 16.38 -10.11
CA GLY A 494 6.04 15.13 -9.63
C GLY A 494 6.25 14.85 -8.14
N GLN A 495 7.13 15.60 -7.47
CA GLN A 495 7.45 15.41 -6.05
C GLN A 495 6.46 16.16 -5.13
N LYS A 496 5.50 15.42 -4.55
CA LYS A 496 4.44 15.95 -3.67
C LYS A 496 4.91 16.77 -2.46
N TYR A 497 6.15 16.59 -2.02
CA TYR A 497 6.71 17.30 -0.85
C TYR A 497 7.16 18.72 -1.20
N THR A 498 7.39 19.04 -2.48
CA THR A 498 7.64 20.43 -2.95
C THR A 498 6.42 21.36 -2.77
N GLU A 499 5.25 20.84 -2.36
CA GLU A 499 4.04 21.60 -2.04
C GLU A 499 4.27 22.70 -0.98
N TYR A 500 5.25 22.57 -0.07
CA TYR A 500 5.55 23.63 0.89
C TYR A 500 6.05 24.91 0.20
N ILE A 501 6.67 24.82 -0.98
CA ILE A 501 7.06 25.98 -1.80
C ILE A 501 5.83 26.72 -2.33
N SER A 502 4.73 26.04 -2.62
CA SER A 502 3.45 26.68 -3.00
C SER A 502 2.82 27.42 -1.81
N HIS A 503 2.83 26.83 -0.61
CA HIS A 503 2.40 27.51 0.62
C HIS A 503 3.32 28.68 1.02
N LEU A 504 4.63 28.56 0.76
CA LEU A 504 5.61 29.64 0.91
C LEU A 504 5.30 30.79 -0.05
N GLN A 505 5.08 30.50 -1.34
CA GLN A 505 4.76 31.49 -2.37
C GLN A 505 3.51 32.31 -2.04
N GLU A 506 2.46 31.67 -1.51
CA GLU A 506 1.28 32.35 -0.97
C GLU A 506 1.63 33.23 0.23
N THR A 507 2.30 32.67 1.24
CA THR A 507 2.66 33.38 2.48
C THR A 507 3.58 34.60 2.23
N LEU A 508 4.51 34.50 1.27
CA LEU A 508 5.42 35.60 0.90
C LEU A 508 4.71 36.72 0.12
N ARG A 509 3.84 36.36 -0.85
CA ARG A 509 3.06 37.32 -1.65
C ARG A 509 2.21 38.22 -0.76
N ASP A 510 1.58 37.63 0.25
CA ASP A 510 0.71 38.34 1.19
C ASP A 510 1.49 39.31 2.12
N HIS A 511 2.83 39.26 2.10
CA HIS A 511 3.75 40.17 2.80
C HIS A 511 4.65 41.00 1.85
N GLU A 512 4.18 41.27 0.62
CA GLU A 512 4.89 42.03 -0.43
C GLU A 512 6.21 41.43 -0.96
N ILE A 513 6.51 40.16 -0.67
CA ILE A 513 7.69 39.46 -1.21
C ILE A 513 7.27 38.67 -2.45
N ASN A 514 7.78 39.09 -3.61
CA ASN A 514 7.39 38.54 -4.90
C ASN A 514 8.23 37.30 -5.27
N PHE A 515 7.52 36.21 -5.54
CA PHE A 515 8.06 34.99 -6.12
C PHE A 515 8.22 35.20 -7.64
N ILE A 516 9.43 35.50 -8.10
CA ILE A 516 9.69 35.93 -9.48
C ILE A 516 9.81 34.77 -10.47
N ALA A 517 10.15 33.58 -10.00
CA ALA A 517 10.09 32.33 -10.76
C ALA A 517 9.95 31.12 -9.81
N ASN A 518 9.10 30.17 -10.17
CA ASN A 518 8.94 28.89 -9.48
C ASN A 518 9.16 27.79 -10.53
N VAL A 519 10.42 27.42 -10.75
CA VAL A 519 10.83 26.52 -11.83
C VAL A 519 10.63 25.08 -11.37
N LYS A 520 9.85 24.33 -12.15
CA LYS A 520 9.63 22.89 -11.99
C LYS A 520 10.19 22.18 -13.20
N PHE A 521 11.12 21.25 -13.00
CA PHE A 521 11.76 20.47 -14.06
C PHE A 521 11.51 18.97 -13.87
N PRO A 522 11.39 18.16 -14.94
CA PRO A 522 11.08 16.75 -14.81
C PRO A 522 12.25 15.92 -14.24
N ARG A 523 11.88 14.79 -13.62
CA ARG A 523 12.80 13.76 -13.08
C ARG A 523 13.57 13.04 -14.19
N GLU A 524 12.93 12.82 -15.34
CA GLU A 524 13.56 12.40 -16.60
C GLU A 524 13.79 13.66 -17.46
N ARG A 525 15.06 14.05 -17.65
CA ARG A 525 15.48 15.23 -18.44
C ARG A 525 16.86 15.03 -19.05
N GLU A 526 17.18 15.73 -20.14
CA GLU A 526 18.54 15.78 -20.68
C GLU A 526 19.43 16.75 -19.87
N ARG A 527 20.75 16.51 -19.84
CA ARG A 527 21.67 17.29 -18.97
C ARG A 527 21.66 18.79 -19.30
N HIS A 528 21.43 19.14 -20.56
CA HIS A 528 21.53 20.51 -21.07
C HIS A 528 20.32 21.39 -20.66
N GLU A 529 19.17 20.79 -20.33
CA GLU A 529 17.98 21.54 -19.89
C GLU A 529 18.23 22.33 -18.59
N MET A 530 19.09 21.81 -17.69
CA MET A 530 19.42 22.53 -16.45
C MET A 530 20.23 23.79 -16.68
N THR A 531 21.02 23.85 -17.75
CA THR A 531 21.72 25.09 -18.12
C THR A 531 20.71 26.14 -18.61
N GLU A 532 19.69 25.73 -19.38
CA GLU A 532 18.60 26.61 -19.85
C GLU A 532 17.78 27.19 -18.68
N TYR A 533 17.33 26.35 -17.73
CA TYR A 533 16.60 26.81 -16.55
C TYR A 533 17.40 27.81 -15.68
N LEU A 534 18.73 27.64 -15.59
CA LEU A 534 19.60 28.56 -14.85
C LEU A 534 19.91 29.84 -15.64
N GLU A 535 20.03 29.77 -16.97
CA GLU A 535 20.16 30.96 -17.82
C GLU A 535 18.89 31.82 -17.78
N ASP A 536 17.69 31.24 -17.72
CA ASP A 536 16.44 31.98 -17.54
C ASP A 536 16.37 32.68 -16.17
N LEU A 537 16.73 31.99 -15.07
CA LEU A 537 16.82 32.60 -13.74
C LEU A 537 17.83 33.77 -13.71
N LYS A 538 18.95 33.62 -14.43
CA LYS A 538 19.97 34.66 -14.58
C LYS A 538 19.48 35.85 -15.43
N GLN A 539 18.74 35.61 -16.52
CA GLN A 539 18.13 36.64 -17.37
C GLN A 539 17.13 37.51 -16.59
N ILE A 540 16.26 36.91 -15.77
CA ILE A 540 15.31 37.65 -14.92
C ILE A 540 15.96 38.29 -13.67
N ARG A 541 17.29 38.15 -13.53
CA ARG A 541 18.10 38.66 -12.41
C ARG A 541 17.63 38.11 -11.06
N ALA A 542 17.38 36.80 -10.96
CA ALA A 542 17.03 36.13 -9.72
C ALA A 542 18.29 35.91 -8.86
N LYS A 543 18.43 36.69 -7.78
CA LYS A 543 19.60 36.61 -6.88
C LYS A 543 19.42 35.71 -5.66
N ILE A 544 18.20 35.59 -5.15
CA ILE A 544 17.85 34.74 -4.01
C ILE A 544 17.11 33.51 -4.54
N ILE A 545 17.68 32.32 -4.36
CA ILE A 545 17.21 31.06 -4.98
C ILE A 545 17.07 29.98 -3.91
N ILE A 546 15.89 29.35 -3.83
CA ILE A 546 15.63 28.16 -3.02
C ILE A 546 15.65 26.93 -3.93
N ALA A 547 16.59 26.01 -3.74
CA ALA A 547 16.65 24.76 -4.50
C ALA A 547 16.20 23.57 -3.63
N ASP A 548 15.08 22.96 -3.99
CA ASP A 548 14.47 21.83 -3.28
C ASP A 548 14.69 20.56 -4.11
N VAL A 549 15.85 19.91 -3.90
CA VAL A 549 16.44 18.93 -4.83
C VAL A 549 17.20 17.80 -4.11
N TYR A 550 17.48 16.69 -4.80
CA TYR A 550 18.29 15.55 -4.32
C TYR A 550 19.75 15.61 -4.82
N ASP A 551 20.62 14.83 -4.17
CA ASP A 551 22.08 14.74 -4.34
C ASP A 551 22.58 14.82 -5.80
N THR A 552 22.08 13.95 -6.68
CA THR A 552 22.45 13.90 -8.11
C THR A 552 22.07 15.18 -8.87
N ILE A 553 20.97 15.79 -8.46
CA ILE A 553 20.38 17.00 -9.04
C ILE A 553 21.13 18.23 -8.51
N ALA A 554 21.43 18.25 -7.21
CA ALA A 554 22.25 19.27 -6.57
C ALA A 554 23.65 19.36 -7.20
N ARG A 555 24.29 18.21 -7.48
CA ARG A 555 25.56 18.15 -8.24
C ARG A 555 25.45 18.86 -9.59
N GLN A 556 24.43 18.54 -10.37
CA GLN A 556 24.21 19.14 -11.68
C GLN A 556 23.90 20.65 -11.59
N VAL A 557 22.99 21.05 -10.68
CA VAL A 557 22.59 22.46 -10.47
C VAL A 557 23.80 23.31 -10.11
N MET A 558 24.60 22.90 -9.12
CA MET A 558 25.71 23.73 -8.64
C MET A 558 26.90 23.74 -9.61
N CYS A 559 27.16 22.64 -10.33
CA CYS A 559 28.15 22.62 -11.41
C CYS A 559 27.80 23.60 -12.55
N GLU A 560 26.55 23.59 -13.03
CA GLU A 560 26.12 24.55 -14.06
C GLU A 560 26.02 25.99 -13.52
N ALA A 561 25.61 26.19 -12.27
CA ALA A 561 25.60 27.50 -11.61
C ALA A 561 27.01 28.11 -11.48
N TYR A 562 28.03 27.31 -11.18
CA TYR A 562 29.43 27.74 -11.16
C TYR A 562 29.90 28.22 -12.54
N LYS A 563 29.69 27.41 -13.59
CA LYS A 563 30.00 27.80 -14.98
C LYS A 563 29.29 29.09 -15.40
N LEU A 564 28.03 29.25 -14.98
CA LEU A 564 27.20 30.41 -15.28
C LEU A 564 27.53 31.63 -14.40
N LYS A 565 28.48 31.54 -13.46
CA LYS A 565 28.81 32.62 -12.50
C LYS A 565 27.57 33.06 -11.69
N MET A 566 26.98 32.06 -11.04
CA MET A 566 25.84 32.17 -10.14
C MET A 566 26.21 31.76 -8.70
N THR A 567 27.46 31.98 -8.29
CA THR A 567 27.98 31.59 -6.96
C THR A 567 27.70 32.65 -5.88
N ALA A 568 28.05 32.34 -4.62
CA ALA A 568 28.04 33.32 -3.53
C ALA A 568 29.08 34.45 -3.73
N TYR A 569 30.21 34.18 -4.40
CA TYR A 569 31.19 35.19 -4.79
C TYR A 569 30.61 36.16 -5.84
N ASP A 570 29.79 35.66 -6.78
CA ASP A 570 29.04 36.48 -7.73
C ASP A 570 27.83 37.22 -7.09
N GLY A 571 27.64 37.06 -5.79
CA GLY A 571 26.55 37.67 -5.01
C GLY A 571 25.18 37.07 -5.31
N TYR A 572 25.08 35.75 -5.44
CA TYR A 572 23.82 35.01 -5.35
C TYR A 572 23.68 34.37 -3.96
N VAL A 573 22.46 34.07 -3.54
CA VAL A 573 22.17 33.38 -2.28
C VAL A 573 21.38 32.12 -2.60
N TRP A 574 22.02 30.97 -2.36
CA TRP A 574 21.41 29.65 -2.51
C TRP A 574 20.96 29.11 -1.16
N PHE A 575 19.71 28.65 -1.10
CA PHE A 575 19.25 27.75 -0.05
C PHE A 575 19.25 26.33 -0.60
N LEU A 576 20.08 25.45 -0.02
CA LEU A 576 20.17 24.03 -0.35
C LEU A 576 19.69 23.17 0.84
N PRO A 577 19.14 21.97 0.62
CA PRO A 577 18.60 21.16 1.72
C PRO A 577 19.70 20.48 2.55
N LEU A 578 19.46 20.32 3.85
CA LEU A 578 20.41 19.67 4.78
C LEU A 578 20.31 18.13 4.79
N TRP A 579 19.45 17.53 3.97
CA TRP A 579 19.30 16.07 3.84
C TRP A 579 20.19 15.44 2.77
N LEU A 580 20.97 16.24 2.02
CA LEU A 580 21.99 15.77 1.09
C LEU A 580 23.12 15.07 1.87
N GLN A 581 23.74 14.03 1.29
CA GLN A 581 24.82 13.28 1.94
C GLN A 581 26.07 14.15 2.18
N GLU A 582 26.87 13.91 3.22
CA GLU A 582 28.04 14.75 3.56
C GLU A 582 29.04 14.89 2.40
N ASP A 583 29.12 13.89 1.52
CA ASP A 583 29.95 13.83 0.31
C ASP A 583 29.14 14.05 -0.99
N TRP A 584 27.94 14.67 -0.94
CA TRP A 584 27.08 14.85 -2.12
C TRP A 584 27.77 15.64 -3.23
N TYR A 585 28.69 16.53 -2.90
CA TYR A 585 29.37 17.42 -3.86
C TYR A 585 30.67 16.83 -4.44
N ASP A 586 31.11 15.65 -4.00
CA ASP A 586 32.35 15.00 -4.45
C ASP A 586 32.17 14.35 -5.83
N THR A 587 32.13 15.18 -6.88
CA THR A 587 31.93 14.75 -8.26
C THR A 587 33.04 13.84 -8.76
N ASP A 588 34.29 14.04 -8.34
CA ASP A 588 35.41 13.17 -8.72
C ASP A 588 35.19 11.72 -8.21
N LYS A 589 34.57 11.55 -7.04
CA LYS A 589 34.15 10.24 -6.50
C LYS A 589 32.89 9.69 -7.16
N HIS A 590 31.83 10.48 -7.33
CA HIS A 590 30.58 10.00 -7.92
C HIS A 590 30.73 9.67 -9.42
N ASN A 591 31.59 10.38 -10.15
CA ASN A 591 31.91 10.08 -11.54
C ASN A 591 32.61 8.71 -11.71
N GLN A 592 33.45 8.29 -10.75
CA GLN A 592 34.05 6.94 -10.76
C GLN A 592 33.00 5.83 -10.61
N ASN A 593 31.85 6.12 -10.00
CA ASN A 593 30.72 5.20 -9.86
C ASN A 593 29.75 5.24 -11.05
N GLY A 594 30.06 5.98 -12.13
CA GLY A 594 29.27 6.04 -13.36
C GLY A 594 28.37 7.26 -13.51
N GLU A 595 28.52 8.28 -12.65
CA GLU A 595 28.03 9.63 -12.98
C GLU A 595 28.98 10.33 -13.98
N ASP A 596 28.52 11.46 -14.53
CA ASP A 596 29.23 12.21 -15.58
C ASP A 596 28.93 13.71 -15.38
N ILE A 597 29.29 14.21 -14.20
CA ILE A 597 29.20 15.64 -13.85
C ILE A 597 30.52 16.32 -14.28
N PRO A 598 30.48 17.31 -15.19
CA PRO A 598 31.68 17.86 -15.85
C PRO A 598 32.47 18.87 -15.02
N CYS A 599 32.23 18.99 -13.71
CA CYS A 599 33.00 19.83 -12.79
C CYS A 599 33.79 18.94 -11.83
N SER A 600 35.03 19.32 -11.52
CA SER A 600 35.85 18.65 -10.50
C SER A 600 35.37 18.94 -9.08
N THR A 601 35.76 18.12 -8.10
CA THR A 601 35.37 18.33 -6.69
C THR A 601 35.92 19.66 -6.16
N SER A 602 37.05 20.16 -6.68
CA SER A 602 37.57 21.49 -6.32
C SER A 602 36.65 22.64 -6.79
N GLU A 603 36.10 22.55 -8.00
CA GLU A 603 35.15 23.54 -8.53
C GLU A 603 33.80 23.44 -7.82
N MET A 604 33.36 22.23 -7.46
CA MET A 604 32.17 22.02 -6.65
C MET A 604 32.29 22.63 -5.25
N ASN A 605 33.44 22.53 -4.58
CA ASN A 605 33.67 23.21 -3.29
C ASN A 605 33.48 24.74 -3.43
N GLU A 606 33.99 25.37 -4.49
CA GLU A 606 33.80 26.80 -4.74
C GLU A 606 32.33 27.13 -5.07
N ALA A 607 31.66 26.28 -5.85
CA ALA A 607 30.25 26.42 -6.22
C ALA A 607 29.30 26.44 -5.01
N ILE A 608 29.56 25.59 -4.01
CA ILE A 608 28.72 25.44 -2.82
C ILE A 608 29.16 26.33 -1.64
N ASN A 609 30.28 27.06 -1.73
CA ASN A 609 30.74 27.87 -0.61
C ASN A 609 29.77 29.02 -0.33
N GLY A 610 29.43 29.26 0.93
CA GLY A 610 28.51 30.29 1.37
C GLY A 610 27.01 29.97 1.27
N HIS A 611 26.60 28.78 0.81
CA HIS A 611 25.17 28.42 0.76
C HIS A 611 24.54 28.33 2.16
N LEU A 612 23.23 28.54 2.21
CA LEU A 612 22.41 28.44 3.43
C LEU A 612 21.56 27.17 3.39
N SER A 613 21.20 26.67 4.57
CA SER A 613 20.27 25.55 4.75
C SER A 613 19.33 25.83 5.92
N VAL A 614 18.08 25.36 5.80
CA VAL A 614 17.06 25.39 6.86
C VAL A 614 16.72 23.94 7.22
N SER A 615 16.71 23.61 8.51
CA SER A 615 16.39 22.26 8.99
C SER A 615 15.91 22.26 10.44
N TYR A 616 15.30 21.17 10.90
CA TYR A 616 14.94 21.01 12.31
C TYR A 616 16.14 20.71 13.19
N LEU A 617 16.07 21.14 14.46
CA LEU A 617 17.06 20.84 15.46
C LEU A 617 17.05 19.34 15.82
N TYR A 618 17.95 18.57 15.21
CA TYR A 618 18.11 17.12 15.36
C TYR A 618 18.27 16.62 16.82
N PHE A 619 18.95 17.42 17.66
CA PHE A 619 19.30 17.08 19.03
C PHE A 619 19.06 18.28 19.94
N ALA A 620 18.52 18.07 21.14
CA ALA A 620 18.42 19.12 22.15
C ALA A 620 19.81 19.61 22.61
N ASN A 621 19.83 20.65 23.45
CA ASN A 621 21.07 21.11 24.07
C ASN A 621 21.71 19.97 24.87
N ASP A 622 23.03 19.80 24.75
CA ASP A 622 23.78 18.67 25.29
C ASP A 622 23.62 18.42 26.82
N ASP A 623 23.32 19.47 27.59
CA ASP A 623 23.07 19.42 29.03
C ASP A 623 21.63 19.05 29.42
N THR A 624 20.71 18.92 28.45
CA THR A 624 19.30 18.56 28.71
C THR A 624 19.23 17.14 29.25
N ILE A 625 18.49 16.95 30.35
CA ILE A 625 18.22 15.64 30.93
C ILE A 625 16.98 15.07 30.23
N MET A 626 17.09 13.85 29.73
CA MET A 626 16.04 13.15 28.97
C MET A 626 15.18 12.27 29.89
N GLN A 627 14.15 11.61 29.36
CA GLN A 627 13.28 10.69 30.12
C GLN A 627 14.02 9.61 30.94
N GLU A 628 15.17 9.13 30.46
CA GLU A 628 16.03 8.14 31.14
C GLU A 628 16.87 8.70 32.30
N GLY A 629 16.79 10.00 32.59
CA GLY A 629 17.62 10.66 33.60
C GLY A 629 19.09 10.90 33.19
N ILE A 630 19.49 10.47 32.00
CA ILE A 630 20.81 10.76 31.40
C ILE A 630 20.77 12.03 30.53
N LYS A 631 21.94 12.61 30.23
CA LYS A 631 22.04 13.77 29.33
C LYS A 631 22.00 13.40 27.85
N VAL A 632 21.50 14.33 27.02
CA VAL A 632 21.56 14.24 25.54
C VAL A 632 22.98 13.96 25.04
N ARG A 633 24.00 14.61 25.63
CA ARG A 633 25.41 14.33 25.29
C ARG A 633 25.82 12.89 25.60
N GLU A 634 25.49 12.38 26.77
CA GLU A 634 25.86 11.02 27.20
C GLU A 634 25.19 9.97 26.31
N TRP A 635 23.97 10.25 25.84
CA TRP A 635 23.30 9.45 24.81
C TRP A 635 24.02 9.54 23.46
N ARG A 636 24.43 10.74 23.02
CA ARG A 636 25.14 10.97 21.76
C ARG A 636 26.47 10.23 21.73
N ASP A 637 27.25 10.33 22.81
CA ASP A 637 28.53 9.63 22.98
C ASP A 637 28.33 8.09 22.91
N LYS A 638 27.28 7.54 23.53
CA LYS A 638 26.90 6.11 23.43
C LYS A 638 26.46 5.71 22.02
N TYR A 639 25.68 6.55 21.34
CA TYR A 639 25.16 6.32 20.00
C TYR A 639 26.29 6.32 18.96
N GLU A 640 27.17 7.31 19.00
CA GLU A 640 28.33 7.38 18.12
C GLU A 640 29.29 6.22 18.35
N SER A 641 29.59 5.85 19.60
CA SER A 641 30.37 4.65 19.92
C SER A 641 29.72 3.37 19.38
N SER A 642 28.38 3.28 19.48
CA SER A 642 27.58 2.18 18.93
C SER A 642 27.55 2.13 17.39
N CYS A 643 27.76 3.25 16.71
CA CYS A 643 27.89 3.32 15.26
C CYS A 643 29.33 3.00 14.81
N ARG A 644 30.35 3.58 15.48
CA ARG A 644 31.78 3.35 15.22
C ARG A 644 32.16 1.87 15.36
N SER A 645 31.72 1.21 16.43
CA SER A 645 31.93 -0.23 16.65
C SER A 645 31.29 -1.13 15.57
N ARG A 646 30.24 -0.65 14.90
CA ARG A 646 29.55 -1.34 13.79
C ARG A 646 29.99 -0.87 12.40
N LYS A 647 31.01 0.00 12.31
CA LYS A 647 31.51 0.64 11.07
C LYS A 647 30.39 1.38 10.29
N LEU A 648 29.51 2.08 11.01
CA LEU A 648 28.43 2.90 10.44
C LEU A 648 28.66 4.40 10.71
N SER A 649 28.34 5.26 9.75
CA SER A 649 28.26 6.71 9.97
C SER A 649 27.04 7.04 10.86
N PRO A 650 27.18 7.84 11.93
CA PRO A 650 26.05 8.33 12.72
C PRO A 650 25.01 9.08 11.88
N SER A 651 23.72 9.01 12.24
CA SER A 651 22.68 9.76 11.55
C SER A 651 22.15 10.92 12.41
N PRO A 652 21.91 12.11 11.84
CA PRO A 652 21.22 13.19 12.55
C PRO A 652 19.75 12.86 12.83
N TYR A 653 19.10 11.99 12.04
CA TYR A 653 17.70 11.57 12.25
C TYR A 653 17.53 10.51 13.36
N ALA A 654 18.62 10.08 14.00
CA ALA A 654 18.63 9.06 15.03
C ALA A 654 17.77 9.41 16.26
N GLY A 655 17.81 10.67 16.70
CA GLY A 655 17.03 11.14 17.86
C GLY A 655 15.53 11.00 17.65
N TYR A 656 15.02 11.38 16.48
CA TYR A 656 13.58 11.27 16.17
C TYR A 656 13.07 9.82 16.19
N ALA A 657 13.90 8.84 15.79
CA ALA A 657 13.55 7.42 15.83
C ALA A 657 13.63 6.85 17.25
N TYR A 658 14.56 7.35 18.06
CA TYR A 658 14.70 7.03 19.47
C TYR A 658 13.46 7.49 20.26
N ASP A 659 13.10 8.76 20.09
CA ASP A 659 11.97 9.40 20.78
C ASP A 659 10.62 8.81 20.34
N ALA A 660 10.52 8.31 19.11
CA ALA A 660 9.32 7.62 18.61
C ALA A 660 9.10 6.25 19.28
N MET A 661 10.17 5.51 19.61
CA MET A 661 10.06 4.27 20.40
C MET A 661 9.57 4.57 21.83
N TRP A 662 10.11 5.63 22.47
CA TRP A 662 9.64 6.08 23.77
C TRP A 662 8.20 6.59 23.76
N THR A 663 7.78 7.25 22.67
CA THR A 663 6.38 7.65 22.46
C THR A 663 5.44 6.44 22.42
N TYR A 664 5.84 5.35 21.74
CA TYR A 664 5.09 4.09 21.77
C TYR A 664 5.05 3.44 23.16
N ALA A 665 6.17 3.43 23.89
CA ALA A 665 6.23 2.86 25.23
C ALA A 665 5.29 3.59 26.20
N TYR A 666 5.36 4.92 26.28
CA TYR A 666 4.47 5.72 27.12
C TYR A 666 2.99 5.60 26.72
N ALA A 667 2.68 5.44 25.42
CA ALA A 667 1.30 5.25 24.98
C ALA A 667 0.69 3.93 25.49
N ILE A 668 1.45 2.82 25.39
CA ILE A 668 1.00 1.50 25.85
C ILE A 668 1.01 1.40 27.38
N ASP A 669 2.00 1.98 28.04
CA ASP A 669 2.10 2.02 29.50
C ASP A 669 0.93 2.81 30.13
N ASN A 670 0.53 3.94 29.53
CA ASN A 670 -0.68 4.66 29.93
C ASN A 670 -1.97 3.87 29.64
N LEU A 671 -2.08 3.18 28.50
CA LEU A 671 -3.23 2.29 28.22
C LEU A 671 -3.35 1.15 29.25
N LEU A 672 -2.23 0.53 29.63
CA LEU A 672 -2.18 -0.50 30.67
C LEU A 672 -2.61 0.04 32.04
N LYS A 673 -2.17 1.26 32.39
CA LYS A 673 -2.54 1.96 33.63
C LYS A 673 -4.02 2.40 33.65
N GLU A 674 -4.63 2.65 32.50
CA GLU A 674 -6.08 2.89 32.39
C GLU A 674 -6.90 1.60 32.45
N ASN A 675 -6.54 0.58 31.66
CA ASN A 675 -7.18 -0.74 31.65
C ASN A 675 -6.35 -1.77 30.87
N GLN A 676 -5.86 -2.82 31.55
CA GLN A 676 -5.10 -3.90 30.93
C GLN A 676 -5.80 -4.56 29.72
N SER A 677 -7.14 -4.56 29.66
CA SER A 677 -7.87 -5.21 28.56
C SER A 677 -7.64 -4.56 27.18
N TYR A 678 -7.03 -3.37 27.11
CA TYR A 678 -6.66 -2.74 25.85
C TYR A 678 -5.63 -3.56 25.05
N ILE A 679 -4.76 -4.35 25.70
CA ILE A 679 -3.77 -5.19 24.97
C ILE A 679 -4.40 -6.47 24.38
N ALA A 680 -5.57 -6.91 24.85
CA ALA A 680 -6.22 -8.11 24.34
C ALA A 680 -6.74 -7.96 22.89
N ASP A 681 -7.01 -6.72 22.44
CA ASP A 681 -7.19 -6.36 21.04
C ASP A 681 -6.60 -4.96 20.79
N LEU A 682 -5.31 -4.92 20.46
CA LEU A 682 -4.60 -3.69 20.10
C LEU A 682 -5.20 -2.99 18.85
N HIS A 683 -5.98 -3.70 18.04
CA HIS A 683 -6.55 -3.20 16.79
C HIS A 683 -8.08 -3.00 16.87
N SER A 684 -8.65 -2.95 18.08
CA SER A 684 -10.04 -2.54 18.26
C SER A 684 -10.22 -1.03 17.99
N ASP A 685 -11.41 -0.61 17.55
CA ASP A 685 -11.71 0.83 17.41
C ASP A 685 -11.62 1.57 18.76
N GLN A 686 -11.87 0.88 19.87
CA GLN A 686 -11.78 1.47 21.21
C GLN A 686 -10.32 1.69 21.63
N THR A 687 -9.44 0.72 21.37
CA THR A 687 -8.01 0.79 21.71
C THR A 687 -7.31 1.85 20.88
N VAL A 688 -7.46 1.81 19.55
CA VAL A 688 -6.65 2.62 18.64
C VAL A 688 -7.03 4.11 18.69
N ASN A 689 -8.33 4.41 18.89
CA ASN A 689 -8.76 5.78 19.16
C ASN A 689 -8.25 6.26 20.53
N ARG A 690 -8.30 5.44 21.59
CA ARG A 690 -7.76 5.83 22.90
C ARG A 690 -6.25 6.02 22.87
N MET A 691 -5.52 5.18 22.15
CA MET A 691 -4.09 5.32 21.90
C MET A 691 -3.75 6.61 21.13
N THR A 692 -4.61 6.99 20.18
CA THR A 692 -4.50 8.26 19.44
C THR A 692 -4.68 9.47 20.38
N ASP A 693 -5.67 9.45 21.27
CA ASP A 693 -5.86 10.49 22.30
C ASP A 693 -4.65 10.59 23.23
N ILE A 694 -4.17 9.45 23.73
CA ILE A 694 -3.03 9.37 24.64
C ILE A 694 -1.77 9.93 23.97
N ILE A 695 -1.43 9.50 22.75
CA ILE A 695 -0.26 10.03 22.01
C ILE A 695 -0.42 11.54 21.76
N ALA A 696 -1.62 12.02 21.43
CA ALA A 696 -1.87 13.46 21.28
C ALA A 696 -1.68 14.27 22.58
N SER A 697 -1.65 13.61 23.75
CA SER A 697 -1.42 14.22 25.07
C SER A 697 0.00 14.03 25.64
N ILE A 698 0.86 13.21 25.00
CA ILE A 698 2.22 12.93 25.47
C ILE A 698 3.07 14.22 25.48
N ASP A 699 3.85 14.40 26.57
CA ASP A 699 4.68 15.57 26.84
C ASP A 699 5.92 15.17 27.68
N PHE A 700 7.07 14.95 27.04
CA PHE A 700 8.34 14.60 27.71
C PHE A 700 9.57 15.22 27.02
N GLU A 701 10.71 15.32 27.70
CA GLU A 701 11.97 15.78 27.09
C GLU A 701 12.77 14.59 26.51
N GLY A 702 12.87 14.52 25.18
CA GLY A 702 13.59 13.47 24.44
C GLY A 702 14.96 13.89 23.90
N VAL A 703 15.59 13.00 23.14
CA VAL A 703 16.89 13.20 22.47
C VAL A 703 16.84 14.41 21.52
N SER A 704 15.76 14.49 20.73
CA SER A 704 15.46 15.62 19.83
C SER A 704 14.70 16.75 20.55
N GLY A 705 14.85 16.85 21.88
CA GLY A 705 14.14 17.78 22.75
C GLY A 705 12.67 17.43 22.93
N ARG A 706 11.96 18.30 23.66
CA ARG A 706 10.54 18.15 24.02
C ARG A 706 9.68 17.52 22.94
N ILE A 707 9.16 16.34 23.24
CA ILE A 707 8.18 15.59 22.45
C ILE A 707 6.81 15.98 22.95
N LYS A 708 6.12 16.83 22.19
CA LYS A 708 4.74 17.23 22.43
C LYS A 708 3.98 17.39 21.13
N PHE A 709 2.77 16.85 21.10
CA PHE A 709 1.82 17.03 20.01
C PHE A 709 0.81 18.12 20.37
N TYR A 710 0.41 18.90 19.37
CA TYR A 710 -0.47 20.05 19.55
C TYR A 710 -1.75 19.82 18.73
N GLY A 711 -2.52 18.79 19.06
CA GLY A 711 -3.76 18.41 18.35
C GLY A 711 -3.56 17.81 16.94
N GLY A 712 -2.72 18.40 16.10
CA GLY A 712 -2.26 17.83 14.84
C GLY A 712 -1.37 16.58 15.02
N PRO A 713 -1.05 15.86 13.95
CA PRO A 713 -0.16 14.68 14.00
C PRO A 713 1.33 15.02 14.01
N SER A 714 1.68 16.32 13.96
CA SER A 714 3.03 16.82 13.79
C SER A 714 3.53 17.54 15.05
N ARG A 715 4.84 17.47 15.30
CA ARG A 715 5.52 18.31 16.31
C ARG A 715 5.87 19.70 15.72
N ALA A 716 6.08 20.67 16.59
CA ALA A 716 6.65 21.98 16.28
C ALA A 716 8.03 22.15 16.96
N PRO A 717 9.09 21.47 16.47
CA PRO A 717 10.44 21.60 17.02
C PRO A 717 11.10 22.94 16.62
N ILE A 718 12.22 23.27 17.26
CA ILE A 718 13.06 24.42 16.89
C ILE A 718 13.62 24.20 15.49
N ILE A 719 13.60 25.24 14.65
CA ILE A 719 14.22 25.23 13.32
C ILE A 719 15.55 25.98 13.40
N THR A 720 16.61 25.47 12.78
CA THR A 720 17.91 26.13 12.67
C THR A 720 18.14 26.64 11.25
N ILE A 721 18.94 27.71 11.14
CA ILE A 721 19.53 28.17 9.89
C ILE A 721 21.04 27.95 10.00
N ILE A 722 21.60 27.29 9.00
CA ILE A 722 23.00 26.89 8.94
C ILE A 722 23.61 27.46 7.66
N GLN A 723 24.85 27.92 7.70
CA GLN A 723 25.63 28.31 6.52
C GLN A 723 26.80 27.33 6.34
N HIS A 724 27.06 26.93 5.11
CA HIS A 724 28.24 26.17 4.72
C HIS A 724 29.37 27.13 4.35
N ILE A 725 30.47 27.15 5.12
CA ILE A 725 31.64 28.00 4.87
C ILE A 725 32.91 27.16 5.03
N ASP A 726 33.70 27.09 3.96
CA ASP A 726 35.02 26.45 3.90
C ASP A 726 34.99 25.00 4.41
N ASN A 727 33.98 24.25 3.95
CA ASN A 727 33.65 22.87 4.31
C ASN A 727 33.26 22.63 5.79
N GLU A 728 32.90 23.69 6.51
CA GLU A 728 32.26 23.61 7.84
C GLU A 728 30.82 24.14 7.82
N PHE A 729 29.90 23.40 8.44
CA PHE A 729 28.52 23.83 8.67
C PHE A 729 28.39 24.63 9.98
N LYS A 730 28.08 25.92 9.89
CA LYS A 730 27.98 26.85 11.02
C LYS A 730 26.54 27.30 11.25
N THR A 731 26.02 27.13 12.47
CA THR A 731 24.66 27.60 12.80
C THR A 731 24.63 29.12 12.93
N VAL A 732 23.90 29.78 12.03
CA VAL A 732 23.78 31.25 11.96
C VAL A 732 22.46 31.79 12.52
N GLY A 733 21.46 30.92 12.73
CA GLY A 733 20.19 31.34 13.32
C GLY A 733 19.39 30.19 13.96
N LYS A 734 18.46 30.54 14.85
CA LYS A 734 17.47 29.64 15.44
C LYS A 734 16.09 30.31 15.44
N PHE A 735 15.06 29.57 15.03
CA PHE A 735 13.67 30.00 15.04
C PHE A 735 12.87 29.20 16.07
N PHE A 736 12.20 29.91 16.96
CA PHE A 736 11.36 29.35 18.02
C PHE A 736 9.89 29.50 17.61
N PRO A 737 9.18 28.40 17.28
CA PRO A 737 7.78 28.48 16.84
C PRO A 737 6.85 28.90 17.98
N ASN A 738 5.83 29.71 17.64
CA ASN A 738 4.74 30.09 18.54
C ASN A 738 3.44 29.41 18.09
N ILE A 739 2.73 28.80 19.03
CA ILE A 739 1.75 27.73 18.78
C ILE A 739 0.39 28.14 19.33
N SER A 740 -0.67 27.91 18.55
CA SER A 740 -2.04 28.16 18.98
C SER A 740 -2.55 27.04 19.90
N GLU A 741 -2.78 27.33 21.19
CA GLU A 741 -3.46 26.40 22.10
C GLU A 741 -4.87 26.03 21.61
N THR A 742 -5.55 26.94 20.88
CA THR A 742 -6.93 26.74 20.38
C THR A 742 -7.02 26.05 19.02
N LYS A 743 -5.95 26.00 18.22
CA LYS A 743 -5.95 25.40 16.87
C LYS A 743 -4.94 24.27 16.67
N GLY A 744 -3.92 24.18 17.51
CA GLY A 744 -2.82 23.23 17.33
C GLY A 744 -1.77 23.62 16.27
N GLU A 745 -1.94 24.76 15.60
CA GLU A 745 -1.08 25.20 14.50
C GLU A 745 -0.01 26.21 14.94
N VAL A 746 1.14 26.18 14.26
CA VAL A 746 2.19 27.22 14.37
C VAL A 746 1.72 28.49 13.65
N ILE A 747 1.31 29.50 14.42
CA ILE A 747 0.87 30.81 13.89
C ILE A 747 2.06 31.60 13.34
N GLY A 748 3.22 31.46 13.98
CA GLY A 748 4.44 32.19 13.64
C GLY A 748 5.57 31.79 14.60
N GLY A 749 6.41 32.73 15.02
CA GLY A 749 7.50 32.47 15.96
C GLY A 749 8.49 33.64 16.01
N GLN A 750 9.62 33.41 16.68
CA GLN A 750 10.72 34.37 16.76
C GLN A 750 11.98 33.78 16.13
N LEU A 751 12.44 34.38 15.04
CA LEU A 751 13.77 34.16 14.48
C LEU A 751 14.82 34.95 15.29
N VAL A 752 15.88 34.27 15.71
CA VAL A 752 17.07 34.85 16.33
C VAL A 752 18.25 34.58 15.39
N LEU A 753 18.73 35.62 14.72
CA LEU A 753 19.91 35.58 13.85
C LEU A 753 21.16 36.05 14.61
N ASN A 754 22.28 35.41 14.33
CA ASN A 754 23.59 35.94 14.67
C ASN A 754 24.26 36.47 13.39
N GLU A 755 24.01 37.74 13.06
CA GLU A 755 24.59 38.41 11.89
C GLU A 755 26.12 38.30 11.85
N SER A 756 26.79 38.33 13.02
CA SER A 756 28.25 38.24 13.10
C SER A 756 28.82 36.85 12.75
N ALA A 757 27.96 35.83 12.63
CA ALA A 757 28.32 34.50 12.16
C ALA A 757 28.00 34.25 10.67
N ILE A 758 27.28 35.16 10.00
CA ILE A 758 26.96 35.04 8.58
C ILE A 758 28.09 35.64 7.75
N VAL A 759 28.68 34.86 6.85
CA VAL A 759 29.79 35.26 6.00
C VAL A 759 29.30 35.52 4.58
N TRP A 760 29.42 36.76 4.10
CA TRP A 760 29.05 37.15 2.74
C TRP A 760 30.30 37.19 1.84
N LEU A 761 30.50 36.13 1.04
CA LEU A 761 31.66 35.98 0.15
C LEU A 761 31.74 37.07 -0.95
N SER A 762 30.62 37.74 -1.24
CA SER A 762 30.53 38.92 -2.11
C SER A 762 30.96 40.25 -1.43
N SER A 763 31.57 40.19 -0.25
CA SER A 763 32.07 41.33 0.56
C SER A 763 31.02 42.33 1.09
N GLN A 764 29.77 42.25 0.64
CA GLN A 764 28.61 42.99 1.12
C GLN A 764 27.38 42.08 1.11
N VAL A 765 26.32 42.44 1.84
CA VAL A 765 25.04 41.72 1.78
C VAL A 765 24.51 41.74 0.34
N PRO A 766 24.18 40.59 -0.29
CA PRO A 766 23.63 40.56 -1.64
C PRO A 766 22.32 41.34 -1.77
N ASN A 767 22.12 41.97 -2.92
CA ASN A 767 20.82 42.51 -3.32
C ASN A 767 19.96 41.42 -3.98
N ASP A 768 18.64 41.62 -4.00
CA ASP A 768 17.66 40.68 -4.57
C ASP A 768 17.50 40.80 -6.10
N GLY A 769 18.43 41.50 -6.76
CA GLY A 769 18.38 41.78 -8.21
C GLY A 769 17.36 42.84 -8.62
N SER A 770 16.79 43.60 -7.68
CA SER A 770 16.04 44.82 -8.00
C SER A 770 16.93 45.88 -8.66
N GLU A 771 16.36 46.64 -9.60
CA GLU A 771 17.07 47.76 -10.23
C GLU A 771 16.93 49.04 -9.39
N PRO A 772 17.98 49.88 -9.30
CA PRO A 772 17.87 51.18 -8.66
C PRO A 772 16.87 52.07 -9.42
N PRO A 773 16.10 52.93 -8.73
CA PRO A 773 15.06 53.74 -9.37
C PRO A 773 15.63 54.59 -10.52
N ALA A 774 14.96 54.53 -11.67
CA ALA A 774 15.46 55.10 -12.91
C ALA A 774 15.66 56.63 -12.80
N ARG A 775 16.82 57.12 -13.21
CA ARG A 775 17.13 58.55 -13.24
C ARG A 775 16.20 59.28 -14.21
N CYS A 776 15.74 60.47 -13.81
CA CYS A 776 14.76 61.26 -14.56
C CYS A 776 15.21 61.57 -16.00
N ILE A 777 14.57 60.94 -16.98
CA ILE A 777 14.85 61.12 -18.42
C ILE A 777 14.47 62.54 -18.89
N LEU A 778 13.49 63.16 -18.22
CA LEU A 778 12.96 64.50 -18.51
C LEU A 778 13.53 65.61 -17.60
N ALA A 779 14.76 65.47 -17.11
CA ALA A 779 15.39 66.43 -16.19
C ALA A 779 15.27 67.90 -16.66
N GLY A 780 15.63 68.18 -17.92
CA GLY A 780 15.52 69.53 -18.49
C GLY A 780 14.09 70.04 -18.73
N LEU A 781 13.05 69.17 -18.68
CA LEU A 781 11.65 69.60 -18.71
C LEU A 781 11.13 69.88 -17.30
N ALA A 782 11.56 69.08 -16.31
CA ALA A 782 11.29 69.32 -14.89
C ALA A 782 11.92 70.65 -14.42
N GLU A 783 13.17 70.92 -14.82
CA GLU A 783 13.91 72.14 -14.51
C GLU A 783 13.37 73.39 -15.25
N LEU A 784 12.80 73.23 -16.45
CA LEU A 784 12.14 74.32 -17.20
C LEU A 784 10.78 74.72 -16.60
N LEU A 785 10.13 73.82 -15.88
CA LEU A 785 8.76 73.98 -15.36
C LEU A 785 8.68 74.08 -13.82
N ASP A 786 9.79 73.93 -13.11
CA ASP A 786 9.91 73.91 -11.64
C ASP A 786 8.95 72.90 -10.96
N VAL A 787 8.94 71.66 -11.47
CA VAL A 787 8.09 70.56 -10.99
C VAL A 787 8.85 69.25 -10.81
N SER A 788 8.32 68.35 -9.98
CA SER A 788 8.90 67.01 -9.80
C SER A 788 8.89 66.19 -11.09
N CYS A 789 9.81 65.23 -11.22
CA CYS A 789 9.94 64.42 -12.43
C CYS A 789 8.65 63.68 -12.80
N GLU A 790 7.89 63.21 -11.81
CA GLU A 790 6.59 62.55 -12.00
C GLU A 790 5.57 63.50 -12.65
N VAL A 791 5.50 64.75 -12.18
CA VAL A 791 4.63 65.79 -12.76
C VAL A 791 5.11 66.19 -14.16
N ALA A 792 6.42 66.28 -14.39
CA ALA A 792 6.98 66.52 -15.72
C ALA A 792 6.64 65.39 -16.72
N ILE A 793 6.69 64.13 -16.27
CA ILE A 793 6.27 62.96 -17.05
C ILE A 793 4.76 63.00 -17.33
N VAL A 794 3.92 63.36 -16.35
CA VAL A 794 2.47 63.52 -16.56
C VAL A 794 2.17 64.64 -17.56
N ILE A 795 2.82 65.80 -17.47
CA ILE A 795 2.63 66.91 -18.42
C ILE A 795 3.09 66.51 -19.83
N ALA A 796 4.26 65.88 -19.97
CA ALA A 796 4.74 65.36 -21.25
C ALA A 796 3.77 64.33 -21.84
N ASN A 797 3.22 63.43 -21.02
CA ASN A 797 2.23 62.46 -21.44
C ASN A 797 0.87 63.08 -21.77
N VAL A 798 0.41 64.15 -21.11
CA VAL A 798 -0.83 64.85 -21.47
C VAL A 798 -0.70 65.57 -22.81
N ILE A 799 0.44 66.23 -23.06
CA ILE A 799 0.73 66.86 -24.36
C ILE A 799 0.87 65.77 -25.45
N GLY A 800 1.58 64.69 -25.13
CA GLY A 800 1.73 63.51 -25.98
C GLY A 800 0.38 62.86 -26.34
N LEU A 801 -0.49 62.62 -25.35
CA LEU A 801 -1.84 62.06 -25.51
C LEU A 801 -2.80 63.01 -26.23
N SER A 802 -2.56 64.33 -26.19
CA SER A 802 -3.35 65.32 -26.95
C SER A 802 -2.98 65.30 -28.44
N LEU A 803 -1.69 65.26 -28.76
CA LEU A 803 -1.19 65.12 -30.13
C LEU A 803 -1.49 63.72 -30.70
N LEU A 804 -1.21 62.68 -29.91
CA LEU A 804 -1.59 61.31 -30.22
C LEU A 804 -3.12 61.21 -30.36
N GLY A 805 -3.90 61.93 -29.56
CA GLY A 805 -5.36 62.01 -29.67
C GLY A 805 -5.82 62.60 -31.00
N ALA A 806 -5.22 63.70 -31.46
CA ALA A 806 -5.52 64.27 -32.79
C ALA A 806 -5.11 63.33 -33.95
N VAL A 807 -3.94 62.68 -33.83
CA VAL A 807 -3.45 61.69 -34.79
C VAL A 807 -4.31 60.42 -34.75
N LEU A 808 -4.78 59.99 -33.58
CA LEU A 808 -5.67 58.85 -33.39
C LEU A 808 -7.10 59.16 -33.78
N ILE A 809 -7.60 60.39 -33.70
CA ILE A 809 -8.93 60.74 -34.24
C ILE A 809 -8.88 60.74 -35.77
N THR A 810 -7.85 61.35 -36.37
CA THR A 810 -7.64 61.33 -37.82
C THR A 810 -7.39 59.90 -38.31
N GLY A 811 -6.55 59.17 -37.59
CA GLY A 811 -6.25 57.76 -37.77
C GLY A 811 -7.48 56.88 -37.58
N PHE A 812 -8.34 57.14 -36.60
CA PHE A 812 -9.59 56.43 -36.35
C PHE A 812 -10.64 56.73 -37.41
N VAL A 813 -10.67 57.91 -38.02
CA VAL A 813 -11.52 58.15 -39.19
C VAL A 813 -11.06 57.32 -40.40
N ILE A 814 -9.74 57.23 -40.64
CA ILE A 814 -9.16 56.44 -41.74
C ILE A 814 -9.27 54.92 -41.46
N VAL A 815 -8.95 54.50 -40.23
CA VAL A 815 -9.04 53.11 -39.76
C VAL A 815 -10.49 52.69 -39.67
N LYS A 816 -11.42 53.50 -39.16
CA LYS A 816 -12.86 53.21 -39.21
C LYS A 816 -13.31 53.04 -40.67
N LYS A 817 -12.91 53.92 -41.59
CA LYS A 817 -13.27 53.77 -43.01
C LYS A 817 -12.75 52.46 -43.60
N LYS A 818 -11.52 52.03 -43.27
CA LYS A 818 -10.97 50.72 -43.66
C LYS A 818 -11.49 49.54 -42.84
N TYR A 819 -11.98 49.77 -41.63
CA TYR A 819 -12.53 48.77 -40.73
C TYR A 819 -13.97 48.47 -41.12
N ASP A 820 -14.79 49.47 -41.42
CA ASP A 820 -16.11 49.29 -42.02
C ASP A 820 -15.99 48.56 -43.38
N GLU A 821 -14.93 48.81 -44.15
CA GLU A 821 -14.61 48.12 -45.41
C GLU A 821 -14.14 46.67 -45.18
N LYS A 822 -13.29 46.43 -44.16
CA LYS A 822 -12.81 45.08 -43.77
C LYS A 822 -13.88 44.25 -43.06
N VAL A 823 -14.75 44.87 -42.27
CA VAL A 823 -15.91 44.25 -41.61
C VAL A 823 -16.95 43.86 -42.64
N ARG A 824 -17.23 44.67 -43.66
CA ARG A 824 -18.07 44.25 -44.80
C ARG A 824 -17.45 43.11 -45.62
N LEU A 825 -16.12 42.98 -45.60
CA LEU A 825 -15.41 41.83 -46.16
C LEU A 825 -15.51 40.60 -45.23
N GLN A 826 -15.47 40.79 -43.91
CA GLN A 826 -15.65 39.72 -42.92
C GLN A 826 -17.11 39.25 -42.83
N GLU A 827 -18.11 40.13 -42.97
CA GLU A 827 -19.53 39.78 -43.13
C GLU A 827 -19.70 38.88 -44.35
N LYS A 828 -19.14 39.25 -45.52
CA LYS A 828 -19.16 38.41 -46.73
C LYS A 828 -18.40 37.10 -46.60
N VAL A 829 -17.36 37.05 -45.78
CA VAL A 829 -16.69 35.80 -45.44
C VAL A 829 -17.60 34.95 -44.53
N LEU A 830 -18.28 35.54 -43.54
CA LEU A 830 -19.22 34.85 -42.65
C LEU A 830 -20.46 34.33 -43.39
N GLU A 831 -20.98 35.10 -44.35
CA GLU A 831 -21.98 34.66 -45.34
C GLU A 831 -21.45 33.47 -46.16
N SER A 832 -20.18 33.51 -46.62
CA SER A 832 -19.56 32.38 -47.34
C SER A 832 -19.31 31.14 -46.46
N PHE A 833 -19.21 31.31 -45.13
CA PHE A 833 -19.21 30.23 -44.14
C PHE A 833 -20.63 29.77 -43.75
N GLY A 834 -21.68 30.44 -44.23
CA GLY A 834 -23.08 30.08 -43.96
C GLY A 834 -23.55 30.35 -42.53
N LEU A 835 -23.00 31.37 -41.87
CA LEU A 835 -23.29 31.70 -40.47
C LEU A 835 -23.57 33.21 -40.30
N ASP A 836 -24.85 33.62 -40.35
CA ASP A 836 -25.24 34.97 -39.91
C ASP A 836 -25.38 35.01 -38.37
N PRO A 837 -24.56 35.81 -37.65
CA PRO A 837 -24.64 35.93 -36.18
C PRO A 837 -25.97 36.53 -35.69
N ARG A 838 -26.75 37.20 -36.55
CA ARG A 838 -28.10 37.67 -36.25
C ARG A 838 -29.17 36.58 -36.42
N GLN A 839 -28.93 35.57 -37.25
CA GLN A 839 -29.79 34.38 -37.32
C GLN A 839 -29.42 33.35 -36.25
N ALA A 840 -28.13 33.17 -35.94
CA ALA A 840 -27.67 32.24 -34.92
C ALA A 840 -28.35 32.47 -33.56
N THR A 841 -28.57 33.73 -33.19
CA THR A 841 -29.28 34.12 -31.95
C THR A 841 -30.79 33.88 -31.98
N LEU A 842 -31.43 33.78 -33.14
CA LEU A 842 -32.85 33.39 -33.26
C LEU A 842 -33.04 31.85 -33.30
N ASP A 843 -32.16 31.11 -33.99
CA ASP A 843 -32.32 29.65 -34.13
C ASP A 843 -31.81 28.84 -32.92
N LEU A 844 -31.22 29.52 -31.92
CA LEU A 844 -30.91 28.90 -30.62
C LEU A 844 -32.13 28.80 -29.68
N ASP A 845 -33.20 29.56 -29.91
CA ASP A 845 -34.38 29.59 -29.02
C ASP A 845 -35.12 28.24 -28.91
N LYS A 846 -34.99 27.37 -29.92
CA LYS A 846 -35.53 26.00 -29.91
C LYS A 846 -34.70 25.04 -29.03
N TRP A 847 -33.41 25.31 -28.85
CA TRP A 847 -32.48 24.47 -28.10
C TRP A 847 -32.15 25.03 -26.71
N GLU A 848 -32.58 26.25 -26.41
CA GLU A 848 -32.40 26.90 -25.11
C GLU A 848 -33.23 26.22 -24.03
N ILE A 849 -32.55 25.73 -22.99
CA ILE A 849 -33.14 25.15 -21.78
C ILE A 849 -33.04 26.19 -20.66
N PRO A 850 -34.13 26.47 -19.92
CA PRO A 850 -34.08 27.33 -18.73
C PRO A 850 -33.05 26.80 -17.73
N ARG A 851 -32.18 27.68 -17.21
CA ARG A 851 -31.02 27.30 -16.37
C ARG A 851 -31.43 26.55 -15.11
N GLU A 852 -32.62 26.82 -14.61
CA GLU A 852 -33.24 26.23 -13.42
C GLU A 852 -33.57 24.74 -13.62
N ARG A 853 -33.59 24.25 -14.87
CA ARG A 853 -33.79 22.84 -15.22
C ARG A 853 -32.49 22.06 -15.37
N VAL A 854 -31.31 22.69 -15.25
CA VAL A 854 -30.00 22.05 -15.44
C VAL A 854 -29.24 22.05 -14.11
N VAL A 855 -29.20 20.89 -13.44
CA VAL A 855 -28.44 20.67 -12.21
C VAL A 855 -27.04 20.20 -12.58
N ILE A 856 -26.02 20.91 -12.13
CA ILE A 856 -24.60 20.59 -12.37
C ILE A 856 -24.05 19.89 -11.13
N ASN A 857 -23.52 18.68 -11.32
CA ASN A 857 -22.94 17.85 -10.27
C ASN A 857 -21.40 17.88 -10.39
N ARG A 858 -20.71 16.75 -10.16
CA ARG A 858 -19.24 16.66 -10.24
C ARG A 858 -18.66 17.00 -11.61
N LYS A 859 -17.45 17.55 -11.62
CA LYS A 859 -16.58 17.63 -12.80
C LYS A 859 -16.31 16.22 -13.34
N ILE A 860 -16.28 16.07 -14.66
CA ILE A 860 -15.97 14.80 -15.37
C ILE A 860 -14.92 14.96 -16.47
N GLY A 861 -14.39 16.17 -16.67
CA GLY A 861 -13.34 16.44 -17.66
C GLY A 861 -13.03 17.94 -17.77
N GLU A 862 -11.90 18.26 -18.40
CA GLU A 862 -11.52 19.62 -18.74
C GLU A 862 -10.72 19.64 -20.05
N GLY A 863 -10.96 20.63 -20.90
CA GLY A 863 -10.28 20.78 -22.17
C GLY A 863 -10.10 22.25 -22.56
N ALA A 864 -9.52 22.50 -23.74
CA ALA A 864 -9.12 23.84 -24.19
C ALA A 864 -10.25 24.89 -24.14
N PHE A 865 -11.50 24.47 -24.40
CA PHE A 865 -12.67 25.35 -24.44
C PHE A 865 -13.43 25.45 -23.10
N GLY A 866 -12.99 24.77 -22.04
CA GLY A 866 -13.59 24.85 -20.70
C GLY A 866 -13.78 23.50 -20.00
N THR A 867 -14.66 23.49 -19.00
CA THR A 867 -14.81 22.36 -18.06
C THR A 867 -16.11 21.61 -18.32
N VAL A 868 -16.06 20.27 -18.29
CA VAL A 868 -17.22 19.39 -18.45
C VAL A 868 -17.62 18.81 -17.09
N TYR A 869 -18.90 18.85 -16.79
CA TYR A 869 -19.50 18.30 -15.58
C TYR A 869 -20.52 17.22 -15.92
N GLY A 870 -20.68 16.23 -15.05
CA GLY A 870 -21.89 15.41 -15.04
C GLY A 870 -23.03 16.21 -14.41
N GLY A 871 -24.26 15.97 -14.85
CA GLY A 871 -25.42 16.68 -14.33
C GLY A 871 -26.74 15.98 -14.66
N GLU A 872 -27.82 16.63 -14.29
CA GLU A 872 -29.18 16.18 -14.60
C GLU A 872 -29.96 17.32 -15.24
N THR A 873 -30.81 17.02 -16.23
CA THR A 873 -31.64 18.02 -16.90
C THR A 873 -33.08 17.57 -17.02
N PHE A 874 -34.01 18.44 -16.62
CA PHE A 874 -35.44 18.16 -16.68
C PHE A 874 -36.04 18.51 -18.05
N PHE A 875 -36.47 17.50 -18.79
CA PHE A 875 -37.21 17.63 -20.04
C PHE A 875 -38.71 17.31 -19.79
N PRO A 876 -39.65 18.22 -20.11
CA PRO A 876 -41.08 18.02 -19.81
C PRO A 876 -41.70 16.69 -20.29
N GLU A 877 -41.19 16.15 -21.41
CA GLU A 877 -41.67 14.89 -22.01
C GLU A 877 -40.97 13.63 -21.49
N LYS A 878 -39.84 13.77 -20.78
CA LYS A 878 -38.92 12.66 -20.44
C LYS A 878 -38.51 12.60 -18.97
N GLY A 879 -38.89 13.59 -18.17
CA GLY A 879 -38.46 13.74 -16.79
C GLY A 879 -37.00 14.20 -16.67
N TRP A 880 -36.36 13.85 -15.56
CA TRP A 880 -34.94 14.08 -15.35
C TRP A 880 -34.09 13.07 -16.14
N LEU A 881 -33.13 13.58 -16.92
CA LEU A 881 -32.18 12.80 -17.69
C LEU A 881 -30.75 13.12 -17.22
N ALA A 882 -29.91 12.10 -17.08
CA ALA A 882 -28.47 12.30 -16.87
C ALA A 882 -27.81 12.89 -18.12
N VAL A 883 -27.01 13.93 -17.94
CA VAL A 883 -26.38 14.71 -19.01
C VAL A 883 -24.90 15.00 -18.74
N ALA A 884 -24.16 15.32 -19.80
CA ALA A 884 -22.87 15.99 -19.71
C ALA A 884 -23.06 17.49 -20.02
N VAL A 885 -22.48 18.37 -19.20
CA VAL A 885 -22.61 19.82 -19.27
C VAL A 885 -21.24 20.46 -19.50
N LYS A 886 -20.96 20.90 -20.72
CA LYS A 886 -19.74 21.65 -21.09
C LYS A 886 -19.95 23.12 -20.76
N THR A 887 -18.98 23.74 -20.10
CA THR A 887 -19.10 25.11 -19.54
C THR A 887 -17.90 25.97 -19.92
N LEU A 888 -18.17 27.21 -20.33
CA LEU A 888 -17.12 28.19 -20.61
C LEU A 888 -16.62 28.84 -19.31
N LYS A 889 -15.29 29.05 -19.20
CA LYS A 889 -14.65 29.62 -18.01
C LYS A 889 -15.04 31.10 -17.79
N SER A 890 -15.16 31.49 -16.53
CA SER A 890 -15.31 32.90 -16.14
C SER A 890 -14.12 33.73 -16.64
N GLY A 891 -14.40 34.86 -17.30
CA GLY A 891 -13.36 35.72 -17.91
C GLY A 891 -13.02 35.40 -19.38
N SER A 892 -13.58 34.34 -19.98
CA SER A 892 -13.28 33.99 -21.38
C SER A 892 -13.56 35.09 -22.41
N THR A 893 -12.67 35.16 -23.40
CA THR A 893 -12.66 36.19 -24.46
C THR A 893 -13.86 36.07 -25.41
N THR A 894 -14.11 37.12 -26.20
CA THR A 894 -15.15 37.09 -27.25
C THR A 894 -14.87 36.02 -28.30
N GLU A 895 -13.60 35.74 -28.59
CA GLU A 895 -13.16 34.69 -29.52
C GLU A 895 -13.49 33.29 -28.97
N GLN A 896 -13.11 33.01 -27.71
CA GLN A 896 -13.46 31.76 -27.03
C GLN A 896 -14.98 31.52 -26.94
N LYS A 897 -15.78 32.60 -26.82
CA LYS A 897 -17.25 32.54 -26.85
C LYS A 897 -17.79 32.18 -28.24
N LEU A 898 -17.17 32.69 -29.30
CA LEU A 898 -17.54 32.38 -30.68
C LEU A 898 -17.17 30.93 -31.05
N ASP A 899 -15.99 30.46 -30.65
CA ASP A 899 -15.57 29.07 -30.86
C ASP A 899 -16.52 28.08 -30.18
N PHE A 900 -16.85 28.32 -28.90
CA PHE A 900 -17.80 27.51 -28.13
C PHE A 900 -19.19 27.45 -28.78
N LEU A 901 -19.69 28.57 -29.33
CA LEU A 901 -20.96 28.61 -30.05
C LEU A 901 -20.87 27.96 -31.45
N SER A 902 -19.70 27.98 -32.09
CA SER A 902 -19.50 27.32 -33.39
C SER A 902 -19.57 25.79 -33.30
N GLU A 903 -19.08 25.21 -32.20
CA GLU A 903 -19.19 23.78 -31.91
C GLU A 903 -20.68 23.36 -31.78
N VAL A 904 -21.46 24.13 -31.01
CA VAL A 904 -22.91 23.92 -30.85
C VAL A 904 -23.64 23.94 -32.20
N GLU A 905 -23.35 24.94 -33.04
CA GLU A 905 -24.01 25.11 -34.34
C GLU A 905 -23.66 23.99 -35.33
N VAL A 906 -22.46 23.42 -35.24
CA VAL A 906 -22.09 22.19 -35.96
C VAL A 906 -22.86 20.99 -35.40
N MET A 907 -22.89 20.80 -34.06
CA MET A 907 -23.56 19.67 -33.42
C MET A 907 -25.07 19.60 -33.68
N LYS A 908 -25.77 20.75 -33.81
CA LYS A 908 -27.20 20.79 -34.20
C LYS A 908 -27.51 20.00 -35.48
N ARG A 909 -26.53 19.87 -36.38
CA ARG A 909 -26.71 19.34 -37.75
C ARG A 909 -26.51 17.83 -37.84
N PHE A 910 -26.10 17.18 -36.75
CA PHE A 910 -25.79 15.74 -36.73
C PHE A 910 -26.77 14.95 -35.86
N GLU A 911 -27.47 14.00 -36.49
CA GLU A 911 -28.29 13.00 -35.82
C GLU A 911 -27.88 11.60 -36.33
N HIS A 912 -26.94 10.98 -35.63
CA HIS A 912 -26.47 9.64 -35.92
C HIS A 912 -26.14 8.86 -34.64
N LYS A 913 -26.43 7.55 -34.63
CA LYS A 913 -26.27 6.68 -33.44
C LYS A 913 -24.82 6.56 -32.92
N ASN A 914 -23.82 6.93 -33.72
CA ASN A 914 -22.40 6.92 -33.35
C ASN A 914 -21.80 8.34 -33.28
N ILE A 915 -22.63 9.37 -33.10
CA ILE A 915 -22.21 10.76 -32.85
C ILE A 915 -22.82 11.22 -31.53
N ILE A 916 -22.10 12.05 -30.77
CA ILE A 916 -22.61 12.65 -29.54
C ILE A 916 -23.74 13.63 -29.84
N LYS A 917 -24.92 13.34 -29.26
CA LYS A 917 -26.12 14.15 -29.44
C LYS A 917 -26.14 15.35 -28.48
N LEU A 918 -26.26 16.54 -29.08
CA LEU A 918 -26.70 17.75 -28.40
C LEU A 918 -28.14 17.57 -27.89
N LEU A 919 -28.39 17.93 -26.64
CA LEU A 919 -29.71 17.90 -26.01
C LEU A 919 -30.28 19.31 -25.76
N GLY A 920 -29.41 20.31 -25.62
CA GLY A 920 -29.77 21.72 -25.54
C GLY A 920 -28.60 22.59 -25.11
N VAL A 921 -28.89 23.87 -24.85
CA VAL A 921 -27.92 24.88 -24.38
C VAL A 921 -28.54 25.77 -23.32
N CYS A 922 -27.71 26.54 -22.61
CA CYS A 922 -28.14 27.68 -21.82
C CYS A 922 -27.27 28.88 -22.19
N ILE A 923 -27.70 29.70 -23.15
CA ILE A 923 -26.99 30.89 -23.64
C ILE A 923 -27.45 32.20 -22.98
N LYS A 924 -28.66 32.25 -22.39
CA LYS A 924 -29.22 33.48 -21.78
C LYS A 924 -28.66 33.78 -20.38
N THR A 925 -27.87 32.88 -19.80
CA THR A 925 -27.24 33.04 -18.47
C THR A 925 -25.75 32.71 -18.52
N THR A 926 -24.94 33.41 -17.73
CA THR A 926 -23.51 33.10 -17.53
C THR A 926 -23.30 32.21 -16.29
N PRO A 927 -22.41 31.19 -16.34
CA PRO A 927 -21.64 30.72 -17.49
C PRO A 927 -22.53 30.00 -18.50
N VAL A 928 -22.20 30.14 -19.79
CA VAL A 928 -22.88 29.48 -20.91
C VAL A 928 -22.69 27.97 -20.81
N LEU A 929 -23.77 27.22 -21.04
CA LEU A 929 -23.79 25.76 -20.97
C LEU A 929 -24.10 25.13 -22.34
N THR A 930 -23.44 24.01 -22.63
CA THR A 930 -23.85 23.05 -23.69
C THR A 930 -24.19 21.71 -23.04
N VAL A 931 -25.43 21.25 -23.24
CA VAL A 931 -25.99 20.06 -22.61
C VAL A 931 -26.03 18.91 -23.63
N MET A 932 -25.37 17.81 -23.31
CA MET A 932 -25.15 16.65 -24.18
C MET A 932 -25.57 15.36 -23.47
N GLU A 933 -25.74 14.27 -24.21
CA GLU A 933 -25.97 12.95 -23.61
C GLU A 933 -24.81 12.48 -22.72
N PHE A 934 -25.13 11.81 -21.61
CA PHE A 934 -24.11 11.33 -20.67
C PHE A 934 -23.47 10.00 -21.11
N MET A 935 -22.14 9.98 -21.17
CA MET A 935 -21.36 8.83 -21.63
C MET A 935 -20.69 8.13 -20.44
N LEU A 936 -21.36 7.10 -19.92
CA LEU A 936 -21.07 6.48 -18.61
C LEU A 936 -19.61 6.09 -18.36
N TYR A 937 -18.88 5.65 -19.38
CA TYR A 937 -17.49 5.18 -19.23
C TYR A 937 -16.44 6.18 -19.74
N GLY A 938 -16.80 7.45 -19.94
CA GLY A 938 -15.89 8.48 -20.42
C GLY A 938 -15.44 8.27 -21.86
N ASP A 939 -14.18 8.57 -22.14
CA ASP A 939 -13.55 8.42 -23.47
C ASP A 939 -12.95 7.02 -23.69
N LEU A 940 -12.63 6.70 -24.94
CA LEU A 940 -12.16 5.39 -25.37
C LEU A 940 -10.69 5.14 -25.00
N LYS A 941 -9.85 6.19 -24.88
CA LYS A 941 -8.48 6.05 -24.35
C LYS A 941 -8.57 5.53 -22.92
N THR A 942 -9.31 6.24 -22.06
CA THR A 942 -9.51 5.88 -20.64
C THR A 942 -10.23 4.54 -20.49
N TYR A 943 -11.28 4.27 -21.29
CA TYR A 943 -11.98 2.97 -21.29
C TYR A 943 -11.02 1.80 -21.55
N LEU A 944 -10.13 1.92 -22.54
CA LEU A 944 -9.17 0.89 -22.92
C LEU A 944 -8.03 0.77 -21.90
N LEU A 945 -7.49 1.89 -21.42
CA LEU A 945 -6.43 1.92 -20.42
C LEU A 945 -6.86 1.25 -19.11
N ALA A 946 -8.06 1.58 -18.62
CA ALA A 946 -8.66 0.93 -17.45
C ALA A 946 -8.86 -0.59 -17.62
N ARG A 947 -8.73 -1.12 -18.84
CA ARG A 947 -8.94 -2.54 -19.20
C ARG A 947 -7.70 -3.23 -19.77
N ARG A 948 -6.57 -2.54 -19.88
CA ARG A 948 -5.29 -3.08 -20.40
C ARG A 948 -4.84 -4.34 -19.66
N HIS A 949 -5.21 -4.46 -18.38
CA HIS A 949 -4.96 -5.65 -17.56
C HIS A 949 -5.75 -6.90 -18.02
N LEU A 950 -6.93 -6.76 -18.62
CA LEU A 950 -7.78 -7.90 -19.05
C LEU A 950 -7.16 -8.67 -20.23
N VAL A 951 -6.31 -8.02 -21.03
CA VAL A 951 -5.61 -8.64 -22.17
C VAL A 951 -4.68 -9.78 -21.72
N ASN A 952 -4.20 -9.76 -20.48
CA ASN A 952 -3.34 -10.80 -19.90
C ASN A 952 -4.13 -11.97 -19.28
N ASP A 953 -5.46 -11.97 -19.36
CA ASP A 953 -6.34 -13.03 -18.88
C ASP A 953 -6.52 -14.10 -19.98
N SER A 954 -6.54 -15.39 -19.60
CA SER A 954 -6.79 -16.47 -20.56
C SER A 954 -8.22 -16.47 -21.11
N HIS A 955 -9.16 -15.79 -20.45
CA HIS A 955 -10.57 -15.70 -20.83
C HIS A 955 -10.97 -14.34 -21.44
N TYR A 956 -10.02 -13.52 -21.92
CA TYR A 956 -10.34 -12.19 -22.43
C TYR A 956 -11.33 -12.19 -23.62
N GLU A 957 -11.32 -13.22 -24.49
CA GLU A 957 -12.30 -13.39 -25.58
C GLU A 957 -13.73 -13.66 -25.08
N ASP A 958 -13.89 -14.22 -23.88
CA ASP A 958 -15.18 -14.48 -23.24
C ASP A 958 -15.79 -13.20 -22.61
N THR A 959 -15.04 -12.09 -22.57
CA THR A 959 -15.51 -10.83 -21.97
C THR A 959 -16.33 -9.96 -22.94
N ASP A 960 -17.50 -9.50 -22.49
CA ASP A 960 -18.27 -8.42 -23.13
C ASP A 960 -17.59 -7.04 -23.02
N GLU A 961 -16.48 -6.95 -22.27
CA GLU A 961 -15.69 -5.74 -22.04
C GLU A 961 -14.76 -5.42 -23.23
N ILE A 962 -13.95 -6.41 -23.66
CA ILE A 962 -12.79 -6.20 -24.56
C ILE A 962 -12.52 -7.33 -25.57
N SER A 963 -13.43 -8.30 -25.73
CA SER A 963 -13.24 -9.37 -26.72
C SER A 963 -12.97 -8.84 -28.14
N ASN A 964 -12.32 -9.65 -28.98
CA ASN A 964 -12.00 -9.30 -30.37
C ASN A 964 -13.25 -8.87 -31.18
N LYS A 965 -14.43 -9.38 -30.82
CA LYS A 965 -15.73 -8.94 -31.34
C LYS A 965 -16.09 -7.52 -30.89
N LYS A 966 -15.87 -7.19 -29.62
CA LYS A 966 -16.20 -5.89 -29.04
C LYS A 966 -15.27 -4.79 -29.52
N LEU A 967 -13.96 -5.04 -29.60
CA LEU A 967 -12.98 -4.11 -30.19
C LEU A 967 -13.31 -3.80 -31.65
N THR A 968 -13.65 -4.83 -32.45
CA THR A 968 -14.07 -4.64 -33.84
C THR A 968 -15.36 -3.81 -33.95
N ALA A 969 -16.32 -4.02 -33.04
CA ALA A 969 -17.53 -3.21 -32.99
C ALA A 969 -17.27 -1.74 -32.61
N MET A 970 -16.34 -1.46 -31.69
CA MET A 970 -15.93 -0.11 -31.30
C MET A 970 -15.32 0.67 -32.48
N ALA A 971 -14.44 0.02 -33.26
CA ALA A 971 -13.88 0.60 -34.47
C ALA A 971 -14.96 0.84 -35.55
N LEU A 972 -15.82 -0.16 -35.80
CA LEU A 972 -16.95 -0.08 -36.74
C LEU A 972 -17.95 1.04 -36.39
N ASP A 973 -18.17 1.30 -35.10
CA ASP A 973 -19.00 2.41 -34.63
C ASP A 973 -18.41 3.78 -35.02
N VAL A 974 -17.10 4.00 -34.85
CA VAL A 974 -16.46 5.26 -35.29
C VAL A 974 -16.38 5.34 -36.82
N ALA A 975 -16.10 4.24 -37.53
CA ALA A 975 -16.12 4.21 -39.00
C ALA A 975 -17.49 4.63 -39.57
N ARG A 976 -18.60 4.25 -38.91
CA ARG A 976 -19.95 4.70 -39.27
C ARG A 976 -20.16 6.19 -39.01
N ALA A 977 -19.59 6.74 -37.94
CA ALA A 977 -19.63 8.18 -37.68
C ALA A 977 -18.91 8.97 -38.79
N LEU A 978 -17.71 8.54 -39.19
CA LEU A 978 -16.96 9.16 -40.28
C LEU A 978 -17.66 9.01 -41.64
N SER A 979 -18.28 7.86 -41.91
CA SER A 979 -19.08 7.62 -43.11
C SER A 979 -20.29 8.58 -43.18
N TYR A 980 -20.97 8.81 -42.06
CA TYR A 980 -22.06 9.78 -41.96
C TYR A 980 -21.59 11.23 -42.15
N LEU A 981 -20.48 11.64 -41.51
CA LEU A 981 -19.90 12.98 -41.70
C LEU A 981 -19.49 13.22 -43.16
N ALA A 982 -18.84 12.26 -43.79
CA ALA A 982 -18.46 12.32 -45.20
C ALA A 982 -19.68 12.44 -46.14
N GLN A 983 -20.77 11.72 -45.87
CA GLN A 983 -22.04 11.84 -46.60
C GLN A 983 -22.66 13.24 -46.48
N LEU A 984 -22.56 13.87 -45.30
CA LEU A 984 -22.98 15.25 -45.07
C LEU A 984 -22.00 16.32 -45.59
N LYS A 985 -20.88 15.92 -46.23
CA LYS A 985 -19.77 16.81 -46.64
C LYS A 985 -19.09 17.55 -45.46
N TYR A 986 -18.89 16.89 -44.32
CA TYR A 986 -18.11 17.42 -43.18
C TYR A 986 -16.83 16.61 -42.96
N VAL A 987 -15.81 17.27 -42.39
CA VAL A 987 -14.53 16.66 -41.98
C VAL A 987 -14.27 17.01 -40.51
N HIS A 988 -13.96 16.00 -39.69
CA HIS A 988 -13.80 16.13 -38.23
C HIS A 988 -12.49 16.81 -37.83
N ARG A 989 -11.39 16.44 -38.51
CA ARG A 989 -10.03 17.00 -38.36
C ARG A 989 -9.32 16.73 -37.03
N ASP A 990 -9.93 15.97 -36.12
CA ASP A 990 -9.30 15.46 -34.88
C ASP A 990 -9.92 14.12 -34.45
N VAL A 991 -9.68 13.06 -35.24
CA VAL A 991 -10.14 11.70 -34.93
C VAL A 991 -9.07 10.98 -34.11
N ALA A 992 -9.32 10.79 -32.82
CA ALA A 992 -8.43 10.10 -31.88
C ALA A 992 -9.23 9.42 -30.75
N SER A 993 -8.61 8.47 -30.04
CA SER A 993 -9.27 7.69 -28.98
C SER A 993 -9.90 8.56 -27.87
N ARG A 994 -9.22 9.63 -27.46
CA ARG A 994 -9.70 10.63 -26.49
C ARG A 994 -10.99 11.37 -26.89
N ASN A 995 -11.28 11.48 -28.19
CA ASN A 995 -12.46 12.17 -28.74
C ASN A 995 -13.61 11.18 -29.05
N CYS A 996 -13.40 9.89 -28.80
CA CYS A 996 -14.41 8.84 -28.97
C CYS A 996 -14.95 8.47 -27.60
N LEU A 997 -16.23 8.74 -27.30
CA LEU A 997 -16.81 8.48 -25.98
C LEU A 997 -17.60 7.16 -25.94
N VAL A 998 -17.70 6.53 -24.77
CA VAL A 998 -18.27 5.18 -24.58
C VAL A 998 -19.50 5.21 -23.66
N ASN A 999 -20.67 4.83 -24.19
CA ASN A 999 -21.93 4.86 -23.43
C ASN A 999 -22.14 3.60 -22.57
N ALA A 1000 -23.23 3.56 -21.79
CA ALA A 1000 -23.56 2.44 -20.90
C ALA A 1000 -23.70 1.08 -21.62
N GLN A 1001 -24.11 1.07 -22.90
CA GLN A 1001 -24.18 -0.14 -23.75
C GLN A 1001 -22.85 -0.44 -24.46
N ARG A 1002 -21.78 0.27 -24.09
CA ARG A 1002 -20.44 0.22 -24.69
C ARG A 1002 -20.45 0.46 -26.21
N VAL A 1003 -21.38 1.29 -26.68
CA VAL A 1003 -21.42 1.82 -28.06
C VAL A 1003 -20.53 3.06 -28.10
N VAL A 1004 -19.70 3.17 -29.14
CA VAL A 1004 -18.80 4.32 -29.29
C VAL A 1004 -19.51 5.44 -30.06
N LYS A 1005 -19.30 6.68 -29.60
CA LYS A 1005 -19.78 7.89 -30.25
C LYS A 1005 -18.63 8.89 -30.42
N LEU A 1006 -18.50 9.44 -31.62
CA LEU A 1006 -17.53 10.49 -31.92
C LEU A 1006 -18.00 11.85 -31.38
N GLY A 1007 -17.09 12.62 -30.78
CA GLY A 1007 -17.32 13.91 -30.13
C GLY A 1007 -16.14 14.88 -30.25
N ASP A 1008 -16.27 16.04 -29.60
CA ASP A 1008 -15.48 17.28 -29.79
C ASP A 1008 -15.46 17.78 -31.24
N PHE A 1009 -16.47 18.58 -31.58
CA PHE A 1009 -16.67 19.11 -32.91
C PHE A 1009 -16.03 20.49 -33.13
N GLY A 1010 -15.25 21.02 -32.18
CA GLY A 1010 -14.68 22.38 -32.27
C GLY A 1010 -13.83 22.61 -33.53
N MET A 1011 -13.12 21.58 -33.99
CA MET A 1011 -12.29 21.60 -35.21
C MET A 1011 -13.03 21.20 -36.49
N THR A 1012 -14.26 20.68 -36.39
CA THR A 1012 -15.04 20.17 -37.53
C THR A 1012 -15.48 21.29 -38.46
N ARG A 1013 -15.42 21.08 -39.80
CA ARG A 1013 -15.84 22.07 -40.79
C ARG A 1013 -16.56 21.42 -41.99
N PRO A 1014 -17.52 22.12 -42.65
CA PRO A 1014 -18.11 21.69 -43.90
C PRO A 1014 -17.13 21.84 -45.08
N MET A 1015 -17.33 21.06 -46.14
CA MET A 1015 -16.58 21.12 -47.40
C MET A 1015 -17.31 22.00 -48.42
N TYR A 1016 -16.65 23.05 -48.92
CA TYR A 1016 -17.22 23.94 -49.92
C TYR A 1016 -17.08 23.38 -51.35
N GLU A 1017 -18.08 23.63 -52.19
CA GLU A 1017 -18.13 23.05 -53.55
C GLU A 1017 -16.97 23.53 -54.46
N ASN A 1018 -16.45 24.73 -54.19
CA ASN A 1018 -15.24 25.25 -54.85
C ASN A 1018 -13.95 24.52 -54.46
N ASP A 1019 -13.92 23.77 -53.36
CA ASP A 1019 -12.77 22.93 -52.97
C ASP A 1019 -12.86 21.53 -53.59
N TYR A 1020 -14.06 21.05 -53.95
CA TYR A 1020 -14.26 19.78 -54.67
C TYR A 1020 -13.49 19.72 -56.00
N TYR A 1021 -13.36 20.87 -56.69
CA TYR A 1021 -12.56 20.99 -57.91
C TYR A 1021 -11.05 21.23 -57.67
N LYS A 1022 -10.61 21.48 -56.42
CA LYS A 1022 -9.19 21.64 -56.07
C LYS A 1022 -8.47 20.32 -55.74
N PHE A 1023 -9.17 19.20 -55.61
CA PHE A 1023 -8.61 17.88 -55.29
C PHE A 1023 -7.47 17.44 -56.22
N SER A 1024 -7.36 18.00 -57.43
CA SER A 1024 -6.20 17.81 -58.33
C SER A 1024 -4.86 18.39 -57.81
N ARG A 1025 -4.81 18.95 -56.59
CA ARG A 1025 -3.58 19.46 -55.95
C ARG A 1025 -3.33 18.73 -54.63
N LYS A 1026 -2.07 18.39 -54.34
CA LYS A 1026 -1.67 17.51 -53.24
C LYS A 1026 -2.30 17.90 -51.89
N GLU A 1027 -2.92 16.94 -51.21
CA GLU A 1027 -3.12 17.00 -49.76
C GLU A 1027 -1.74 17.19 -49.10
N SER A 1028 -1.60 18.18 -48.22
CA SER A 1028 -0.34 18.40 -47.52
C SER A 1028 -0.52 19.22 -46.25
N LEU A 1029 0.15 18.79 -45.19
CA LEU A 1029 0.20 19.46 -43.88
C LEU A 1029 0.80 20.88 -43.95
N SER A 1030 1.46 21.25 -45.05
CA SER A 1030 1.94 22.63 -45.32
C SER A 1030 0.93 23.52 -46.07
N LEU A 1031 -0.17 22.97 -46.56
CA LEU A 1031 -1.21 23.71 -47.31
C LEU A 1031 -2.54 23.85 -46.55
N GLY A 1032 -2.69 23.18 -45.40
CA GLY A 1032 -3.88 23.30 -44.54
C GLY A 1032 -5.18 22.73 -45.13
N VAL A 1033 -5.11 21.96 -46.23
CA VAL A 1033 -6.27 21.34 -46.87
C VAL A 1033 -6.58 20.00 -46.20
N PHE A 1034 -7.78 19.89 -45.63
CA PHE A 1034 -8.30 18.66 -45.01
C PHE A 1034 -9.44 18.08 -45.85
N SER A 1035 -9.59 16.75 -45.80
CA SER A 1035 -10.61 15.99 -46.55
C SER A 1035 -11.08 14.78 -45.74
N PRO A 1036 -12.13 14.06 -46.16
CA PRO A 1036 -12.50 12.78 -45.54
C PRO A 1036 -11.35 11.74 -45.58
N ALA A 1037 -10.42 11.83 -46.54
CA ALA A 1037 -9.22 10.99 -46.57
C ALA A 1037 -8.21 11.35 -45.45
N SER A 1038 -8.26 12.57 -44.91
CA SER A 1038 -7.47 13.00 -43.76
C SER A 1038 -8.03 12.43 -42.45
N ASP A 1039 -9.36 12.39 -42.31
CA ASP A 1039 -10.02 11.68 -41.21
C ASP A 1039 -9.77 10.17 -41.27
N VAL A 1040 -9.69 9.57 -42.47
CA VAL A 1040 -9.29 8.15 -42.65
C VAL A 1040 -7.84 7.90 -42.21
N TRP A 1041 -6.90 8.82 -42.49
CA TRP A 1041 -5.52 8.68 -42.01
C TRP A 1041 -5.47 8.69 -40.47
N SER A 1042 -6.21 9.60 -39.86
CA SER A 1042 -6.36 9.72 -38.40
C SER A 1042 -7.08 8.50 -37.81
N TYR A 1043 -8.07 7.95 -38.51
CA TYR A 1043 -8.72 6.68 -38.15
C TYR A 1043 -7.75 5.49 -38.19
N GLY A 1044 -6.73 5.50 -39.05
CA GLY A 1044 -5.63 4.54 -38.98
C GLY A 1044 -4.84 4.63 -37.66
N VAL A 1045 -4.65 5.83 -37.12
CA VAL A 1045 -4.06 6.05 -35.79
C VAL A 1045 -5.01 5.57 -34.68
N LEU A 1046 -6.31 5.84 -34.78
CA LEU A 1046 -7.31 5.30 -33.85
C LEU A 1046 -7.32 3.76 -33.83
N LEU A 1047 -7.20 3.09 -34.98
CA LEU A 1047 -7.07 1.63 -35.03
C LEU A 1047 -5.83 1.13 -34.27
N TYR A 1048 -4.71 1.85 -34.36
CA TYR A 1048 -3.50 1.58 -33.59
C TYR A 1048 -3.72 1.80 -32.08
N GLU A 1049 -4.37 2.90 -31.68
CA GLU A 1049 -4.73 3.17 -30.26
C GLU A 1049 -5.64 2.06 -29.68
N ILE A 1050 -6.59 1.55 -30.47
CA ILE A 1050 -7.50 0.48 -30.03
C ILE A 1050 -6.75 -0.85 -29.83
N ILE A 1051 -5.92 -1.29 -30.78
CA ILE A 1051 -5.21 -2.58 -30.64
C ILE A 1051 -4.09 -2.53 -29.60
N THR A 1052 -3.43 -1.39 -29.42
CA THR A 1052 -2.40 -1.20 -28.38
C THR A 1052 -2.97 -0.90 -27.00
N PHE A 1053 -4.29 -0.73 -26.87
CA PHE A 1053 -4.97 -0.33 -25.64
C PHE A 1053 -4.38 0.96 -25.07
N GLY A 1054 -4.50 2.05 -25.83
CA GLY A 1054 -4.22 3.42 -25.38
C GLY A 1054 -2.74 3.80 -25.26
N SER A 1055 -1.81 3.08 -25.91
CA SER A 1055 -0.40 3.53 -26.00
C SER A 1055 -0.29 4.80 -26.85
N PHE A 1056 0.59 5.72 -26.44
CA PHE A 1056 0.73 7.04 -27.05
C PHE A 1056 1.30 6.99 -28.49
N PRO A 1057 0.60 7.52 -29.51
CA PRO A 1057 1.11 7.57 -30.89
C PRO A 1057 2.38 8.41 -31.02
N PHE A 1058 3.38 7.91 -31.75
CA PHE A 1058 4.67 8.58 -32.00
C PHE A 1058 5.44 8.97 -30.71
N GLN A 1059 5.35 8.16 -29.65
CA GLN A 1059 6.12 8.33 -28.41
C GLN A 1059 7.61 8.63 -28.69
N GLY A 1060 8.15 9.63 -27.98
CA GLY A 1060 9.55 10.09 -28.13
C GLY A 1060 9.77 11.14 -29.23
N LEU A 1061 8.71 11.60 -29.93
CA LEU A 1061 8.78 12.69 -30.91
C LEU A 1061 7.89 13.86 -30.50
N SER A 1062 8.44 15.08 -30.51
CA SER A 1062 7.66 16.32 -30.38
C SER A 1062 6.76 16.55 -31.60
N ASN A 1063 5.71 17.37 -31.45
CA ASN A 1063 4.77 17.69 -32.55
C ASN A 1063 5.47 18.15 -33.86
N ASN A 1064 6.58 18.90 -33.76
CA ASN A 1064 7.37 19.34 -34.91
C ASN A 1064 8.18 18.21 -35.57
N GLN A 1065 8.69 17.27 -34.76
CA GLN A 1065 9.36 16.07 -35.25
C GLN A 1065 8.35 15.10 -35.89
N VAL A 1066 7.18 14.86 -35.28
CA VAL A 1066 6.09 14.06 -35.87
C VAL A 1066 5.65 14.63 -37.21
N LEU A 1067 5.46 15.96 -37.29
CA LEU A 1067 5.11 16.67 -38.52
C LEU A 1067 6.15 16.46 -39.63
N SER A 1068 7.44 16.37 -39.28
CA SER A 1068 8.52 16.09 -40.25
C SER A 1068 8.59 14.61 -40.63
N TYR A 1069 8.48 13.71 -39.65
CA TYR A 1069 8.47 12.26 -39.80
C TYR A 1069 7.36 11.79 -40.76
N VAL A 1070 6.14 12.31 -40.60
CA VAL A 1070 5.00 12.01 -41.50
C VAL A 1070 5.16 12.64 -42.88
N LYS A 1071 5.77 13.84 -43.00
CA LYS A 1071 6.11 14.45 -44.30
C LYS A 1071 7.13 13.64 -45.10
N GLU A 1072 8.03 12.94 -44.42
CA GLU A 1072 8.98 11.98 -45.01
C GLU A 1072 8.31 10.65 -45.43
N GLY A 1073 7.00 10.49 -45.22
CA GLY A 1073 6.26 9.28 -45.54
C GLY A 1073 6.42 8.15 -44.53
N LYS A 1074 7.04 8.41 -43.36
CA LYS A 1074 7.17 7.44 -42.27
C LYS A 1074 5.87 7.38 -41.46
N THR A 1075 5.59 6.22 -40.89
CA THR A 1075 4.32 5.89 -40.20
C THR A 1075 4.61 5.11 -38.91
N LEU A 1076 3.60 4.88 -38.07
CA LEU A 1076 3.76 4.14 -36.82
C LEU A 1076 4.16 2.67 -37.10
N HIS A 1077 5.06 2.14 -36.28
CA HIS A 1077 5.39 0.72 -36.31
C HIS A 1077 4.20 -0.12 -35.77
N ILE A 1078 3.57 -0.90 -36.63
CA ILE A 1078 2.44 -1.77 -36.26
C ILE A 1078 2.94 -2.92 -35.36
N PRO A 1079 2.26 -3.23 -34.23
CA PRO A 1079 2.62 -4.34 -33.35
C PRO A 1079 2.71 -5.71 -34.02
N LYS A 1080 3.53 -6.60 -33.47
CA LYS A 1080 3.59 -8.01 -33.87
C LYS A 1080 2.35 -8.75 -33.36
N GLY A 1081 1.84 -9.69 -34.16
CA GLY A 1081 0.63 -10.47 -33.83
C GLY A 1081 -0.68 -9.87 -34.33
N VAL A 1082 -0.67 -8.67 -34.92
CA VAL A 1082 -1.82 -8.11 -35.64
C VAL A 1082 -2.21 -9.03 -36.82
N LYS A 1083 -3.52 -9.24 -37.02
CA LYS A 1083 -4.02 -10.08 -38.11
C LYS A 1083 -3.71 -9.43 -39.47
N PRO A 1084 -3.21 -10.17 -40.49
CA PRO A 1084 -2.79 -9.57 -41.77
C PRO A 1084 -3.85 -8.72 -42.47
N GLN A 1085 -5.13 -9.05 -42.30
CA GLN A 1085 -6.25 -8.27 -42.83
C GLN A 1085 -6.36 -6.88 -42.18
N LEU A 1086 -6.11 -6.78 -40.86
CA LEU A 1086 -6.10 -5.50 -40.16
C LEU A 1086 -4.80 -4.72 -40.42
N GLU A 1087 -3.66 -5.41 -40.49
CA GLU A 1087 -2.38 -4.79 -40.86
C GLU A 1087 -2.48 -4.12 -42.25
N ALA A 1088 -3.11 -4.80 -43.21
CA ALA A 1088 -3.40 -4.25 -44.53
C ALA A 1088 -4.35 -3.05 -44.47
N LEU A 1089 -5.41 -3.10 -43.66
CA LEU A 1089 -6.33 -1.96 -43.47
C LEU A 1089 -5.62 -0.73 -42.89
N ILE A 1090 -4.82 -0.89 -41.84
CA ILE A 1090 -4.07 0.20 -41.20
C ILE A 1090 -3.06 0.81 -42.20
N LYS A 1091 -2.30 -0.03 -42.92
CA LYS A 1091 -1.38 0.42 -43.97
C LYS A 1091 -2.09 1.14 -45.12
N ALA A 1092 -3.30 0.72 -45.49
CA ALA A 1092 -4.11 1.41 -46.49
C ALA A 1092 -4.63 2.76 -45.98
N CYS A 1093 -5.04 2.87 -44.72
CA CYS A 1093 -5.42 4.15 -44.10
C CYS A 1093 -4.25 5.14 -44.07
N TRP A 1094 -3.01 4.67 -43.87
CA TRP A 1094 -1.80 5.50 -43.92
C TRP A 1094 -1.15 5.62 -45.30
N ALA A 1095 -1.87 5.32 -46.39
CA ALA A 1095 -1.34 5.54 -47.74
C ALA A 1095 -0.97 7.03 -47.94
N PHE A 1096 0.28 7.28 -48.32
CA PHE A 1096 0.82 8.64 -48.54
C PHE A 1096 0.02 9.42 -49.61
N ASP A 1097 -0.42 8.72 -50.65
CA ASP A 1097 -1.25 9.27 -51.71
C ASP A 1097 -2.74 9.15 -51.32
N TYR A 1098 -3.37 10.28 -51.01
CA TYR A 1098 -4.70 10.31 -50.38
C TYR A 1098 -5.83 9.55 -51.15
N PRO A 1099 -5.87 9.46 -52.50
CA PRO A 1099 -6.91 8.70 -53.21
C PRO A 1099 -6.73 7.18 -53.09
N LYS A 1100 -5.61 6.70 -52.54
CA LYS A 1100 -5.34 5.28 -52.29
C LYS A 1100 -5.75 4.82 -50.89
N ARG A 1101 -6.23 5.73 -50.04
CA ARG A 1101 -6.83 5.40 -48.75
C ARG A 1101 -8.27 4.89 -48.97
N PRO A 1102 -8.74 3.86 -48.24
CA PRO A 1102 -10.11 3.39 -48.37
C PRO A 1102 -11.09 4.45 -47.88
N SER A 1103 -12.25 4.57 -48.53
CA SER A 1103 -13.32 5.45 -48.06
C SER A 1103 -13.97 4.91 -46.78
N ALA A 1104 -14.54 5.79 -45.95
CA ALA A 1104 -15.20 5.37 -44.72
C ALA A 1104 -16.33 4.31 -44.92
N PRO A 1105 -17.13 4.33 -46.01
CA PRO A 1105 -18.01 3.20 -46.36
C PRO A 1105 -17.28 1.86 -46.53
N GLU A 1106 -16.17 1.81 -47.28
CA GLU A 1106 -15.41 0.56 -47.50
C GLU A 1106 -14.79 0.03 -46.20
N ILE A 1107 -14.39 0.92 -45.29
CA ILE A 1107 -13.95 0.56 -43.93
C ILE A 1107 -15.11 -0.05 -43.11
N VAL A 1108 -16.31 0.55 -43.19
CA VAL A 1108 -17.52 0.04 -42.53
C VAL A 1108 -17.88 -1.36 -43.03
N ASP A 1109 -17.86 -1.57 -44.35
CA ASP A 1109 -18.17 -2.87 -44.95
C ASP A 1109 -17.11 -3.92 -44.58
N PHE A 1110 -15.81 -3.59 -44.67
CA PHE A 1110 -14.73 -4.48 -44.25
C PHE A 1110 -14.86 -4.93 -42.78
N LEU A 1111 -15.13 -4.01 -41.86
CA LEU A 1111 -15.27 -4.32 -40.43
C LEU A 1111 -16.59 -5.05 -40.11
N ALA A 1112 -17.65 -4.81 -40.87
CA ALA A 1112 -18.91 -5.55 -40.76
C ALA A 1112 -18.78 -7.00 -41.28
N MET A 1113 -18.03 -7.22 -42.37
CA MET A 1113 -17.74 -8.55 -42.92
C MET A 1113 -16.74 -9.34 -42.05
N ASN A 1114 -15.85 -8.67 -41.31
CA ASN A 1114 -14.82 -9.29 -40.49
C ASN A 1114 -14.98 -8.97 -38.98
N PRO A 1115 -16.09 -9.36 -38.32
CA PRO A 1115 -16.51 -8.86 -37.00
C PRO A 1115 -15.66 -9.35 -35.80
N ARG A 1116 -14.45 -9.89 -36.02
CA ARG A 1116 -13.44 -10.25 -35.01
C ARG A 1116 -12.01 -9.90 -35.47
N VAL A 1117 -11.85 -8.93 -36.38
CA VAL A 1117 -10.56 -8.64 -37.04
C VAL A 1117 -9.60 -7.81 -36.18
N LEU A 1118 -10.11 -7.00 -35.25
CA LEU A 1118 -9.30 -6.38 -34.21
C LEU A 1118 -8.98 -7.38 -33.10
N CYS A 1119 -7.75 -7.30 -32.59
CA CYS A 1119 -7.26 -8.04 -31.44
C CYS A 1119 -6.22 -7.22 -30.66
N PRO A 1120 -6.07 -7.43 -29.34
CA PRO A 1120 -5.11 -6.71 -28.53
C PRO A 1120 -3.66 -7.11 -28.85
N CYS A 1121 -2.74 -6.13 -28.85
CA CYS A 1121 -1.30 -6.33 -29.07
C CYS A 1121 -0.50 -5.36 -28.17
N LEU A 1122 0.02 -5.85 -27.03
CA LEU A 1122 0.72 -5.03 -26.02
C LEU A 1122 2.25 -5.01 -26.24
N ASP A 1123 2.69 -4.36 -27.31
CA ASP A 1123 4.10 -4.36 -27.77
C ASP A 1123 5.03 -3.36 -27.03
N GLY A 1124 4.72 -2.95 -25.80
CA GLY A 1124 5.57 -1.99 -25.06
C GLY A 1124 5.32 -1.88 -23.55
N PRO A 1125 6.32 -1.39 -22.78
CA PRO A 1125 6.25 -1.22 -21.33
C PRO A 1125 5.23 -0.16 -20.89
N LEU A 1126 4.90 -0.16 -19.60
CA LEU A 1126 3.86 0.71 -19.01
C LEU A 1126 4.17 2.22 -19.12
N SER A 1127 5.44 2.61 -19.28
CA SER A 1127 5.85 4.00 -19.55
C SER A 1127 5.40 4.54 -20.93
N SER A 1128 4.78 3.72 -21.78
CA SER A 1128 4.14 4.15 -23.04
C SER A 1128 2.73 4.76 -22.87
N VAL A 1129 2.29 4.96 -21.63
CA VAL A 1129 0.93 5.36 -21.27
C VAL A 1129 0.96 6.51 -20.27
N GLN A 1130 0.50 7.69 -20.70
CA GLN A 1130 0.10 8.78 -19.80
C GLN A 1130 -1.42 8.77 -19.63
N ILE A 1131 -1.88 8.74 -18.37
CA ILE A 1131 -3.28 8.86 -17.99
C ILE A 1131 -3.55 10.34 -17.67
N ASP A 1132 -4.47 10.97 -18.41
CA ASP A 1132 -4.83 12.38 -18.20
C ASP A 1132 -5.79 12.49 -17.01
N HIS A 1133 -5.24 12.67 -15.81
CA HIS A 1133 -6.00 12.66 -14.55
C HIS A 1133 -7.01 13.83 -14.46
N SER A 1134 -8.28 13.54 -14.70
CA SER A 1134 -9.39 14.51 -14.60
C SER A 1134 -10.53 14.05 -13.68
N GLY A 1135 -10.27 14.01 -12.37
CA GLY A 1135 -11.29 14.08 -11.31
C GLY A 1135 -11.94 12.76 -10.86
N ASP A 1136 -11.55 12.32 -9.67
CA ASP A 1136 -12.30 11.49 -8.70
C ASP A 1136 -13.36 10.50 -9.21
N VAL A 1137 -12.90 9.31 -9.60
CA VAL A 1137 -13.66 8.05 -9.43
C VAL A 1137 -12.71 6.93 -9.01
N ASP A 1138 -12.35 6.87 -7.72
CA ASP A 1138 -11.51 5.79 -7.20
C ASP A 1138 -12.35 4.68 -6.54
N SER A 1139 -12.68 3.64 -7.30
CA SER A 1139 -13.09 2.35 -6.73
C SER A 1139 -13.08 1.20 -7.74
N LEU A 1140 -12.55 0.06 -7.25
CA LEU A 1140 -12.59 -1.29 -7.83
C LEU A 1140 -11.67 -1.56 -9.05
N THR A 1141 -10.81 -2.58 -8.85
CA THR A 1141 -9.90 -3.23 -9.82
C THR A 1141 -8.67 -2.40 -10.23
N LYS A 1142 -7.42 -2.89 -10.10
CA LYS A 1142 -6.95 -4.25 -9.77
C LYS A 1142 -5.53 -4.27 -9.20
N SER A 1143 -5.28 -5.23 -8.31
CA SER A 1143 -3.99 -5.94 -8.31
C SER A 1143 -4.07 -7.08 -9.33
N SER A 1144 -3.19 -7.10 -10.34
CA SER A 1144 -2.74 -8.33 -11.01
C SER A 1144 -1.66 -8.08 -12.08
N LYS A 1145 -0.39 -8.37 -11.74
CA LYS A 1145 0.72 -8.72 -12.67
C LYS A 1145 1.22 -7.53 -13.54
N LYS A 1146 2.45 -7.53 -14.08
CA LYS A 1146 3.43 -8.62 -14.33
C LYS A 1146 4.84 -8.03 -14.45
N LEU A 1147 5.87 -8.71 -13.97
CA LEU A 1147 7.27 -8.45 -14.34
C LEU A 1147 7.76 -9.56 -15.28
N SER A 1148 8.17 -9.19 -16.50
CA SER A 1148 9.10 -9.98 -17.35
C SER A 1148 9.34 -9.27 -18.69
N MET A 1149 10.59 -8.96 -19.03
CA MET A 1149 11.04 -8.80 -20.43
C MET A 1149 11.85 -10.02 -20.85
N SER A 1150 12.02 -10.23 -22.16
CA SER A 1150 12.76 -11.37 -22.72
C SER A 1150 13.49 -11.00 -24.02
N LEU A 1151 14.75 -11.41 -24.13
CA LEU A 1151 15.58 -11.43 -25.34
C LEU A 1151 16.53 -12.64 -25.26
N SER A 1152 17.06 -13.26 -26.31
CA SER A 1152 16.53 -13.71 -27.63
C SER A 1152 17.72 -14.27 -28.43
N TRP A 1153 17.60 -15.44 -29.08
CA TRP A 1153 18.76 -16.17 -29.64
C TRP A 1153 18.42 -16.83 -31.01
N PRO A 1154 19.32 -16.83 -32.03
CA PRO A 1154 19.03 -17.48 -33.33
C PRO A 1154 19.85 -18.76 -33.70
N SER A 1155 19.10 -19.79 -34.15
CA SER A 1155 19.33 -20.70 -35.31
C SER A 1155 20.30 -21.92 -35.34
N GLN A 1156 19.69 -23.13 -35.31
CA GLN A 1156 19.68 -24.22 -36.34
C GLN A 1156 20.66 -25.46 -36.40
N ARG A 1157 20.03 -26.68 -36.35
CA ARG A 1157 20.18 -27.96 -37.14
C ARG A 1157 21.00 -29.21 -36.68
N GLN A 1158 20.29 -30.37 -36.67
CA GLN A 1158 20.64 -31.80 -36.99
C GLN A 1158 21.58 -32.62 -36.05
N GLN A 1159 21.63 -33.98 -35.99
CA GLN A 1159 20.74 -35.18 -36.28
C GLN A 1159 21.56 -36.53 -36.20
N SER A 1160 21.03 -37.67 -35.65
CA SER A 1160 21.55 -39.10 -35.54
C SER A 1160 22.17 -39.73 -34.22
N SER A 1161 21.32 -40.29 -33.35
CA SER A 1161 21.38 -41.31 -32.25
C SER A 1161 22.43 -41.33 -31.10
N ALA A 1162 21.99 -41.57 -29.83
CA ALA A 1162 22.43 -42.67 -28.91
C ALA A 1162 21.86 -42.55 -27.48
N SER A 1163 22.01 -43.59 -26.63
CA SER A 1163 21.53 -43.63 -25.22
C SER A 1163 22.59 -44.10 -24.21
N THR A 1164 22.65 -43.45 -23.04
CA THR A 1164 23.29 -43.97 -21.80
C THR A 1164 22.81 -43.16 -20.59
N SER A 1165 22.95 -43.72 -19.39
CA SER A 1165 22.52 -43.14 -18.12
C SER A 1165 23.71 -42.88 -17.19
N GLU A 1166 23.78 -41.70 -16.57
CA GLU A 1166 24.67 -41.45 -15.43
C GLU A 1166 24.05 -40.39 -14.49
N GLN A 1167 24.56 -40.29 -13.25
CA GLN A 1167 23.95 -39.54 -12.14
C GLN A 1167 24.77 -38.29 -11.76
N LEU A 1168 24.32 -37.57 -10.72
CA LEU A 1168 24.96 -36.38 -10.10
C LEU A 1168 24.76 -35.09 -10.93
N THR A 1169 24.53 -33.90 -10.35
CA THR A 1169 24.27 -33.50 -8.95
C THR A 1169 23.43 -32.22 -8.94
N VAL A 1170 22.59 -32.01 -7.92
CA VAL A 1170 21.90 -30.71 -7.69
C VAL A 1170 22.42 -30.09 -6.38
N PRO A 1171 22.99 -28.87 -6.40
CA PRO A 1171 23.32 -28.14 -5.18
C PRO A 1171 22.06 -27.63 -4.48
N ASN A 1172 21.99 -27.77 -3.15
CA ASN A 1172 20.94 -27.18 -2.34
C ASN A 1172 21.05 -25.63 -2.35
N PHE A 1173 19.93 -24.95 -2.61
CA PHE A 1173 19.77 -23.53 -2.32
C PHE A 1173 18.49 -23.29 -1.51
N LEU A 1174 18.58 -23.58 -0.21
CA LEU A 1174 17.66 -23.11 0.82
C LEU A 1174 18.50 -22.42 1.90
N ASN A 1175 18.41 -21.08 1.95
CA ASN A 1175 18.64 -20.24 3.13
C ASN A 1175 18.39 -18.77 2.74
N ALA A 1176 17.17 -18.29 2.98
CA ALA A 1176 16.92 -16.86 3.03
C ALA A 1176 17.32 -16.37 4.43
N GLN A 1177 18.44 -15.68 4.56
CA GLN A 1177 18.91 -15.20 5.86
C GLN A 1177 18.01 -14.09 6.39
N LEU A 1178 17.26 -14.41 7.45
CA LEU A 1178 16.95 -13.41 8.47
C LEU A 1178 18.28 -13.03 9.15
N LEU A 1179 18.52 -11.73 9.30
CA LEU A 1179 19.70 -11.21 9.97
C LEU A 1179 19.43 -11.10 11.48
N ASP A 1180 19.58 -12.22 12.18
CA ASP A 1180 19.63 -12.24 13.64
C ASP A 1180 20.88 -11.48 14.12
N ILE A 1181 20.69 -10.22 14.51
CA ILE A 1181 21.72 -9.43 15.20
C ILE A 1181 21.72 -9.83 16.68
N ASN A 1182 22.10 -11.09 16.95
CA ASN A 1182 22.25 -11.61 18.30
C ASN A 1182 23.40 -10.87 19.01
N LEU A 1183 23.10 -10.37 20.22
CA LEU A 1183 24.01 -9.56 21.05
C LEU A 1183 23.99 -10.06 22.50
N ASP A 1184 24.26 -11.36 22.68
CA ASP A 1184 24.49 -11.96 23.99
C ASP A 1184 25.90 -11.65 24.49
N SER A 1185 26.06 -10.50 25.15
CA SER A 1185 27.31 -10.12 25.82
C SER A 1185 27.26 -10.46 27.31
N ASN A 1186 27.40 -11.75 27.65
CA ASN A 1186 27.53 -12.19 29.05
C ASN A 1186 28.45 -13.42 29.18
N ASN A 1187 29.77 -13.17 29.20
CA ASN A 1187 30.73 -13.83 30.09
C ASN A 1187 32.13 -13.25 29.88
N ALA A 1188 32.76 -12.77 30.95
CA ALA A 1188 34.13 -12.29 30.94
C ALA A 1188 34.97 -13.12 31.91
N GLN A 1189 35.95 -13.88 31.40
CA GLN A 1189 37.11 -14.34 32.18
C GLN A 1189 38.26 -14.85 31.30
N ASN A 1190 39.42 -14.21 31.44
CA ASN A 1190 40.77 -14.78 31.55
C ASN A 1190 41.25 -15.84 30.53
N ILE A 1191 42.20 -15.49 29.64
CA ILE A 1191 43.62 -15.92 29.65
C ILE A 1191 44.32 -15.59 28.30
N ASP A 1192 45.32 -14.72 28.41
CA ASP A 1192 46.67 -14.68 27.79
C ASP A 1192 47.00 -15.29 26.40
N ASN A 1193 47.80 -14.49 25.67
CA ASN A 1193 48.99 -14.83 24.86
C ASN A 1193 48.95 -15.10 23.33
N ASP A 1194 49.82 -14.31 22.68
CA ASP A 1194 50.83 -14.61 21.63
C ASP A 1194 50.50 -14.78 20.13
N ASP A 1195 51.20 -13.93 19.37
CA ASP A 1195 52.00 -14.19 18.16
C ASP A 1195 51.38 -14.45 16.76
N ASN A 1196 51.52 -13.38 15.94
CA ASN A 1196 52.31 -13.34 14.68
C ASN A 1196 51.77 -13.85 13.32
N ASP A 1197 52.13 -13.04 12.31
CA ASP A 1197 52.53 -13.33 10.92
C ASP A 1197 51.60 -14.06 9.93
N THR A 1198 51.65 -13.80 8.61
CA THR A 1198 51.90 -12.58 7.78
C THR A 1198 51.39 -12.88 6.34
N ASP A 1199 51.41 -11.87 5.46
CA ASP A 1199 51.49 -11.98 3.98
C ASP A 1199 50.24 -12.50 3.22
N GLU A 1200 49.77 -11.90 2.12
CA GLU A 1200 50.41 -11.58 0.81
C GLU A 1200 50.68 -12.85 -0.05
N ASP A 1201 50.30 -12.95 -1.33
CA ASP A 1201 49.45 -12.08 -2.18
C ASP A 1201 48.97 -12.79 -3.48
N ASP A 1202 48.13 -12.10 -4.27
CA ASP A 1202 48.11 -12.03 -5.74
C ASP A 1202 47.66 -13.18 -6.72
N ASN A 1203 46.60 -12.85 -7.48
CA ASN A 1203 46.45 -12.85 -8.95
C ASN A 1203 46.09 -14.06 -9.91
N HIS A 1204 45.21 -13.67 -10.85
CA HIS A 1204 45.03 -14.05 -12.28
C HIS A 1204 44.68 -15.46 -12.83
N SER A 1205 43.55 -15.49 -13.56
CA SER A 1205 43.12 -16.37 -14.69
C SER A 1205 43.96 -16.17 -15.99
N PRO A 1206 43.85 -16.90 -17.16
CA PRO A 1206 42.61 -17.47 -17.77
C PRO A 1206 42.73 -18.68 -18.79
N LEU A 1207 41.62 -18.96 -19.51
CA LEU A 1207 41.47 -19.55 -20.89
C LEU A 1207 41.25 -21.08 -21.18
N LEU A 1208 40.05 -21.36 -21.74
CA LEU A 1208 39.74 -22.06 -23.03
C LEU A 1208 39.36 -23.56 -23.18
N ALA A 1209 38.56 -23.77 -24.26
CA ALA A 1209 38.02 -25.00 -24.91
C ALA A 1209 36.84 -25.73 -24.20
N ASN A 1210 35.66 -25.97 -24.81
CA ASN A 1210 35.26 -26.64 -26.08
C ASN A 1210 35.46 -28.18 -26.05
N ASN A 1211 34.54 -29.04 -26.54
CA ASN A 1211 33.41 -28.83 -27.47
C ASN A 1211 32.42 -30.04 -27.49
N ASN A 1212 31.12 -29.81 -27.79
CA ASN A 1212 30.21 -30.56 -28.73
C ASN A 1212 30.19 -32.13 -28.79
N LYS A 1213 29.10 -32.87 -29.10
CA LYS A 1213 27.76 -32.61 -29.70
C LYS A 1213 26.86 -33.89 -29.69
N ILE A 1214 25.69 -33.85 -30.37
CA ILE A 1214 25.02 -35.00 -31.07
C ILE A 1214 24.25 -36.01 -30.15
N ASN A 1215 23.00 -36.50 -30.34
CA ASN A 1215 21.88 -36.36 -31.34
C ASN A 1215 20.56 -37.03 -30.82
N ASP A 1216 19.30 -36.83 -31.32
CA ASP A 1216 18.70 -37.27 -32.62
C ASP A 1216 17.28 -36.68 -32.91
N ASN A 1217 16.73 -36.96 -34.11
CA ASN A 1217 15.40 -36.60 -34.61
C ASN A 1217 14.34 -37.72 -34.47
N VAL A 1218 13.23 -37.45 -33.75
CA VAL A 1218 11.90 -37.98 -34.13
C VAL A 1218 10.85 -36.86 -34.10
N LYS A 1219 10.03 -36.85 -35.14
CA LYS A 1219 8.81 -36.05 -35.41
C LYS A 1219 8.03 -35.52 -34.20
N ILE A 1220 7.49 -34.30 -34.36
CA ILE A 1220 6.20 -33.82 -33.81
C ILE A 1220 6.17 -33.78 -32.26
N ASN A 1221 6.29 -32.63 -31.60
CA ASN A 1221 5.51 -31.41 -31.78
C ASN A 1221 6.27 -30.14 -31.40
N ASN A 1222 5.92 -29.02 -32.02
CA ASN A 1222 5.74 -27.76 -31.30
C ASN A 1222 4.66 -26.92 -32.02
N ASN A 1223 3.45 -27.49 -32.04
CA ASN A 1223 2.24 -26.67 -32.03
C ASN A 1223 2.36 -25.69 -30.85
N GLN A 1224 2.21 -24.39 -31.11
CA GLN A 1224 0.91 -23.72 -31.07
C GLN A 1224 0.23 -23.82 -29.70
N LEU A 1225 0.05 -22.64 -29.11
CA LEU A 1225 -1.14 -22.23 -28.37
C LEU A 1225 -1.40 -22.95 -27.02
N PRO A 1226 -2.40 -22.49 -26.24
CA PRO A 1226 -2.59 -22.90 -24.85
C PRO A 1226 -3.68 -24.00 -24.77
N ILE A 1227 -4.58 -23.91 -23.77
CA ILE A 1227 -5.82 -24.70 -23.68
C ILE A 1227 -5.61 -26.19 -23.34
N PHE A 1228 -5.30 -26.45 -22.07
CA PHE A 1228 -6.34 -27.11 -21.26
C PHE A 1228 -7.17 -25.96 -20.68
N SER A 1229 -8.40 -25.72 -21.14
CA SER A 1229 -9.58 -26.52 -20.83
C SER A 1229 -9.56 -28.01 -21.17
N HIS A 1230 -9.90 -28.84 -20.18
CA HIS A 1230 -10.91 -29.87 -20.41
C HIS A 1230 -12.25 -29.38 -19.85
N ASN A 1231 -13.00 -28.71 -20.72
CA ASN A 1231 -14.45 -28.68 -20.65
C ASN A 1231 -15.02 -29.87 -21.43
N HIS A 1232 -16.27 -30.21 -21.10
CA HIS A 1232 -17.10 -31.30 -21.61
C HIS A 1232 -17.08 -31.59 -23.13
N ILE A 1233 -17.17 -32.89 -23.44
CA ILE A 1233 -17.74 -33.55 -24.64
C ILE A 1233 -18.35 -34.87 -24.12
N ASN A 1234 -19.57 -35.36 -24.41
CA ASN A 1234 -20.79 -34.86 -25.08
C ASN A 1234 -21.98 -35.05 -24.10
N ASN A 1235 -23.14 -34.40 -24.14
CA ASN A 1235 -23.95 -33.76 -25.21
C ASN A 1235 -24.92 -34.72 -25.95
N SER A 1236 -26.06 -34.99 -25.30
CA SER A 1236 -27.38 -35.36 -25.86
C SER A 1236 -28.44 -35.12 -24.76
N GLU A 1237 -29.71 -34.76 -25.00
CA GLU A 1237 -30.41 -34.33 -26.21
C GLU A 1237 -31.69 -33.51 -25.85
N ASN A 1238 -32.21 -32.73 -26.80
CA ASN A 1238 -33.65 -32.43 -27.02
C ASN A 1238 -34.58 -31.77 -25.94
N ILE A 1239 -35.06 -30.54 -26.25
CA ILE A 1239 -36.48 -30.20 -26.61
C ILE A 1239 -37.64 -30.65 -25.66
N PRO A 1240 -38.69 -29.83 -25.34
CA PRO A 1240 -38.82 -28.35 -25.29
C PRO A 1240 -39.86 -27.77 -24.24
N LYS A 1241 -40.17 -26.46 -24.32
CA LYS A 1241 -41.50 -25.79 -24.09
C LYS A 1241 -42.18 -25.79 -22.69
N TYR A 1242 -43.16 -24.86 -22.61
CA TYR A 1242 -44.38 -24.85 -21.76
C TYR A 1242 -44.19 -24.44 -20.27
N ILE A 1243 -44.79 -23.31 -19.84
CA ILE A 1243 -46.13 -23.15 -19.19
C ILE A 1243 -46.01 -23.40 -17.67
N ASN A 1244 -46.65 -22.64 -16.76
CA ASN A 1244 -47.38 -21.36 -16.77
C ASN A 1244 -47.73 -21.06 -15.28
N VAL A 1245 -48.50 -19.99 -15.00
CA VAL A 1245 -49.31 -19.80 -13.77
C VAL A 1245 -48.52 -19.51 -12.47
N GLN A 1246 -49.07 -18.86 -11.43
CA GLN A 1246 -49.97 -17.70 -11.26
C GLN A 1246 -50.25 -17.55 -9.73
N LEU A 1247 -50.78 -16.40 -9.29
CA LEU A 1247 -51.48 -16.18 -7.99
C LEU A 1247 -50.61 -16.34 -6.72
N GLY A 1248 -50.93 -15.76 -5.55
CA GLY A 1248 -51.86 -14.68 -5.19
C GLY A 1248 -51.12 -13.62 -4.33
N GLY A 1249 -51.68 -12.51 -3.86
CA GLY A 1249 -53.06 -12.28 -3.39
C GLY A 1249 -53.20 -12.80 -1.94
N LEU A 1250 -53.64 -12.04 -0.92
CA LEU A 1250 -54.37 -10.75 -0.80
C LEU A 1250 -53.94 -10.04 0.52
N ALA A 1251 -53.97 -8.69 0.65
CA ALA A 1251 -55.07 -7.82 1.18
C ALA A 1251 -55.55 -8.15 2.62
N ASN A 1252 -55.99 -7.25 3.54
CA ASN A 1252 -56.38 -5.82 3.60
C ASN A 1252 -55.89 -5.22 4.96
N GLY A 1253 -56.17 -4.00 5.46
CA GLY A 1253 -56.96 -2.81 5.07
C GLY A 1253 -56.55 -1.59 5.96
N ILE A 1254 -56.74 -0.31 5.64
CA ILE A 1254 -57.96 0.54 5.48
C ILE A 1254 -58.51 1.11 6.82
N ILE A 1255 -59.02 2.36 6.80
CA ILE A 1255 -59.55 3.22 7.91
C ILE A 1255 -58.43 3.89 8.77
N GLN A 1256 -58.21 5.22 8.88
CA GLN A 1256 -58.91 6.51 8.62
C GLN A 1256 -59.65 7.15 9.82
N VAL A 1257 -59.77 8.50 9.82
CA VAL A 1257 -60.41 9.43 10.81
C VAL A 1257 -59.53 9.76 12.05
N LYS A 1258 -59.33 10.98 12.59
CA LYS A 1258 -59.44 12.42 12.20
C LYS A 1258 -60.24 13.31 13.21
N GLU A 1259 -59.53 14.08 14.05
CA GLU A 1259 -60.00 15.28 14.82
C GLU A 1259 -58.77 16.03 15.43
N GLN A 1260 -58.62 17.36 15.62
CA GLN A 1260 -59.06 18.58 14.89
C GLN A 1260 -59.70 19.77 15.69
N THR A 1261 -59.20 20.19 16.87
CA THR A 1261 -59.47 21.53 17.51
C THR A 1261 -58.36 21.91 18.52
N SER A 1262 -57.61 23.03 18.40
CA SER A 1262 -57.89 24.46 18.68
C SER A 1262 -57.67 24.87 20.17
N SER A 1263 -57.21 26.08 20.58
CA SER A 1263 -57.13 27.39 19.91
C SER A 1263 -56.23 28.44 20.63
N ASN A 1264 -55.62 29.37 19.87
CA ASN A 1264 -55.15 30.73 20.24
C ASN A 1264 -54.00 30.84 21.29
N SER A 1265 -53.12 31.86 21.33
CA SER A 1265 -53.14 33.28 20.85
C SER A 1265 -51.66 33.78 20.66
N LEU A 1266 -51.24 34.95 20.13
CA LEU A 1266 -51.90 36.12 19.50
C LEU A 1266 -50.87 36.94 18.63
N GLN A 1267 -50.92 38.29 18.66
CA GLN A 1267 -50.12 39.38 18.02
C GLN A 1267 -48.63 39.48 18.47
N ASP A 1268 -47.68 40.17 17.79
CA ASP A 1268 -47.71 41.39 16.92
C ASP A 1268 -46.64 41.43 15.78
N GLU A 1269 -46.69 42.48 14.93
CA GLU A 1269 -45.78 42.84 13.79
C GLU A 1269 -45.34 44.33 13.92
N PRO A 1270 -44.56 44.98 13.01
CA PRO A 1270 -43.42 44.57 12.17
C PRO A 1270 -42.21 45.57 12.28
N ASN A 1271 -41.11 45.35 11.53
CA ASN A 1271 -40.17 46.34 10.93
C ASN A 1271 -38.86 45.65 10.45
N ILE A 1272 -37.94 46.20 9.64
CA ILE A 1272 -37.92 46.98 8.37
C ILE A 1272 -36.45 47.40 8.12
N THR A 1273 -35.93 47.15 6.90
CA THR A 1273 -34.73 47.74 6.24
C THR A 1273 -33.28 47.59 6.80
N ASN A 1274 -32.45 46.85 6.04
CA ASN A 1274 -31.26 47.33 5.26
C ASN A 1274 -29.82 47.51 5.82
N LEU A 1275 -28.88 47.17 4.90
CA LEU A 1275 -27.54 47.75 4.58
C LEU A 1275 -26.26 47.31 5.34
N ILE A 1276 -25.32 46.73 4.55
CA ILE A 1276 -23.84 46.83 4.62
C ILE A 1276 -23.15 46.13 5.83
N VAL A 1277 -22.04 45.38 5.67
CA VAL A 1277 -21.19 45.06 4.51
C VAL A 1277 -21.49 43.67 3.95
#